data_AF-A0AAF5CYT8-F1
#
_entry.id   AF-A0AAF5CYT8-F1
#
_cell.length_a   1.000
_cell.length_b   1.000
_cell.length_c   1.000
_cell.angle_alpha   90.00
_cell.angle_beta   90.00
_cell.angle_gamma   90.00
#
_symmetry.space_group_name_H-M   'P 1'
#
loop_
_entity.id
_entity.type
_entity.pdbx_description
1 polymer ?
#
loop_
_entity_poly.entity_id
_entity_poly.type
_entity_poly.pdbx_seq_one_letter_code
_entity_poly.pdbx_strand_id
1 'polypeptide(L)'
;MNSLRMEIKNHIMEGVISSRQWKLPTTGESYKNVHDKMPTIKIIVVIGGGTMGAGITIALANADYKVILIETNNKKVNEAQERIKFLLNREEELKRYNKDNLEKIVKNISYTVDLKMASEADLVIEAVFENMKLKKELFNKLKSILKEDCIVGSNTSSLDIDELANSIKPFNFVGIHFFNPPHVVKIIEIVYGNTTKGVSVAVAFEIASRMGKYAILVKTCPGFLFNRLLFVYIGNVSKLINTYGFYPSKIDEIFKKFGFAIGPLTMCDMNGLDVMNNVFKEQNFKLNELEEWLIKKGYFGRKTGVGYYLYDKDGKKLNNKEVEKKLDIIKKNTSEVGGLANDRDIIEYVLFPYINEIFKCLEEGIILCPLQIDLIKIFGLGWPSQTGGPLMWAENEIGLQNIVKKLDFWYLKYKAPQFKGFECRSTKLSNDRLTFMNLESKIASISDILIYKYKEKRDTNHLSNIKATTDDYSWDLSNSNSNEWDLKNSFEIENNNNIMKRGEESITTSTPDTFTVNYDEYGTFQGTTVNDIKNPCFQYLGLGSQIPYTSIDMFAKVIFEVPSYNTLFTKEIFNELCNIDKIVGQVIRKYKLLGDKKVNHPQLTLPYSFNLPLYTFCININATGNSEEICQKIREEDILQLKEETSECFVDKSNSYCRTPMAGQLTNYIIENNYQKILNNQDGYKLKIATIIPIFFGNPKEYYYFSEELLSNLEATYNGNNGIKLVGVNVLSKDYYFQVYLLNDMYLGLLSFFLVVLMVWLYTGSILFTCIVLFDLIFSLGIAFFIYTVILKITFFPFINFLVVILITAIGSDDTFILNYANKIAIKKLLKRNSVDVFRPIPQDNFPKIGFIVRSVNLSICERNITEHEYQEICKEAIKIAFKNSTISMFVTSATTAIAFFCNISSSIVVVKCFGIFAGLTIMVNFFFVISTLPAAIVLINNANKNKRKSILKFVTDKLNQLKAKEQFYNLLIKGRFLILLSFIIIFIFTIISIIFYPGITLPRNNPLQILRSSHSFEWFDEYSKDYFNFENSSTLMQQFNVLFGLKPTNDASGYNINDLGSLQSDKNFNINTFEKIYQLRDIVHYINQSEIRYQKSLGGKKLWIDYYIEYINDKKCLFIENSCCKDNTTSILNFTDFSKCSLEFSQKRLGVKFPQDIFATIFDDGPIFEKKTMKLIAYYIVGATNYKLSIQYKEIQKLFNHLLSLNYPHKDEFPSPIIISSPEVTKVYDLFNTLSGDILISITFSLTISIIVIGFITRQLILTIITLLCITNVITLTVSTVLWMGWKINVLETTIIVLTIGLSFDYTLHSAVAYKEIRNIICFTALDKILELTSHIIEPILCATITNIIVGFVIIWSKTQAFFEVGVFMIIMSLYSLISSIIIFPILMICFGDRIKFNIFDIVKIGLKK
;
A
#
# COMPACT_ATOMS: atom_id res chain seq x y z
N MET A 1 -0.77 -20.93 33.34
CA MET A 1 -1.22 -19.89 32.39
C MET A 1 -0.05 -19.25 31.63
N ASN A 2 1.03 -18.80 32.29
CA ASN A 2 2.14 -18.11 31.59
C ASN A 2 2.91 -18.95 30.56
N SER A 3 2.82 -20.27 30.61
CA SER A 3 3.47 -21.19 29.66
C SER A 3 2.59 -21.62 28.48
N LEU A 4 1.34 -21.16 28.41
CA LEU A 4 0.40 -21.53 27.34
C LEU A 4 0.60 -20.61 26.13
N ARG A 5 0.42 -21.15 24.91
CA ARG A 5 0.33 -20.34 23.68
C ARG A 5 -0.77 -19.30 23.82
N MET A 6 -0.58 -18.13 23.23
CA MET A 6 -1.41 -16.96 23.52
C MET A 6 -2.90 -17.20 23.22
N GLU A 7 -3.29 -18.01 22.23
CA GLU A 7 -4.74 -18.20 22.00
C GLU A 7 -5.35 -19.41 22.64
N ILE A 8 -4.57 -20.35 23.15
CA ILE A 8 -5.09 -21.22 24.21
C ILE A 8 -5.43 -20.37 25.44
N LYS A 9 -4.57 -19.40 25.78
CA LYS A 9 -4.84 -18.46 26.87
C LYS A 9 -6.06 -17.60 26.55
N ASN A 10 -6.22 -17.09 25.33
CA ASN A 10 -7.40 -16.32 24.93
C ASN A 10 -8.68 -17.18 24.94
N HIS A 11 -8.65 -18.41 24.41
CA HIS A 11 -9.78 -19.35 24.42
C HIS A 11 -10.27 -19.65 25.85
N ILE A 12 -9.32 -19.90 26.77
CA ILE A 12 -9.65 -20.09 28.19
C ILE A 12 -10.24 -18.79 28.78
N MET A 13 -9.68 -17.62 28.47
CA MET A 13 -10.20 -16.34 28.97
C MET A 13 -11.59 -16.01 28.41
N GLU A 14 -11.86 -16.30 27.14
CA GLU A 14 -13.17 -16.15 26.52
C GLU A 14 -14.21 -17.08 27.13
N GLY A 15 -13.84 -18.34 27.39
CA GLY A 15 -14.69 -19.27 28.15
C GLY A 15 -15.08 -18.68 29.50
N VAL A 16 -14.11 -18.10 30.22
CA VAL A 16 -14.34 -17.50 31.55
C VAL A 16 -15.25 -16.28 31.46
N ILE A 17 -15.03 -15.40 30.47
CA ILE A 17 -15.88 -14.23 30.24
C ILE A 17 -17.30 -14.65 29.87
N SER A 18 -17.45 -15.66 28.99
CA SER A 18 -18.75 -16.18 28.54
C SER A 18 -19.55 -16.78 29.69
N SER A 19 -18.88 -17.37 30.69
CA SER A 19 -19.55 -17.99 31.85
C SER A 19 -20.40 -17.00 32.65
N ARG A 20 -20.00 -15.72 32.71
CA ARG A 20 -20.77 -14.66 33.38
C ARG A 20 -21.93 -14.10 32.53
N GLN A 21 -22.01 -14.46 31.25
CA GLN A 21 -23.03 -13.98 30.32
C GLN A 21 -24.18 -14.99 30.13
N TRP A 22 -24.53 -15.75 31.17
CA TRP A 22 -25.60 -16.73 31.08
C TRP A 22 -26.99 -16.07 31.00
N LYS A 23 -27.90 -16.78 30.31
CA LYS A 23 -29.34 -16.52 30.28
C LYS A 23 -30.05 -17.82 30.61
N LEU A 24 -30.91 -17.81 31.62
CA LEU A 24 -31.63 -19.00 32.09
C LEU A 24 -32.74 -19.35 31.09
N PRO A 25 -32.73 -20.55 30.47
CA PRO A 25 -33.71 -20.90 29.43
C PRO A 25 -35.15 -20.98 29.93
N THR A 26 -35.36 -21.32 31.21
CA THR A 26 -36.70 -21.55 31.79
C THR A 26 -37.45 -20.23 32.06
N THR A 27 -36.76 -19.20 32.56
CA THR A 27 -37.39 -17.90 32.92
C THR A 27 -37.02 -16.76 31.98
N GLY A 28 -35.97 -16.90 31.17
CA GLY A 28 -35.40 -15.83 30.34
C GLY A 28 -34.56 -14.80 31.10
N GLU A 29 -34.42 -14.93 32.42
CA GLU A 29 -33.59 -14.07 33.26
C GLU A 29 -32.11 -14.23 32.90
N SER A 30 -31.34 -13.15 33.00
CA SER A 30 -29.89 -13.13 32.73
C SER A 30 -29.16 -12.49 33.91
N TYR A 31 -27.84 -12.71 34.01
CA TYR A 31 -27.02 -12.09 35.07
C TYR A 31 -27.26 -10.57 35.17
N LYS A 32 -27.27 -9.86 34.02
CA LYS A 32 -27.51 -8.40 33.97
C LYS A 32 -28.88 -8.00 34.54
N ASN A 33 -29.91 -8.83 34.36
CA ASN A 33 -31.28 -8.48 34.77
C ASN A 33 -31.55 -8.73 36.25
N VAL A 34 -30.80 -9.64 36.88
CA VAL A 34 -31.04 -10.05 38.27
C VAL A 34 -29.95 -9.61 39.24
N HIS A 35 -28.80 -9.14 38.74
CA HIS A 35 -27.67 -8.70 39.57
C HIS A 35 -28.09 -7.72 40.69
N ASP A 36 -28.85 -6.69 40.34
CA ASP A 36 -29.28 -5.66 41.31
C ASP A 36 -30.35 -6.15 42.29
N LYS A 37 -30.94 -7.34 42.04
CA LYS A 37 -31.93 -7.99 42.91
C LYS A 37 -31.31 -9.04 43.84
N MET A 38 -29.98 -9.24 43.80
CA MET A 38 -29.33 -10.26 44.59
C MET A 38 -29.30 -9.89 46.08
N PRO A 39 -29.64 -10.83 47.00
CA PRO A 39 -29.48 -10.59 48.42
C PRO A 39 -28.00 -10.56 48.80
N THR A 40 -27.65 -9.77 49.83
CA THR A 40 -26.29 -9.75 50.37
C THR A 40 -26.06 -11.01 51.20
N ILE A 41 -25.18 -11.90 50.74
CA ILE A 41 -24.83 -13.14 51.45
C ILE A 41 -23.71 -12.86 52.47
N LYS A 42 -23.95 -13.15 53.76
CA LYS A 42 -22.96 -13.03 54.84
C LYS A 42 -22.75 -14.34 55.58
N ILE A 43 -23.84 -15.06 55.89
CA ILE A 43 -23.83 -16.31 56.65
C ILE A 43 -24.26 -17.45 55.75
N ILE A 44 -23.39 -18.47 55.64
CA ILE A 44 -23.66 -19.68 54.84
C ILE A 44 -23.67 -20.87 55.78
N VAL A 45 -24.73 -21.68 55.71
CA VAL A 45 -24.83 -22.92 56.49
C VAL A 45 -24.48 -24.10 55.60
N VAL A 46 -23.53 -24.92 56.02
CA VAL A 46 -23.18 -26.18 55.35
C VAL A 46 -23.73 -27.32 56.18
N ILE A 47 -24.51 -28.23 55.57
CA ILE A 47 -25.10 -29.36 56.29
C ILE A 47 -24.41 -30.65 55.87
N GLY A 48 -23.77 -31.33 56.82
CA GLY A 48 -22.92 -32.49 56.60
C GLY A 48 -21.44 -32.11 56.50
N GLY A 49 -20.63 -32.61 57.43
CA GLY A 49 -19.19 -32.39 57.57
C GLY A 49 -18.34 -33.56 57.06
N GLY A 50 -18.89 -34.33 56.11
CA GLY A 50 -18.16 -35.38 55.40
C GLY A 50 -17.04 -34.82 54.50
N THR A 51 -16.52 -35.63 53.58
CA THR A 51 -15.41 -35.23 52.69
C THR A 51 -15.72 -33.96 51.88
N MET A 52 -16.90 -33.89 51.26
CA MET A 52 -17.31 -32.73 50.46
C MET A 52 -17.62 -31.52 51.34
N GLY A 53 -18.46 -31.70 52.37
CA GLY A 53 -18.85 -30.59 53.25
C GLY A 53 -17.70 -29.95 54.01
N ALA A 54 -16.70 -30.73 54.43
CA ALA A 54 -15.46 -30.19 55.01
C ALA A 54 -14.70 -29.29 54.01
N GLY A 55 -14.53 -29.74 52.76
CA GLY A 55 -13.87 -28.94 51.72
C GLY A 55 -14.66 -27.70 51.30
N ILE A 56 -15.99 -27.80 51.22
CA ILE A 56 -16.88 -26.65 50.94
C ILE A 56 -16.77 -25.62 52.05
N THR A 57 -16.76 -26.07 53.31
CA THR A 57 -16.58 -25.20 54.49
C THR A 57 -15.27 -24.43 54.42
N ILE A 58 -14.16 -25.10 54.08
CA ILE A 58 -12.85 -24.45 53.89
C ILE A 58 -12.90 -23.43 52.74
N ALA A 59 -13.49 -23.79 51.59
CA ALA A 59 -13.55 -22.92 50.42
C ALA A 59 -14.32 -21.62 50.69
N LEU A 60 -15.47 -21.72 51.38
CA LEU A 60 -16.31 -20.58 51.74
C LEU A 60 -15.66 -19.70 52.82
N ALA A 61 -15.09 -20.31 53.85
CA ALA A 61 -14.41 -19.58 54.92
C ALA A 61 -13.17 -18.84 54.43
N ASN A 62 -12.45 -19.40 53.46
CA ASN A 62 -11.33 -18.74 52.77
C ASN A 62 -11.78 -17.56 51.88
N ALA A 63 -13.04 -17.55 51.45
CA ALA A 63 -13.69 -16.46 50.71
C ALA A 63 -14.38 -15.43 51.61
N ASP A 64 -14.05 -15.40 52.91
CA ASP A 64 -14.54 -14.44 53.91
C ASP A 64 -16.03 -14.52 54.25
N TYR A 65 -16.66 -15.67 54.00
CA TYR A 65 -18.00 -15.94 54.51
C TYR A 65 -17.94 -16.53 55.92
N LYS A 66 -18.89 -16.16 56.77
CA LYS A 66 -19.12 -16.87 58.03
C LYS A 66 -19.84 -18.18 57.74
N VAL A 67 -19.22 -19.30 58.11
CA VAL A 67 -19.75 -20.63 57.83
C VAL A 67 -20.19 -21.32 59.12
N ILE A 68 -21.42 -21.82 59.15
CA ILE A 68 -21.94 -22.67 60.22
C ILE A 68 -22.03 -24.09 59.66
N LEU A 69 -21.19 -25.00 60.17
CA LEU A 69 -21.22 -26.42 59.82
C LEU A 69 -22.14 -27.18 60.78
N ILE A 70 -23.21 -27.76 60.25
CA ILE A 70 -24.20 -28.53 61.02
C ILE A 70 -23.99 -30.03 60.79
N GLU A 71 -23.89 -30.78 61.90
CA GLU A 71 -23.78 -32.24 61.91
C GLU A 71 -24.83 -32.91 62.79
N THR A 72 -25.03 -34.22 62.63
CA THR A 72 -26.14 -34.92 63.30
C THR A 72 -25.90 -35.16 64.80
N ASN A 73 -24.65 -35.16 65.25
CA ASN A 73 -24.27 -35.35 66.66
C ASN A 73 -22.84 -34.84 66.93
N ASN A 74 -22.49 -34.67 68.20
CA ASN A 74 -21.18 -34.13 68.61
C ASN A 74 -20.00 -35.01 68.16
N LYS A 75 -20.19 -36.33 68.01
CA LYS A 75 -19.16 -37.22 67.48
C LYS A 75 -18.81 -36.85 66.04
N LYS A 76 -19.80 -36.66 65.18
CA LYS A 76 -19.59 -36.24 63.79
C LYS A 76 -19.07 -34.81 63.68
N VAL A 77 -19.48 -33.90 64.59
CA VAL A 77 -18.87 -32.56 64.68
C VAL A 77 -17.36 -32.68 64.92
N ASN A 78 -16.94 -33.49 65.90
CA ASN A 78 -15.51 -33.70 66.18
C ASN A 78 -14.79 -34.33 64.98
N GLU A 79 -15.39 -35.34 64.34
CA GLU A 79 -14.82 -35.95 63.12
C GLU A 79 -14.68 -34.94 61.97
N ALA A 80 -15.64 -34.03 61.81
CA ALA A 80 -15.60 -32.96 60.81
C ALA A 80 -14.52 -31.92 61.13
N GLN A 81 -14.37 -31.53 62.40
CA GLN A 81 -13.31 -30.64 62.87
C GLN A 81 -11.92 -31.22 62.62
N GLU A 82 -11.69 -32.48 62.98
CA GLU A 82 -10.42 -33.18 62.74
C GLU A 82 -10.13 -33.31 61.24
N ARG A 83 -11.16 -33.59 60.42
CA ARG A 83 -11.01 -33.63 58.96
C ARG A 83 -10.62 -32.26 58.39
N ILE A 84 -11.25 -31.18 58.85
CA ILE A 84 -10.92 -29.82 58.41
C ILE A 84 -9.49 -29.45 58.82
N LYS A 85 -9.08 -29.72 60.07
CA LYS A 85 -7.70 -29.50 60.53
C LYS A 85 -6.69 -30.27 59.69
N PHE A 86 -6.96 -31.55 59.41
CA PHE A 86 -6.10 -32.39 58.58
C PHE A 86 -5.94 -31.83 57.16
N LEU A 87 -7.05 -31.41 56.53
CA LEU A 87 -7.01 -30.80 55.20
C LEU A 87 -6.23 -29.48 55.21
N LEU A 88 -6.44 -28.62 56.21
CA LEU A 88 -5.73 -27.35 56.34
C LEU A 88 -4.22 -27.53 56.52
N ASN A 89 -3.79 -28.45 57.40
CA ASN A 89 -2.37 -28.78 57.59
C ASN A 89 -1.74 -29.28 56.28
N ARG A 90 -2.46 -30.11 55.52
CA ARG A 90 -1.98 -30.60 54.22
C ARG A 90 -1.83 -29.47 53.20
N GLU A 91 -2.74 -28.50 53.15
CA GLU A 91 -2.60 -27.36 52.24
C GLU A 91 -1.47 -26.39 52.68
N GLU A 92 -1.15 -26.32 53.98
CA GLU A 92 0.04 -25.63 54.51
C GLU A 92 1.34 -26.33 54.09
N GLU A 93 1.42 -27.66 54.23
CA GLU A 93 2.57 -28.47 53.77
C GLU A 93 2.79 -28.32 52.25
N LEU A 94 1.71 -28.20 51.48
CA LEU A 94 1.74 -27.93 50.03
C LEU A 94 1.99 -26.45 49.68
N LYS A 95 2.21 -25.59 50.69
CA LYS A 95 2.47 -24.14 50.57
C LYS A 95 1.37 -23.37 49.82
N ARG A 96 0.12 -23.82 49.90
CA ARG A 96 -1.03 -23.13 49.31
C ARG A 96 -1.68 -22.13 50.27
N TYR A 97 -1.56 -22.37 51.58
CA TYR A 97 -1.97 -21.43 52.63
C TYR A 97 -0.78 -21.11 53.54
N ASN A 98 -0.70 -19.86 53.99
CA ASN A 98 0.20 -19.43 55.07
C ASN A 98 -0.55 -19.43 56.41
N LYS A 99 0.17 -19.23 57.51
CA LYS A 99 -0.41 -19.19 58.86
C LYS A 99 -1.52 -18.15 59.00
N ASP A 100 -1.37 -16.97 58.41
CA ASP A 100 -2.38 -15.91 58.46
C ASP A 100 -3.70 -16.34 57.79
N ASN A 101 -3.62 -16.99 56.62
CA ASN A 101 -4.79 -17.54 55.93
C ASN A 101 -5.46 -18.63 56.77
N LEU A 102 -4.68 -19.50 57.43
CA LEU A 102 -5.21 -20.56 58.29
C LEU A 102 -6.01 -19.99 59.47
N GLU A 103 -5.45 -19.03 60.19
CA GLU A 103 -6.14 -18.37 61.32
C GLU A 103 -7.44 -17.69 60.86
N LYS A 104 -7.40 -17.03 59.69
CA LYS A 104 -8.56 -16.40 59.07
C LYS A 104 -9.67 -17.41 58.74
N ILE A 105 -9.31 -18.54 58.12
CA ILE A 105 -10.26 -19.61 57.77
C ILE A 105 -10.90 -20.18 59.03
N VAL A 106 -10.10 -20.53 60.04
CA VAL A 106 -10.60 -21.15 61.28
C VAL A 106 -11.54 -20.20 62.03
N LYS A 107 -11.24 -18.90 62.07
CA LYS A 107 -12.09 -17.87 62.70
C LYS A 107 -13.46 -17.74 62.05
N ASN A 108 -13.57 -18.03 60.76
CA ASN A 108 -14.82 -17.92 60.00
C ASN A 108 -15.73 -19.16 60.12
N ILE A 109 -15.29 -20.24 60.78
CA ILE A 109 -16.04 -21.49 60.89
C ILE A 109 -16.58 -21.67 62.32
N SER A 110 -17.87 -21.98 62.41
CA SER A 110 -18.54 -22.42 63.64
C SER A 110 -19.18 -23.78 63.42
N TYR A 111 -19.26 -24.58 64.47
CA TYR A 111 -19.73 -25.97 64.42
C TYR A 111 -20.90 -26.15 65.37
N THR A 112 -21.94 -26.86 64.94
CA THR A 112 -23.12 -27.12 65.79
C THR A 112 -23.82 -28.42 65.42
N VAL A 113 -24.61 -28.93 66.34
CA VAL A 113 -25.58 -30.01 66.12
C VAL A 113 -27.01 -29.50 66.01
N ASP A 114 -27.24 -28.23 66.31
CA ASP A 114 -28.57 -27.63 66.32
C ASP A 114 -28.97 -27.15 64.92
N LEU A 115 -29.91 -27.88 64.30
CA LEU A 115 -30.47 -27.52 62.99
C LEU A 115 -31.17 -26.15 63.00
N LYS A 116 -31.61 -25.64 64.17
CA LYS A 116 -32.27 -24.33 64.28
C LYS A 116 -31.32 -23.17 63.94
N MET A 117 -30.00 -23.35 64.04
CA MET A 117 -29.02 -22.36 63.60
C MET A 117 -29.10 -22.06 62.09
N ALA A 118 -29.76 -22.94 61.31
CA ALA A 118 -30.07 -22.68 59.90
C ALA A 118 -31.00 -21.47 59.70
N SER A 119 -31.72 -21.03 60.73
CA SER A 119 -32.58 -19.84 60.69
C SER A 119 -31.81 -18.53 60.48
N GLU A 120 -30.48 -18.52 60.67
CA GLU A 120 -29.64 -17.34 60.41
C GLU A 120 -29.13 -17.26 58.96
N ALA A 121 -29.22 -18.34 58.18
CA ALA A 121 -28.57 -18.49 56.89
C ALA A 121 -29.16 -17.59 55.79
N ASP A 122 -28.29 -16.98 55.00
CA ASP A 122 -28.66 -16.35 53.72
C ASP A 122 -28.60 -17.38 52.57
N LEU A 123 -27.72 -18.37 52.70
CA LEU A 123 -27.57 -19.52 51.81
C LEU A 123 -27.33 -20.81 52.62
N VAL A 124 -28.06 -21.87 52.29
CA VAL A 124 -27.78 -23.22 52.80
C VAL A 124 -27.16 -24.06 51.70
N ILE A 125 -26.07 -24.79 51.98
CA ILE A 125 -25.49 -25.79 51.07
C ILE A 125 -25.57 -27.15 51.75
N GLU A 126 -26.39 -28.03 51.18
CA GLU A 126 -26.54 -29.41 51.65
C GLU A 126 -25.46 -30.31 51.03
N ALA A 127 -24.70 -31.03 51.87
CA ALA A 127 -23.62 -31.93 51.50
C ALA A 127 -23.65 -33.26 52.31
N VAL A 128 -24.86 -33.76 52.59
CA VAL A 128 -25.12 -35.08 53.20
C VAL A 128 -25.07 -36.20 52.17
N PHE A 129 -25.19 -37.45 52.65
CA PHE A 129 -25.10 -38.65 51.81
C PHE A 129 -26.07 -38.62 50.62
N GLU A 130 -25.62 -39.18 49.49
CA GLU A 130 -26.33 -39.19 48.21
C GLU A 130 -27.51 -40.17 48.24
N ASN A 131 -28.59 -39.77 48.91
CA ASN A 131 -29.82 -40.53 49.04
C ASN A 131 -31.02 -39.59 48.94
N MET A 132 -31.86 -39.81 47.92
CA MET A 132 -33.03 -38.96 47.65
C MET A 132 -33.97 -38.84 48.85
N LYS A 133 -34.26 -39.96 49.54
CA LYS A 133 -35.16 -39.97 50.70
C LYS A 133 -34.60 -39.14 51.86
N LEU A 134 -33.32 -39.33 52.18
CA LEU A 134 -32.65 -38.63 53.26
C LEU A 134 -32.58 -37.11 53.02
N LYS A 135 -32.21 -36.69 51.81
CA LYS A 135 -32.15 -35.25 51.44
C LYS A 135 -33.54 -34.61 51.49
N LYS A 136 -34.58 -35.30 51.00
CA LYS A 136 -35.98 -34.83 51.11
C LYS A 136 -36.45 -34.66 52.54
N GLU A 137 -36.15 -35.63 53.42
CA GLU A 137 -36.49 -35.54 54.85
C GLU A 137 -35.78 -34.36 55.52
N LEU A 138 -34.52 -34.10 55.18
CA LEU A 138 -33.77 -32.93 55.65
C LEU A 138 -34.39 -31.62 55.16
N PHE A 139 -34.66 -31.51 53.86
CA PHE A 139 -35.27 -30.32 53.27
C PHE A 139 -36.66 -30.03 53.87
N ASN A 140 -37.49 -31.06 54.08
CA ASN A 140 -38.77 -30.88 54.77
C ASN A 140 -38.62 -30.29 56.20
N LYS A 141 -37.58 -30.69 56.94
CA LYS A 141 -37.30 -30.11 58.26
C LYS A 141 -36.85 -28.65 58.16
N LEU A 142 -35.94 -28.36 57.22
CA LEU A 142 -35.43 -27.00 56.97
C LEU A 142 -36.53 -26.02 56.55
N LYS A 143 -37.55 -26.49 55.83
CA LYS A 143 -38.68 -25.66 55.39
C LYS A 143 -39.32 -24.84 56.51
N SER A 144 -39.32 -25.36 57.74
CA SER A 144 -39.90 -24.70 58.93
C SER A 144 -38.92 -23.78 59.69
N ILE A 145 -37.66 -23.72 59.28
CA ILE A 145 -36.56 -23.06 60.01
C ILE A 145 -35.99 -21.87 59.23
N LEU A 146 -35.92 -21.96 57.89
CA LEU A 146 -35.25 -20.95 57.05
C LEU A 146 -36.03 -19.63 56.93
N LYS A 147 -35.31 -18.51 56.78
CA LYS A 147 -35.88 -17.19 56.45
C LYS A 147 -36.47 -17.19 55.04
N GLU A 148 -37.53 -16.43 54.79
CA GLU A 148 -38.27 -16.40 53.50
C GLU A 148 -37.36 -16.21 52.27
N ASP A 149 -36.33 -15.35 52.36
CA ASP A 149 -35.42 -15.02 51.26
C ASP A 149 -34.19 -15.95 51.16
N CYS A 150 -34.10 -16.99 52.00
CA CYS A 150 -32.97 -17.92 52.01
C CYS A 150 -32.90 -18.73 50.71
N ILE A 151 -31.70 -18.82 50.13
CA ILE A 151 -31.43 -19.67 48.96
C ILE A 151 -30.95 -21.03 49.44
N VAL A 152 -31.42 -22.10 48.81
CA VAL A 152 -31.05 -23.47 49.16
C VAL A 152 -30.30 -24.12 47.99
N GLY A 153 -29.05 -24.48 48.25
CA GLY A 153 -28.14 -25.19 47.36
C GLY A 153 -27.98 -26.66 47.76
N SER A 154 -27.92 -27.55 46.79
CA SER A 154 -27.58 -28.97 47.01
C SER A 154 -26.29 -29.34 46.29
N ASN A 155 -25.31 -29.89 47.02
CA ASN A 155 -24.13 -30.55 46.47
C ASN A 155 -24.45 -32.04 46.23
N THR A 156 -25.37 -32.30 45.31
CA THR A 156 -25.61 -33.61 44.73
C THR A 156 -24.74 -33.79 43.48
N SER A 157 -24.38 -35.02 43.16
CA SER A 157 -23.60 -35.41 41.98
C SER A 157 -24.43 -36.10 40.89
N SER A 158 -25.64 -36.58 41.22
CA SER A 158 -26.50 -37.29 40.25
C SER A 158 -28.01 -37.19 40.48
N LEU A 159 -28.49 -36.71 41.64
CA LEU A 159 -29.91 -36.69 41.97
C LEU A 159 -30.64 -35.55 41.25
N ASP A 160 -31.92 -35.79 40.92
CA ASP A 160 -32.74 -34.82 40.21
C ASP A 160 -33.01 -33.55 41.06
N ILE A 161 -32.54 -32.41 40.55
CA ILE A 161 -32.70 -31.09 41.18
C ILE A 161 -34.17 -30.70 41.31
N ASP A 162 -35.03 -31.04 40.35
CA ASP A 162 -36.46 -30.72 40.43
C ASP A 162 -37.17 -31.55 41.52
N GLU A 163 -36.76 -32.80 41.69
CA GLU A 163 -37.31 -33.68 42.72
C GLU A 163 -36.93 -33.20 44.14
N LEU A 164 -35.70 -32.72 44.31
CA LEU A 164 -35.24 -32.10 45.56
C LEU A 164 -35.92 -30.73 45.80
N ALA A 165 -35.99 -29.88 44.78
CA ALA A 165 -36.62 -28.55 44.87
C ALA A 165 -38.07 -28.63 45.36
N ASN A 166 -38.82 -29.65 44.92
CA ASN A 166 -40.21 -29.86 45.36
C ASN A 166 -40.35 -30.09 46.88
N SER A 167 -39.33 -30.61 47.56
CA SER A 167 -39.37 -30.85 49.02
C SER A 167 -39.14 -29.59 49.87
N ILE A 168 -38.66 -28.50 49.27
CA ILE A 168 -38.32 -27.25 49.98
C ILE A 168 -39.11 -26.05 49.46
N LYS A 169 -40.13 -26.22 48.61
CA LYS A 169 -40.99 -25.11 48.17
C LYS A 169 -41.60 -24.36 49.38
N PRO A 170 -41.65 -23.00 49.38
CA PRO A 170 -41.43 -22.11 48.24
C PRO A 170 -39.99 -21.55 48.08
N PHE A 171 -39.00 -22.06 48.82
CA PHE A 171 -37.64 -21.52 48.79
C PHE A 171 -36.97 -21.65 47.41
N ASN A 172 -36.10 -20.68 47.10
CA ASN A 172 -35.35 -20.63 45.86
C ASN A 172 -34.25 -21.72 45.86
N PHE A 173 -34.32 -22.69 44.93
CA PHE A 173 -33.46 -23.88 44.91
C PHE A 173 -32.53 -23.94 43.69
N VAL A 174 -31.28 -24.38 43.89
CA VAL A 174 -30.27 -24.55 42.82
C VAL A 174 -29.32 -25.72 43.15
N GLY A 175 -28.86 -26.47 42.15
CA GLY A 175 -27.77 -27.43 42.33
C GLY A 175 -26.42 -26.71 42.29
N ILE A 176 -25.56 -26.96 43.28
CA ILE A 176 -24.21 -26.41 43.35
C ILE A 176 -23.24 -27.58 43.50
N HIS A 177 -22.86 -28.18 42.38
CA HIS A 177 -22.04 -29.39 42.35
C HIS A 177 -20.56 -29.02 42.39
N PHE A 178 -19.95 -29.19 43.57
CA PHE A 178 -18.52 -29.06 43.79
C PHE A 178 -17.81 -30.37 43.44
N PHE A 179 -16.56 -30.26 42.99
CA PHE A 179 -15.70 -31.40 42.69
C PHE A 179 -14.76 -31.71 43.85
N ASN A 180 -14.42 -32.99 44.07
CA ASN A 180 -13.53 -33.42 45.15
C ASN A 180 -12.04 -33.25 44.78
N PRO A 181 -11.19 -32.56 45.57
CA PRO A 181 -11.51 -31.82 46.81
C PRO A 181 -12.08 -30.42 46.54
N PRO A 182 -13.19 -30.02 47.20
CA PRO A 182 -13.86 -28.75 46.89
C PRO A 182 -13.01 -27.51 47.12
N HIS A 183 -12.08 -27.52 48.08
CA HIS A 183 -11.20 -26.38 48.36
C HIS A 183 -10.06 -26.23 47.33
N VAL A 184 -9.80 -27.25 46.51
CA VAL A 184 -8.70 -27.25 45.52
C VAL A 184 -9.21 -27.06 44.09
N VAL A 185 -10.27 -27.78 43.71
CA VAL A 185 -10.76 -27.77 42.32
C VAL A 185 -11.36 -26.41 41.97
N LYS A 186 -10.92 -25.81 40.86
CA LYS A 186 -11.23 -24.42 40.50
C LYS A 186 -12.51 -24.24 39.68
N ILE A 187 -13.37 -25.25 39.60
CA ILE A 187 -14.61 -25.18 38.85
C ILE A 187 -15.79 -25.71 39.65
N ILE A 188 -16.99 -25.23 39.36
CA ILE A 188 -18.27 -25.65 39.95
C ILE A 188 -19.29 -25.78 38.82
N GLU A 189 -20.10 -26.83 38.88
CA GLU A 189 -21.24 -27.01 37.99
C GLU A 189 -22.52 -26.52 38.67
N ILE A 190 -23.09 -25.42 38.16
CA ILE A 190 -24.35 -24.84 38.65
C ILE A 190 -25.49 -25.47 37.88
N VAL A 191 -26.29 -26.29 38.55
CA VAL A 191 -27.34 -27.08 37.93
C VAL A 191 -28.69 -26.43 38.15
N TYR A 192 -29.40 -26.12 37.05
CA TYR A 192 -30.75 -25.58 37.11
C TYR A 192 -31.80 -26.67 36.79
N GLY A 193 -32.88 -26.66 37.56
CA GLY A 193 -34.11 -27.39 37.26
C GLY A 193 -35.16 -26.48 36.61
N ASN A 194 -36.35 -27.01 36.35
CA ASN A 194 -37.49 -26.26 35.81
C ASN A 194 -37.96 -25.13 36.74
N THR A 195 -37.76 -25.27 38.04
CA THR A 195 -38.22 -24.29 39.06
C THR A 195 -37.14 -23.35 39.59
N THR A 196 -35.89 -23.49 39.13
CA THR A 196 -34.77 -22.62 39.54
C THR A 196 -34.97 -21.20 39.00
N LYS A 197 -34.79 -20.18 39.85
CA LYS A 197 -34.85 -18.75 39.45
C LYS A 197 -33.46 -18.18 39.16
N GLY A 198 -33.39 -17.15 38.34
CA GLY A 198 -32.15 -16.47 37.97
C GLY A 198 -31.39 -15.90 39.18
N VAL A 199 -32.08 -15.44 40.22
CA VAL A 199 -31.43 -14.93 41.45
C VAL A 199 -30.60 -16.02 42.15
N SER A 200 -31.09 -17.27 42.23
CA SER A 200 -30.35 -18.39 42.81
C SER A 200 -29.09 -18.70 42.01
N VAL A 201 -29.20 -18.66 40.69
CA VAL A 201 -28.07 -18.88 39.77
C VAL A 201 -27.05 -17.74 39.93
N ALA A 202 -27.49 -16.49 39.97
CA ALA A 202 -26.61 -15.33 40.14
C ALA A 202 -25.83 -15.38 41.47
N VAL A 203 -26.51 -15.74 42.58
CA VAL A 203 -25.84 -15.97 43.87
C VAL A 203 -24.84 -17.12 43.78
N ALA A 204 -25.18 -18.22 43.13
CA ALA A 204 -24.27 -19.35 42.96
C ALA A 204 -23.00 -18.98 42.13
N PHE A 205 -23.15 -18.16 41.09
CA PHE A 205 -22.03 -17.63 40.31
C PHE A 205 -21.17 -16.64 41.13
N GLU A 206 -21.79 -15.79 41.94
CA GLU A 206 -21.07 -14.83 42.78
C GLU A 206 -20.28 -15.52 43.90
N ILE A 207 -20.86 -16.49 44.61
CA ILE A 207 -20.12 -17.27 45.62
C ILE A 207 -18.96 -18.05 44.98
N ALA A 208 -19.18 -18.63 43.78
CA ALA A 208 -18.12 -19.33 43.05
C ALA A 208 -16.97 -18.37 42.72
N SER A 209 -17.31 -17.18 42.20
CA SER A 209 -16.34 -16.13 41.88
C SER A 209 -15.56 -15.67 43.11
N ARG A 210 -16.22 -15.46 44.26
CA ARG A 210 -15.53 -15.07 45.52
C ARG A 210 -14.60 -16.14 46.05
N MET A 211 -14.94 -17.42 45.85
CA MET A 211 -14.05 -18.54 46.14
C MET A 211 -12.88 -18.69 45.14
N GLY A 212 -12.78 -17.83 44.12
CA GLY A 212 -11.78 -17.94 43.06
C GLY A 212 -12.01 -19.15 42.14
N LYS A 213 -13.27 -19.58 42.00
CA LYS A 213 -13.69 -20.72 41.18
C LYS A 213 -14.49 -20.24 39.97
N TYR A 214 -14.32 -20.92 38.85
CA TYR A 214 -15.15 -20.76 37.67
C TYR A 214 -16.46 -21.51 37.84
N ALA A 215 -17.56 -20.96 37.36
CA ALA A 215 -18.86 -21.61 37.39
C ALA A 215 -19.36 -21.78 35.95
N ILE A 216 -20.03 -22.89 35.69
CA ILE A 216 -20.73 -23.12 34.42
C ILE A 216 -22.21 -23.41 34.71
N LEU A 217 -23.09 -23.08 33.77
CA LEU A 217 -24.53 -23.31 33.91
C LEU A 217 -24.96 -24.56 33.13
N VAL A 218 -25.53 -25.54 33.83
CA VAL A 218 -25.89 -26.85 33.29
C VAL A 218 -27.33 -27.21 33.64
N LYS A 219 -28.06 -27.82 32.72
CA LYS A 219 -29.43 -28.32 32.94
C LYS A 219 -29.39 -29.62 33.76
N THR A 220 -30.37 -29.83 34.63
CA THR A 220 -30.53 -31.12 35.33
C THR A 220 -30.63 -32.28 34.32
N CYS A 221 -29.77 -33.30 34.50
CA CYS A 221 -29.79 -34.57 33.79
C CYS A 221 -29.05 -35.64 34.62
N PRO A 222 -29.25 -36.94 34.37
CA PRO A 222 -28.52 -37.98 35.10
C PRO A 222 -26.99 -37.79 35.02
N GLY A 223 -26.35 -37.58 36.18
CA GLY A 223 -24.91 -37.32 36.28
C GLY A 223 -24.44 -35.94 35.79
N PHE A 224 -25.37 -35.02 35.52
CA PHE A 224 -25.10 -33.68 34.98
C PHE A 224 -24.16 -33.73 33.75
N LEU A 225 -23.40 -32.68 33.47
CA LEU A 225 -22.45 -32.68 32.35
C LEU A 225 -21.17 -33.43 32.72
N PHE A 226 -20.61 -33.19 33.91
CA PHE A 226 -19.30 -33.73 34.25
C PHE A 226 -19.29 -35.26 34.34
N ASN A 227 -20.18 -35.84 35.16
CA ASN A 227 -20.17 -37.29 35.42
C ASN A 227 -20.68 -38.08 34.21
N ARG A 228 -21.66 -37.55 33.46
CA ARG A 228 -22.11 -38.17 32.20
C ARG A 228 -20.95 -38.40 31.23
N LEU A 229 -20.13 -37.37 31.02
CA LEU A 229 -18.95 -37.46 30.18
C LEU A 229 -17.86 -38.37 30.81
N LEU A 230 -17.71 -38.34 32.14
CA LEU A 230 -16.77 -39.21 32.86
C LEU A 230 -17.12 -40.70 32.68
N PHE A 231 -18.40 -41.06 32.65
CA PHE A 231 -18.85 -42.44 32.44
C PHE A 231 -18.48 -42.95 31.05
N VAL A 232 -18.59 -42.12 30.01
CA VAL A 232 -18.13 -42.48 28.66
C VAL A 232 -16.61 -42.67 28.64
N TYR A 233 -15.87 -41.78 29.30
CA TYR A 233 -14.41 -41.87 29.40
C TYR A 233 -13.95 -43.18 30.07
N ILE A 234 -14.45 -43.48 31.28
CA ILE A 234 -14.08 -44.69 32.01
C ILE A 234 -14.63 -45.95 31.34
N GLY A 235 -15.85 -45.90 30.78
CA GLY A 235 -16.45 -47.02 30.07
C GLY A 235 -15.62 -47.48 28.86
N ASN A 236 -15.00 -46.55 28.12
CA ASN A 236 -14.12 -46.90 27.01
C ASN A 236 -12.74 -47.39 27.49
N VAL A 237 -12.20 -46.84 28.58
CA VAL A 237 -10.97 -47.35 29.21
C VAL A 237 -11.16 -48.78 29.72
N SER A 238 -12.28 -49.08 30.35
CA SER A 238 -12.64 -50.42 30.82
C SER A 238 -12.66 -51.45 29.67
N LYS A 239 -13.13 -51.04 28.48
CA LYS A 239 -13.08 -51.87 27.26
C LYS A 239 -11.66 -52.12 26.76
N LEU A 240 -10.73 -51.17 26.89
CA LEU A 240 -9.31 -51.40 26.53
C LEU A 240 -8.69 -52.55 27.33
N ILE A 241 -9.05 -52.66 28.61
CA ILE A 241 -8.57 -53.73 29.49
C ILE A 241 -9.20 -55.06 29.10
N ASN A 242 -10.53 -55.12 29.04
CA ASN A 242 -11.24 -56.39 28.93
C ASN A 242 -11.33 -56.93 27.50
N THR A 243 -11.40 -56.06 26.49
CA THR A 243 -11.52 -56.46 25.09
C THR A 243 -10.16 -56.60 24.42
N TYR A 244 -9.21 -55.69 24.69
CA TYR A 244 -7.90 -55.66 24.03
C TYR A 244 -6.74 -56.09 24.93
N GLY A 245 -6.98 -56.33 26.23
CA GLY A 245 -5.96 -56.81 27.15
C GLY A 245 -4.90 -55.79 27.53
N PHE A 246 -5.12 -54.48 27.38
CA PHE A 246 -4.08 -53.51 27.76
C PHE A 246 -3.82 -53.54 29.27
N TYR A 247 -2.53 -53.55 29.65
CA TYR A 247 -2.16 -53.45 31.07
C TYR A 247 -2.49 -52.06 31.62
N PRO A 248 -2.92 -51.95 32.89
CA PRO A 248 -3.22 -50.67 33.51
C PRO A 248 -2.08 -49.66 33.40
N SER A 249 -0.84 -50.12 33.62
CA SER A 249 0.38 -49.30 33.50
C SER A 249 0.52 -48.64 32.12
N LYS A 250 0.28 -49.39 31.03
CA LYS A 250 0.38 -48.89 29.66
C LYS A 250 -0.71 -47.87 29.32
N ILE A 251 -1.95 -48.10 29.76
CA ILE A 251 -3.05 -47.14 29.54
C ILE A 251 -2.75 -45.82 30.25
N ASP A 252 -2.39 -45.87 31.53
CA ASP A 252 -2.05 -44.68 32.30
C ASP A 252 -0.83 -43.94 31.74
N GLU A 253 0.18 -44.66 31.23
CA GLU A 253 1.34 -44.08 30.55
C GLU A 253 0.92 -43.31 29.29
N ILE A 254 0.05 -43.88 28.45
CA ILE A 254 -0.43 -43.25 27.21
C ILE A 254 -1.16 -41.93 27.53
N PHE A 255 -2.08 -41.94 28.49
CA PHE A 255 -2.83 -40.72 28.85
C PHE A 255 -1.97 -39.66 29.54
N LYS A 256 -0.96 -40.09 30.31
CA LYS A 256 0.05 -39.16 30.86
C LYS A 256 0.93 -38.55 29.78
N LYS A 257 1.34 -39.34 28.78
CA LYS A 257 2.11 -38.88 27.62
C LYS A 257 1.30 -37.92 26.74
N PHE A 258 -0.02 -38.12 26.65
CA PHE A 258 -0.94 -37.16 26.03
C PHE A 258 -1.06 -35.84 26.84
N GLY A 259 -0.81 -35.89 28.15
CA GLY A 259 -0.70 -34.70 29.01
C GLY A 259 -1.63 -34.66 30.22
N PHE A 260 -2.43 -35.71 30.46
CA PHE A 260 -3.26 -35.77 31.66
C PHE A 260 -2.39 -35.89 32.91
N ALA A 261 -2.73 -35.13 33.97
CA ALA A 261 -1.98 -35.16 35.22
C ALA A 261 -2.04 -36.53 35.92
N ILE A 262 -3.17 -37.24 35.77
CA ILE A 262 -3.44 -38.53 36.39
C ILE A 262 -3.99 -39.46 35.30
N GLY A 263 -3.50 -40.70 35.23
CA GLY A 263 -4.03 -41.68 34.29
C GLY A 263 -5.41 -42.19 34.75
N PRO A 264 -6.27 -42.63 33.81
CA PRO A 264 -7.66 -42.97 34.11
C PRO A 264 -7.81 -44.05 35.20
N LEU A 265 -6.91 -45.03 35.26
CA LEU A 265 -7.02 -46.14 36.21
C LEU A 265 -6.46 -45.76 37.58
N THR A 266 -5.42 -44.91 37.61
CA THR A 266 -5.02 -44.25 38.85
C THR A 266 -6.17 -43.41 39.42
N MET A 267 -6.92 -42.68 38.58
CA MET A 267 -8.08 -41.91 39.03
C MET A 267 -9.19 -42.82 39.58
N CYS A 268 -9.48 -43.96 38.94
CA CYS A 268 -10.42 -44.95 39.48
C CYS A 268 -10.00 -45.48 40.85
N ASP A 269 -8.71 -45.82 41.03
CA ASP A 269 -8.18 -46.24 42.33
C ASP A 269 -8.23 -45.12 43.39
N MET A 270 -8.10 -43.86 42.99
CA MET A 270 -8.21 -42.72 43.90
C MET A 270 -9.65 -42.49 44.36
N ASN A 271 -10.63 -42.64 43.47
CA ASN A 271 -12.04 -42.48 43.78
C ASN A 271 -12.60 -43.66 44.59
N GLY A 272 -12.08 -44.86 44.35
CA GLY A 272 -12.56 -46.10 44.95
C GLY A 272 -13.39 -46.94 43.97
N LEU A 273 -13.00 -48.19 43.74
CA LEU A 273 -13.71 -49.07 42.80
C LEU A 273 -15.10 -49.49 43.29
N ASP A 274 -15.32 -49.48 44.59
CA ASP A 274 -16.64 -49.69 45.19
C ASP A 274 -17.59 -48.50 44.96
N VAL A 275 -17.06 -47.28 44.97
CA VAL A 275 -17.83 -46.08 44.62
C VAL A 275 -18.22 -46.15 43.15
N MET A 276 -17.28 -46.50 42.28
CA MET A 276 -17.54 -46.71 40.86
C MET A 276 -18.62 -47.79 40.62
N ASN A 277 -18.58 -48.91 41.35
CA ASN A 277 -19.60 -49.96 41.28
C ASN A 277 -21.01 -49.46 41.62
N ASN A 278 -21.14 -48.68 42.69
CA ASN A 278 -22.44 -48.15 43.10
C ASN A 278 -23.00 -47.20 42.03
N VAL A 279 -22.16 -46.30 41.52
CA VAL A 279 -22.56 -45.36 40.45
C VAL A 279 -22.89 -46.10 39.15
N PHE A 280 -22.13 -47.14 38.78
CA PHE A 280 -22.40 -47.93 37.58
C PHE A 280 -23.72 -48.68 37.68
N LYS A 281 -24.07 -49.20 38.86
CA LYS A 281 -25.39 -49.82 39.09
C LYS A 281 -26.53 -48.82 38.93
N GLU A 282 -26.38 -47.61 39.44
CA GLU A 282 -27.40 -46.55 39.31
C GLU A 282 -27.60 -46.10 37.85
N GLN A 283 -26.53 -46.12 37.06
CA GLN A 283 -26.53 -45.69 35.66
C GLN A 283 -26.68 -46.86 34.66
N ASN A 284 -26.98 -48.08 35.14
CA ASN A 284 -27.09 -49.31 34.33
C ASN A 284 -25.84 -49.65 33.49
N PHE A 285 -24.64 -49.29 33.95
CA PHE A 285 -23.37 -49.73 33.37
C PHE A 285 -22.94 -51.10 33.93
N LYS A 286 -22.46 -51.98 33.05
CA LYS A 286 -21.96 -53.31 33.42
C LYS A 286 -20.45 -53.27 33.67
N LEU A 287 -20.02 -53.74 34.84
CA LEU A 287 -18.60 -53.91 35.18
C LEU A 287 -17.96 -55.01 34.31
N ASN A 288 -16.66 -54.91 34.07
CA ASN A 288 -15.90 -55.95 33.38
C ASN A 288 -15.44 -57.07 34.34
N GLU A 289 -14.92 -58.19 33.79
CA GLU A 289 -14.52 -59.36 34.60
C GLU A 289 -13.43 -59.01 35.64
N LEU A 290 -12.48 -58.15 35.27
CA LEU A 290 -11.41 -57.73 36.17
C LEU A 290 -11.94 -56.86 37.30
N GLU A 291 -12.82 -55.90 37.01
CA GLU A 291 -13.43 -54.99 37.98
C GLU A 291 -14.28 -55.75 38.98
N GLU A 292 -15.10 -56.69 38.52
CA GLU A 292 -15.85 -57.57 39.42
C GLU A 292 -14.91 -58.38 40.33
N TRP A 293 -13.79 -58.87 39.79
CA TRP A 293 -12.80 -59.61 40.55
C TRP A 293 -12.11 -58.74 41.61
N LEU A 294 -11.71 -57.52 41.24
CA LEU A 294 -11.13 -56.53 42.16
C LEU A 294 -12.09 -56.19 43.30
N ILE A 295 -13.36 -55.94 42.98
CA ILE A 295 -14.39 -55.62 43.97
C ILE A 295 -14.65 -56.81 44.89
N LYS A 296 -14.76 -58.04 44.36
CA LYS A 296 -14.93 -59.26 45.16
C LYS A 296 -13.75 -59.53 46.10
N LYS A 297 -12.54 -59.12 45.72
CA LYS A 297 -11.33 -59.20 46.55
C LYS A 297 -11.21 -58.08 47.60
N GLY A 298 -12.09 -57.09 47.57
CA GLY A 298 -11.97 -55.90 48.43
C GLY A 298 -10.83 -54.97 48.01
N TYR A 299 -10.33 -55.09 46.77
CA TYR A 299 -9.26 -54.27 46.23
C TYR A 299 -9.87 -53.00 45.64
N PHE A 300 -10.16 -52.03 46.50
CA PHE A 300 -10.88 -50.82 46.12
C PHE A 300 -9.98 -49.66 45.67
N GLY A 301 -8.66 -49.83 45.61
CA GLY A 301 -7.70 -48.81 45.21
C GLY A 301 -6.93 -48.22 46.38
N ARG A 302 -6.66 -46.91 46.33
CA ARG A 302 -5.76 -46.24 47.27
C ARG A 302 -6.21 -46.34 48.72
N LYS A 303 -7.53 -46.33 48.96
CA LYS A 303 -8.10 -46.42 50.31
C LYS A 303 -7.89 -47.78 51.00
N THR A 304 -7.71 -48.85 50.22
CA THR A 304 -7.40 -50.20 50.71
C THR A 304 -5.93 -50.58 50.50
N GLY A 305 -5.11 -49.66 49.96
CA GLY A 305 -3.72 -49.91 49.56
C GLY A 305 -3.55 -50.79 48.32
N VAL A 306 -4.64 -51.33 47.76
CA VAL A 306 -4.63 -52.30 46.66
C VAL A 306 -5.86 -52.10 45.77
N GLY A 307 -5.64 -52.01 44.46
CA GLY A 307 -6.64 -51.90 43.39
C GLY A 307 -6.06 -52.36 42.05
N TYR A 308 -6.20 -51.54 41.00
CA TYR A 308 -5.42 -51.75 39.77
C TYR A 308 -3.91 -51.67 40.05
N TYR A 309 -3.52 -50.86 41.02
CA TYR A 309 -2.15 -50.71 41.51
C TYR A 309 -2.03 -51.09 43.00
N LEU A 310 -0.79 -51.28 43.43
CA LEU A 310 -0.42 -51.37 44.85
C LEU A 310 0.04 -50.00 45.33
N TYR A 311 -0.31 -49.62 46.56
CA TYR A 311 0.10 -48.39 47.20
C TYR A 311 0.86 -48.73 48.48
N ASP A 312 2.09 -48.25 48.61
CA ASP A 312 2.85 -48.40 49.86
C ASP A 312 2.34 -47.46 50.97
N LYS A 313 2.99 -47.51 52.12
CA LYS A 313 2.62 -46.68 53.29
C LYS A 313 2.76 -45.17 53.01
N ASP A 314 3.61 -44.79 52.08
CA ASP A 314 3.81 -43.40 51.64
C ASP A 314 2.83 -43.01 50.50
N GLY A 315 2.00 -43.96 50.04
CA GLY A 315 1.06 -43.79 48.96
C GLY A 315 1.69 -43.85 47.56
N LYS A 316 2.93 -44.34 47.44
CA LYS A 316 3.63 -44.51 46.17
C LYS A 316 3.03 -45.68 45.39
N LYS A 317 2.78 -45.44 44.10
CA LYS A 317 2.14 -46.38 43.18
C LYS A 317 3.13 -47.43 42.65
N LEU A 318 2.77 -48.71 42.73
CA LEU A 318 3.49 -49.87 42.20
C LEU A 318 2.55 -50.74 41.34
N ASN A 319 3.08 -51.45 40.34
CA ASN A 319 2.28 -52.34 39.50
C ASN A 319 1.76 -53.55 40.30
N ASN A 320 0.49 -53.91 40.11
CA ASN A 320 -0.11 -55.07 40.76
C ASN A 320 0.07 -56.34 39.91
N LYS A 321 1.03 -57.19 40.29
CA LYS A 321 1.33 -58.45 39.58
C LYS A 321 0.16 -59.45 39.58
N GLU A 322 -0.76 -59.40 40.55
CA GLU A 322 -1.95 -60.26 40.53
C GLU A 322 -2.92 -59.84 39.43
N VAL A 323 -3.08 -58.52 39.23
CA VAL A 323 -3.91 -57.95 38.16
C VAL A 323 -3.32 -58.29 36.79
N GLU A 324 -2.00 -58.17 36.62
CA GLU A 324 -1.31 -58.55 35.38
C GLU A 324 -1.53 -60.04 35.06
N LYS A 325 -1.37 -60.94 36.04
CA LYS A 325 -1.66 -62.38 35.87
C LYS A 325 -3.13 -62.66 35.52
N LYS A 326 -4.08 -61.98 36.16
CA LYS A 326 -5.50 -62.12 35.85
C LYS A 326 -5.81 -61.64 34.44
N LEU A 327 -5.15 -60.57 33.98
CA LEU A 327 -5.27 -60.08 32.61
C LEU A 327 -4.66 -61.03 31.58
N ASP A 328 -3.56 -61.70 31.89
CA ASP A 328 -2.99 -62.74 31.02
C ASP A 328 -3.95 -63.92 30.82
N ILE A 329 -4.77 -64.23 31.82
CA ILE A 329 -5.85 -65.23 31.72
C ILE A 329 -6.98 -64.69 30.84
N ILE A 330 -7.41 -63.43 31.04
CA ILE A 330 -8.48 -62.81 30.24
C ILE A 330 -8.06 -62.70 28.77
N LYS A 331 -6.82 -62.29 28.48
CA LYS A 331 -6.24 -62.19 27.13
C LYS A 331 -6.31 -63.51 26.36
N LYS A 332 -6.06 -64.64 27.03
CA LYS A 332 -6.14 -65.96 26.39
C LYS A 332 -7.54 -66.32 25.93
N ASN A 333 -8.57 -65.71 26.52
CA ASN A 333 -9.97 -65.96 26.18
C ASN A 333 -10.53 -65.00 25.11
N THR A 334 -9.85 -63.88 24.83
CA THR A 334 -10.29 -62.88 23.85
C THR A 334 -9.72 -63.14 22.45
N SER A 335 -10.59 -63.30 21.46
CA SER A 335 -10.25 -63.66 20.06
C SER A 335 -9.93 -62.48 19.15
N GLU A 336 -10.04 -61.23 19.63
CA GLU A 336 -9.87 -60.03 18.79
C GLU A 336 -8.45 -59.47 18.87
N VAL A 337 -7.59 -59.97 17.98
CA VAL A 337 -6.25 -59.44 17.74
C VAL A 337 -6.28 -58.62 16.45
N GLY A 338 -6.46 -57.29 16.56
CA GLY A 338 -6.23 -56.40 15.40
C GLY A 338 -7.11 -55.15 15.35
N GLY A 339 -6.56 -54.00 15.75
CA GLY A 339 -7.19 -52.72 15.45
C GLY A 339 -6.59 -51.48 16.13
N LEU A 340 -5.87 -51.65 17.24
CA LEU A 340 -5.22 -50.55 17.97
C LEU A 340 -3.70 -50.81 17.99
N ALA A 341 -2.98 -50.29 16.99
CA ALA A 341 -1.56 -50.59 16.82
C ALA A 341 -0.66 -49.64 17.62
N ASN A 342 -1.04 -48.36 17.68
CA ASN A 342 -0.19 -47.30 18.22
C ASN A 342 -0.88 -46.53 19.38
N ASP A 343 -0.08 -45.82 20.19
CA ASP A 343 -0.57 -44.98 21.31
C ASP A 343 -1.73 -44.05 20.87
N ARG A 344 -1.65 -43.49 19.65
CA ARG A 344 -2.67 -42.60 19.06
C ARG A 344 -4.00 -43.30 18.84
N ASP A 345 -4.02 -44.55 18.38
CA ASP A 345 -5.27 -45.28 18.15
C ASP A 345 -6.03 -45.51 19.46
N ILE A 346 -5.29 -45.75 20.54
CA ILE A 346 -5.84 -45.95 21.89
C ILE A 346 -6.46 -44.65 22.41
N ILE A 347 -5.78 -43.52 22.21
CA ILE A 347 -6.29 -42.18 22.55
C ILE A 347 -7.59 -41.90 21.77
N GLU A 348 -7.58 -42.11 20.46
CA GLU A 348 -8.75 -41.86 19.61
C GLU A 348 -9.92 -42.80 19.95
N TYR A 349 -9.65 -44.08 20.27
CA TYR A 349 -10.69 -45.05 20.67
C TYR A 349 -11.45 -44.64 21.93
N VAL A 350 -10.77 -43.99 22.88
CA VAL A 350 -11.37 -43.51 24.12
C VAL A 350 -12.00 -42.14 23.94
N LEU A 351 -11.30 -41.21 23.27
CA LEU A 351 -11.68 -39.81 23.21
C LEU A 351 -12.71 -39.49 22.12
N PHE A 352 -12.75 -40.19 20.99
CA PHE A 352 -13.74 -39.87 19.94
C PHE A 352 -15.18 -40.14 20.38
N PRO A 353 -15.53 -41.26 21.04
CA PRO A 353 -16.88 -41.43 21.58
C PRO A 353 -17.17 -40.44 22.71
N TYR A 354 -16.14 -39.99 23.43
CA TYR A 354 -16.28 -38.94 24.44
C TYR A 354 -16.62 -37.57 23.81
N ILE A 355 -15.96 -37.20 22.70
CA ILE A 355 -16.33 -36.02 21.90
C ILE A 355 -17.75 -36.16 21.33
N ASN A 356 -18.13 -37.36 20.86
CA ASN A 356 -19.48 -37.62 20.38
C ASN A 356 -20.54 -37.38 21.47
N GLU A 357 -20.27 -37.78 22.72
CA GLU A 357 -21.17 -37.52 23.85
C GLU A 357 -21.24 -36.03 24.21
N ILE A 358 -20.14 -35.27 24.04
CA ILE A 358 -20.16 -33.81 24.18
C ILE A 358 -21.15 -33.17 23.20
N PHE A 359 -21.12 -33.57 21.92
CA PHE A 359 -22.05 -33.03 20.92
C PHE A 359 -23.51 -33.40 21.21
N LYS A 360 -23.79 -34.59 21.74
CA LYS A 360 -25.13 -34.94 22.25
C LYS A 360 -25.56 -34.06 23.41
N CYS A 361 -24.67 -33.76 24.37
CA CYS A 361 -24.98 -32.86 25.47
C CYS A 361 -25.31 -31.44 24.98
N LEU A 362 -24.66 -30.97 23.91
CA LEU A 362 -24.97 -29.69 23.26
C LEU A 362 -26.34 -29.73 22.55
N GLU A 363 -26.64 -30.81 21.82
CA GLU A 363 -27.93 -30.99 21.12
C GLU A 363 -29.11 -31.08 22.09
N GLU A 364 -28.95 -31.82 23.19
CA GLU A 364 -29.96 -31.94 24.25
C GLU A 364 -30.16 -30.64 25.06
N GLY A 365 -29.31 -29.63 24.83
CA GLY A 365 -29.34 -28.35 25.55
C GLY A 365 -28.93 -28.47 27.02
N ILE A 366 -28.14 -29.49 27.38
CA ILE A 366 -27.62 -29.66 28.74
C ILE A 366 -26.69 -28.52 29.09
N ILE A 367 -25.90 -28.06 28.12
CA ILE A 367 -25.07 -26.87 28.21
C ILE A 367 -25.19 -26.08 26.89
N LEU A 368 -25.20 -24.75 26.98
CA LEU A 368 -25.46 -23.88 25.83
C LEU A 368 -24.19 -23.36 25.16
N CYS A 369 -23.11 -23.18 25.93
CA CYS A 369 -21.85 -22.60 25.45
C CYS A 369 -20.78 -23.70 25.33
N PRO A 370 -20.30 -24.03 24.12
CA PRO A 370 -19.25 -25.04 23.91
C PRO A 370 -17.96 -24.74 24.68
N LEU A 371 -17.52 -23.47 24.77
CA LEU A 371 -16.31 -23.07 25.50
C LEU A 371 -16.36 -23.46 27.00
N GLN A 372 -17.54 -23.51 27.61
CA GLN A 372 -17.69 -23.92 29.01
C GLN A 372 -17.41 -25.41 29.22
N ILE A 373 -17.57 -26.24 28.18
CA ILE A 373 -17.20 -27.67 28.19
C ILE A 373 -15.67 -27.81 28.23
N ASP A 374 -14.95 -26.97 27.49
CA ASP A 374 -13.49 -26.97 27.55
C ASP A 374 -12.99 -26.56 28.95
N LEU A 375 -13.59 -25.51 29.53
CA LEU A 375 -13.26 -25.08 30.90
C LEU A 375 -13.50 -26.17 31.96
N ILE A 376 -14.68 -26.82 31.96
CA ILE A 376 -15.01 -27.85 32.96
C ILE A 376 -14.08 -29.05 32.86
N LYS A 377 -13.59 -29.38 31.66
CA LYS A 377 -12.66 -30.51 31.48
C LYS A 377 -11.21 -30.13 31.78
N ILE A 378 -10.78 -28.91 31.47
CA ILE A 378 -9.46 -28.41 31.90
C ILE A 378 -9.38 -28.33 33.42
N PHE A 379 -10.32 -27.64 34.08
CA PHE A 379 -10.24 -27.37 35.52
C PHE A 379 -10.85 -28.46 36.41
N GLY A 380 -11.76 -29.29 35.88
CA GLY A 380 -12.42 -30.35 36.64
C GLY A 380 -11.79 -31.74 36.46
N LEU A 381 -11.55 -32.16 35.21
CA LEU A 381 -10.98 -33.49 34.90
C LEU A 381 -9.44 -33.48 34.86
N GLY A 382 -8.83 -32.30 34.62
CA GLY A 382 -7.40 -32.17 34.39
C GLY A 382 -6.99 -32.47 32.95
N TRP A 383 -7.84 -32.09 31.98
CA TRP A 383 -7.52 -32.16 30.55
C TRP A 383 -6.23 -31.35 30.25
N PRO A 384 -5.35 -31.82 29.34
CA PRO A 384 -4.10 -31.13 29.03
C PRO A 384 -4.35 -29.69 28.54
N SER A 385 -4.03 -28.71 29.39
CA SER A 385 -4.30 -27.29 29.09
C SER A 385 -3.64 -26.82 27.79
N GLN A 386 -2.56 -27.45 27.35
CA GLN A 386 -1.83 -27.19 26.11
C GLN A 386 -2.62 -27.52 24.83
N THR A 387 -3.74 -28.25 24.95
CA THR A 387 -4.62 -28.59 23.81
C THR A 387 -5.89 -27.73 23.78
N GLY A 388 -6.06 -26.80 24.73
CA GLY A 388 -7.21 -25.89 24.79
C GLY A 388 -8.54 -26.50 25.26
N GLY A 389 -8.60 -27.81 25.49
CA GLY A 389 -9.80 -28.53 25.90
C GLY A 389 -10.24 -29.57 24.85
N PRO A 390 -11.20 -30.46 25.17
CA PRO A 390 -11.67 -31.50 24.26
C PRO A 390 -12.21 -30.99 22.92
N LEU A 391 -12.95 -29.88 22.89
CA LEU A 391 -13.53 -29.35 21.66
C LEU A 391 -12.47 -28.64 20.81
N MET A 392 -11.64 -27.78 21.42
CA MET A 392 -10.51 -27.17 20.72
C MET A 392 -9.53 -28.22 20.17
N TRP A 393 -9.25 -29.29 20.93
CA TRP A 393 -8.45 -30.42 20.46
C TRP A 393 -9.11 -31.15 19.28
N ALA A 394 -10.42 -31.43 19.38
CA ALA A 394 -11.18 -32.10 18.33
C ALA A 394 -11.26 -31.28 17.03
N GLU A 395 -11.37 -29.96 17.13
CA GLU A 395 -11.47 -29.04 15.99
C GLU A 395 -10.10 -28.75 15.35
N ASN A 396 -9.11 -28.37 16.17
CA ASN A 396 -7.83 -27.86 15.68
C ASN A 396 -6.80 -28.97 15.39
N GLU A 397 -6.73 -30.03 16.20
CA GLU A 397 -5.70 -31.06 16.02
C GLU A 397 -6.17 -32.26 15.19
N ILE A 398 -7.46 -32.61 15.25
CA ILE A 398 -8.01 -33.80 14.56
C ILE A 398 -8.88 -33.42 13.37
N GLY A 399 -9.75 -32.42 13.54
CA GLY A 399 -10.84 -32.07 12.62
C GLY A 399 -12.10 -32.91 12.86
N LEU A 400 -13.23 -32.24 13.10
CA LEU A 400 -14.51 -32.90 13.44
C LEU A 400 -14.98 -33.92 12.40
N GLN A 401 -14.72 -33.66 11.10
CA GLN A 401 -15.06 -34.60 10.03
C GLN A 401 -14.27 -35.92 10.13
N ASN A 402 -13.02 -35.88 10.57
CA ASN A 402 -12.20 -37.08 10.75
C ASN A 402 -12.72 -37.92 11.93
N ILE A 403 -13.16 -37.25 13.00
CA ILE A 403 -13.81 -37.90 14.15
C ILE A 403 -15.07 -38.62 13.69
N VAL A 404 -15.97 -37.94 12.97
CA VAL A 404 -17.21 -38.53 12.44
C VAL A 404 -16.91 -39.72 11.53
N LYS A 405 -15.97 -39.58 10.58
CA LYS A 405 -15.57 -40.69 9.70
C LYS A 405 -15.06 -41.92 10.47
N LYS A 406 -14.24 -41.72 11.50
CA LYS A 406 -13.69 -42.84 12.29
C LYS A 406 -14.75 -43.46 13.19
N LEU A 407 -15.65 -42.66 13.75
CA LEU A 407 -16.83 -43.13 14.50
C LEU A 407 -17.75 -43.95 13.59
N ASP A 408 -18.11 -43.45 12.41
CA ASP A 408 -18.94 -44.17 11.44
C ASP A 408 -18.28 -45.48 11.00
N PHE A 409 -16.96 -45.49 10.77
CA PHE A 409 -16.21 -46.71 10.51
C PHE A 409 -16.32 -47.73 11.66
N TRP A 410 -16.14 -47.29 12.91
CA TRP A 410 -16.32 -48.15 14.08
C TRP A 410 -17.77 -48.56 14.32
N TYR A 411 -18.75 -47.72 13.97
CA TYR A 411 -20.16 -48.05 14.04
C TYR A 411 -20.51 -49.14 13.03
N LEU A 412 -19.99 -49.04 11.80
CA LEU A 412 -20.15 -50.07 10.78
C LEU A 412 -19.49 -51.39 11.20
N LYS A 413 -18.28 -51.33 11.80
CA LYS A 413 -17.52 -52.51 12.26
C LYS A 413 -18.12 -53.19 13.49
N TYR A 414 -18.41 -52.43 14.55
CA TYR A 414 -18.78 -52.98 15.86
C TYR A 414 -20.27 -52.90 16.17
N LYS A 415 -21.06 -52.14 15.40
CA LYS A 415 -22.51 -51.93 15.60
C LYS A 415 -22.88 -51.42 17.01
N ALA A 416 -21.94 -50.80 17.71
CA ALA A 416 -22.16 -50.29 19.07
C ALA A 416 -22.72 -48.85 19.05
N PRO A 417 -23.78 -48.54 19.80
CA PRO A 417 -24.45 -47.22 19.76
C PRO A 417 -23.53 -46.03 20.06
N GLN A 418 -22.50 -46.21 20.90
CA GLN A 418 -21.57 -45.12 21.23
C GLN A 418 -20.76 -44.62 20.02
N PHE A 419 -20.60 -45.44 18.98
CA PHE A 419 -19.87 -45.10 17.77
C PHE A 419 -20.76 -44.46 16.69
N LYS A 420 -22.09 -44.46 16.85
CA LYS A 420 -22.97 -43.78 15.90
C LYS A 420 -22.65 -42.29 15.93
N GLY A 421 -22.03 -41.78 14.86
CA GLY A 421 -21.63 -40.38 14.77
C GLY A 421 -22.83 -39.46 14.93
N PHE A 422 -22.62 -38.33 15.59
CA PHE A 422 -23.60 -37.25 15.64
C PHE A 422 -23.98 -36.82 14.21
N GLU A 423 -25.26 -36.88 13.87
CA GLU A 423 -25.76 -36.33 12.62
C GLU A 423 -25.76 -34.81 12.73
N CYS A 424 -24.76 -34.14 12.16
CA CYS A 424 -24.75 -32.69 11.94
C CYS A 424 -25.79 -32.29 10.86
N ARG A 425 -27.03 -32.76 11.01
CA ARG A 425 -28.18 -32.61 10.11
C ARG A 425 -29.30 -32.00 10.95
N SER A 426 -29.59 -30.71 10.80
CA SER A 426 -30.88 -30.04 11.11
C SER A 426 -30.93 -28.86 12.10
N THR A 427 -29.82 -28.21 12.50
CA THR A 427 -29.93 -26.83 13.01
C THR A 427 -30.01 -25.85 11.84
N LYS A 428 -31.22 -25.33 11.64
CA LYS A 428 -31.69 -24.43 10.56
C LYS A 428 -30.97 -23.06 10.45
N LEU A 429 -29.75 -22.94 11.00
CA LEU A 429 -28.95 -21.70 11.02
C LEU A 429 -27.45 -21.91 10.70
N SER A 430 -26.92 -23.14 10.65
CA SER A 430 -25.46 -23.37 10.59
C SER A 430 -24.90 -23.73 9.22
N ASN A 431 -25.62 -24.47 8.36
CA ASN A 431 -24.93 -25.07 7.19
C ASN A 431 -24.74 -24.14 5.99
N ASP A 432 -25.46 -23.03 5.88
CA ASP A 432 -25.26 -22.04 4.79
C ASP A 432 -24.57 -20.75 5.27
N ARG A 433 -24.58 -20.46 6.57
CA ARG A 433 -23.84 -19.32 7.15
C ARG A 433 -22.50 -19.71 7.73
N LEU A 434 -22.32 -20.92 8.27
CA LEU A 434 -21.05 -21.36 8.84
C LEU A 434 -20.11 -21.95 7.79
N THR A 435 -20.59 -22.45 6.65
CA THR A 435 -19.73 -22.75 5.49
C THR A 435 -19.31 -21.48 4.76
N PHE A 436 -20.19 -20.47 4.68
CA PHE A 436 -19.86 -19.15 4.14
C PHE A 436 -18.94 -18.37 5.09
N MET A 437 -19.16 -18.43 6.41
CA MET A 437 -18.29 -17.83 7.43
C MET A 437 -17.00 -18.64 7.69
N ASN A 438 -17.00 -19.97 7.55
CA ASN A 438 -15.76 -20.78 7.60
C ASN A 438 -14.98 -20.73 6.29
N LEU A 439 -15.63 -20.39 5.17
CA LEU A 439 -14.91 -19.88 4.02
C LEU A 439 -14.35 -18.52 4.41
N GLU A 440 -15.16 -17.48 4.67
CA GLU A 440 -14.68 -16.12 5.00
C GLU A 440 -13.59 -16.07 6.10
N SER A 441 -13.64 -16.92 7.14
CA SER A 441 -12.63 -16.99 8.20
C SER A 441 -11.35 -17.75 7.81
N LYS A 442 -11.42 -18.77 6.95
CA LYS A 442 -10.24 -19.47 6.39
C LYS A 442 -9.50 -18.63 5.34
N ILE A 443 -10.14 -17.57 4.89
CA ILE A 443 -9.87 -16.80 3.69
C ILE A 443 -9.40 -15.40 4.06
N ALA A 444 -9.93 -14.85 5.14
CA ALA A 444 -9.50 -13.58 5.72
C ALA A 444 -7.98 -13.50 5.97
N SER A 445 -7.30 -14.65 6.13
CA SER A 445 -5.85 -14.71 6.33
C SER A 445 -5.01 -14.28 5.12
N ILE A 446 -5.49 -14.40 3.88
CA ILE A 446 -4.63 -14.12 2.72
C ILE A 446 -4.25 -12.64 2.65
N SER A 447 -5.18 -11.74 3.01
CA SER A 447 -4.93 -10.30 3.05
C SER A 447 -3.90 -9.91 4.12
N ASP A 448 -4.02 -10.47 5.33
CA ASP A 448 -3.08 -10.25 6.43
C ASP A 448 -1.71 -10.92 6.16
N ILE A 449 -1.70 -12.07 5.49
CA ILE A 449 -0.49 -12.78 5.04
C ILE A 449 0.29 -11.99 3.99
N LEU A 450 -0.41 -11.36 3.04
CA LEU A 450 0.20 -10.47 2.04
C LEU A 450 0.82 -9.24 2.72
N ILE A 451 0.15 -8.67 3.72
CA ILE A 451 0.65 -7.54 4.52
C ILE A 451 1.86 -7.94 5.39
N TYR A 452 1.89 -9.17 5.93
CA TYR A 452 3.02 -9.66 6.74
C TYR A 452 4.27 -9.92 5.91
N LYS A 453 4.15 -10.64 4.77
CA LYS A 453 5.29 -10.88 3.86
C LYS A 453 5.91 -9.58 3.35
N TYR A 454 5.09 -8.54 3.20
CA TYR A 454 5.57 -7.20 2.84
C TYR A 454 6.53 -6.63 3.88
N LYS A 455 6.25 -6.81 5.19
CA LYS A 455 7.15 -6.39 6.27
C LYS A 455 8.48 -7.16 6.24
N GLU A 456 8.41 -8.49 6.10
CA GLU A 456 9.59 -9.38 6.14
C GLU A 456 10.58 -9.13 4.98
N LYS A 457 10.08 -8.86 3.76
CA LYS A 457 10.93 -8.54 2.60
C LYS A 457 11.57 -7.15 2.66
N ARG A 458 10.99 -6.22 3.43
CA ARG A 458 11.54 -4.86 3.62
C ARG A 458 12.66 -4.88 4.67
N ASP A 459 12.49 -5.67 5.73
CA ASP A 459 13.48 -5.79 6.81
C ASP A 459 14.77 -6.50 6.38
N THR A 460 14.69 -7.48 5.48
CA THR A 460 15.86 -8.22 4.97
C THR A 460 16.79 -7.39 4.07
N ASN A 461 16.30 -6.30 3.46
CA ASN A 461 17.11 -5.39 2.63
C ASN A 461 17.64 -4.15 3.39
N HIS A 462 17.07 -3.82 4.55
CA HIS A 462 17.55 -2.72 5.40
C HIS A 462 18.60 -3.13 6.44
N LEU A 463 18.72 -4.43 6.75
CA LEU A 463 19.64 -4.93 7.78
C LEU A 463 21.06 -5.28 7.31
N SER A 464 21.39 -5.14 6.02
CA SER A 464 22.74 -5.43 5.51
C SER A 464 23.71 -4.25 5.47
N ASN A 465 23.30 -3.03 5.84
CA ASN A 465 24.10 -1.80 5.66
C ASN A 465 24.29 -0.91 6.92
N ILE A 466 24.01 -1.40 8.13
CA ILE A 466 24.28 -0.66 9.39
C ILE A 466 25.20 -1.49 10.29
N LYS A 467 26.49 -1.54 9.94
CA LYS A 467 27.57 -1.93 10.86
C LYS A 467 28.49 -0.73 11.06
N ALA A 468 28.32 0.01 12.15
CA ALA A 468 29.40 0.67 12.90
C ALA A 468 28.86 1.39 14.15
N THR A 469 29.59 1.19 15.26
CA THR A 469 29.59 1.96 16.53
C THR A 469 28.58 1.60 17.63
N THR A 470 28.84 0.45 18.25
CA THR A 470 29.20 0.25 19.68
C THR A 470 28.61 1.15 20.78
N ASP A 471 28.01 0.43 21.74
CA ASP A 471 28.04 0.60 23.20
C ASP A 471 26.86 1.27 23.93
N ASP A 472 26.30 0.44 24.82
CA ASP A 472 25.60 0.72 26.07
C ASP A 472 24.05 0.91 26.12
N TYR A 473 23.44 -0.01 26.89
CA TYR A 473 22.13 -0.03 27.56
C TYR A 473 20.91 -0.73 26.88
N SER A 474 20.65 -1.93 27.43
CA SER A 474 19.38 -2.63 27.67
C SER A 474 18.06 -1.84 27.59
N TRP A 475 17.04 -2.38 26.90
CA TRP A 475 15.76 -2.91 27.43
C TRP A 475 14.71 -3.04 26.30
N ASP A 476 14.02 -4.19 26.31
CA ASP A 476 12.84 -4.55 25.52
C ASP A 476 11.75 -3.47 25.52
N LEU A 477 11.03 -3.36 24.40
CA LEU A 477 9.57 -3.35 24.33
C LEU A 477 9.12 -3.27 22.86
N SER A 478 8.34 -4.28 22.48
CA SER A 478 7.15 -4.20 21.64
C SER A 478 6.75 -2.81 21.11
N ASN A 479 6.33 -2.83 19.85
CA ASN A 479 5.38 -1.94 19.18
C ASN A 479 5.97 -0.95 18.18
N SER A 480 5.47 -1.16 16.95
CA SER A 480 5.04 -0.13 16.02
C SER A 480 6.11 0.83 15.53
N ASN A 481 6.96 0.37 14.61
CA ASN A 481 7.41 1.25 13.53
C ASN A 481 6.69 0.91 12.24
N SER A 482 5.51 1.48 12.19
CA SER A 482 4.63 1.56 11.07
C SER A 482 5.00 2.89 10.39
N ASN A 483 5.65 2.84 9.25
CA ASN A 483 5.82 3.87 8.20
C ASN A 483 6.50 3.11 7.05
N GLU A 484 6.10 3.20 5.79
CA GLU A 484 6.07 4.42 5.00
C GLU A 484 5.29 4.13 3.71
N TRP A 485 4.25 4.94 3.47
CA TRP A 485 3.77 5.31 2.14
C TRP A 485 4.76 6.33 1.56
N ASP A 486 5.80 5.85 0.91
CA ASP A 486 6.54 6.59 -0.11
C ASP A 486 6.62 5.65 -1.32
N LEU A 487 5.79 5.89 -2.35
CA LEU A 487 6.12 6.75 -3.49
C LEU A 487 7.46 6.37 -4.11
N LYS A 488 7.38 5.91 -5.37
CA LYS A 488 8.46 5.92 -6.37
C LYS A 488 9.47 7.04 -6.09
N ASN A 489 10.61 6.72 -5.46
CA ASN A 489 11.88 7.44 -5.46
C ASN A 489 12.78 6.94 -4.31
N SER A 490 13.65 5.99 -4.60
CA SER A 490 15.00 5.88 -4.02
C SER A 490 15.63 4.59 -4.53
N PHE A 491 16.77 4.70 -5.22
CA PHE A 491 17.93 3.79 -5.18
C PHE A 491 18.88 4.15 -6.33
N GLU A 492 19.52 5.31 -6.18
CA GLU A 492 20.94 5.41 -6.53
C GLU A 492 21.70 4.79 -5.36
N ILE A 493 22.32 3.62 -5.57
CA ILE A 493 23.45 3.18 -4.76
C ILE A 493 24.63 3.13 -5.69
N GLU A 494 25.54 4.07 -5.45
CA GLU A 494 26.85 4.17 -6.06
C GLU A 494 27.69 2.92 -5.80
N ASN A 495 28.49 2.63 -6.83
CA ASN A 495 29.62 1.71 -6.80
C ASN A 495 30.51 1.94 -5.56
N ASN A 496 30.80 0.87 -4.83
CA ASN A 496 32.12 0.70 -4.26
C ASN A 496 32.61 -0.73 -4.51
N ASN A 497 33.50 -0.82 -5.49
CA ASN A 497 34.40 -1.94 -5.67
C ASN A 497 35.41 -1.98 -4.51
N ASN A 498 35.78 -3.19 -4.12
CA ASN A 498 36.95 -3.63 -3.35
C ASN A 498 36.71 -4.04 -1.89
N ILE A 499 37.45 -5.09 -1.50
CA ILE A 499 37.61 -5.73 -0.18
C ILE A 499 36.63 -6.90 0.00
N MET A 500 36.93 -8.15 -0.39
CA MET A 500 38.01 -9.10 -0.03
C MET A 500 37.44 -10.31 0.72
N LYS A 501 37.43 -11.44 0.00
CA LYS A 501 37.77 -12.81 0.44
C LYS A 501 38.03 -13.02 1.95
N ARG A 502 37.21 -13.84 2.62
CA ARG A 502 37.57 -15.16 3.19
C ARG A 502 36.50 -15.65 4.20
N GLY A 503 36.02 -16.87 3.99
CA GLY A 503 35.63 -17.81 5.05
C GLY A 503 34.13 -18.04 5.23
N GLU A 504 33.55 -18.95 4.44
CA GLU A 504 32.30 -19.62 4.83
C GLU A 504 32.40 -21.13 4.54
N GLU A 505 32.53 -21.89 5.63
CA GLU A 505 32.26 -23.32 5.70
C GLU A 505 30.74 -23.55 5.75
N SER A 506 30.27 -24.41 4.84
CA SER A 506 29.11 -25.31 4.96
C SER A 506 27.93 -24.88 5.86
N ILE A 507 26.90 -24.28 5.26
CA ILE A 507 25.51 -24.48 5.68
C ILE A 507 24.71 -24.89 4.45
N THR A 508 24.20 -26.11 4.53
CA THR A 508 23.41 -26.83 3.54
C THR A 508 22.16 -26.07 3.12
N THR A 509 21.91 -26.09 1.81
CA THR A 509 20.69 -25.70 1.11
C THR A 509 19.43 -26.15 1.83
N SER A 510 18.67 -25.23 2.40
CA SER A 510 17.25 -25.41 2.72
C SER A 510 16.44 -24.50 1.82
N THR A 511 15.55 -25.11 1.04
CA THR A 511 14.53 -24.48 0.22
C THR A 511 13.59 -23.67 1.12
N PRO A 512 13.35 -22.37 0.87
CA PRO A 512 12.36 -21.64 1.66
C PRO A 512 10.97 -22.04 1.15
N ASP A 513 10.29 -22.94 1.89
CA ASP A 513 8.86 -23.18 1.75
C ASP A 513 8.12 -21.91 2.20
N THR A 514 7.73 -21.11 1.21
CA THR A 514 7.42 -19.68 1.33
C THR A 514 5.93 -19.43 1.51
N PHE A 515 5.21 -19.97 2.52
CA PHE A 515 3.81 -19.54 2.81
C PHE A 515 3.38 -19.62 4.28
N THR A 516 4.30 -19.79 5.23
CA THR A 516 3.97 -19.78 6.67
C THR A 516 4.32 -18.41 7.26
N VAL A 517 3.31 -17.55 7.43
CA VAL A 517 3.43 -16.45 8.41
C VAL A 517 3.44 -17.10 9.77
N ASN A 518 4.59 -17.06 10.42
CA ASN A 518 4.76 -17.60 11.75
C ASN A 518 4.17 -16.61 12.75
N TYR A 519 2.86 -16.71 13.02
CA TYR A 519 2.16 -16.00 14.09
C TYR A 519 2.54 -16.56 15.49
N ASP A 520 3.82 -16.85 15.72
CA ASP A 520 4.30 -17.59 16.90
C ASP A 520 4.14 -16.84 18.24
N GLU A 521 3.69 -15.58 18.22
CA GLU A 521 3.26 -14.85 19.42
C GLU A 521 1.75 -14.90 19.69
N TYR A 522 0.92 -15.32 18.73
CA TYR A 522 -0.54 -15.33 18.81
C TYR A 522 -1.17 -16.66 18.36
N GLY A 523 -0.52 -17.82 18.58
CA GLY A 523 -1.00 -19.22 18.37
C GLY A 523 -1.91 -19.55 17.12
N THR A 524 -2.67 -20.67 17.14
CA THR A 524 -3.86 -21.00 16.26
C THR A 524 -4.08 -20.16 15.01
N PHE A 525 -3.29 -20.44 13.98
CA PHE A 525 -3.81 -20.97 12.72
C PHE A 525 -2.59 -21.60 12.01
N GLN A 526 -2.64 -22.90 11.68
CA GLN A 526 -1.83 -23.37 10.55
C GLN A 526 -2.45 -22.68 9.33
N GLY A 527 -1.90 -21.52 8.97
CA GLY A 527 -2.40 -20.71 7.87
C GLY A 527 -2.51 -21.56 6.61
N THR A 528 -3.56 -21.33 5.84
CA THR A 528 -3.70 -21.92 4.50
C THR A 528 -2.43 -21.66 3.71
N THR A 529 -1.70 -22.72 3.39
CA THR A 529 -0.55 -22.63 2.50
C THR A 529 -1.07 -22.44 1.08
N VAL A 530 -0.31 -21.81 0.19
CA VAL A 530 -0.72 -21.71 -1.22
C VAL A 530 -0.94 -23.08 -1.87
N ASN A 531 -0.32 -24.13 -1.33
CA ASN A 531 -0.53 -25.51 -1.75
C ASN A 531 -1.95 -26.03 -1.44
N ASP A 532 -2.69 -25.39 -0.52
CA ASP A 532 -4.07 -25.76 -0.17
C ASP A 532 -5.10 -25.22 -1.17
N ILE A 533 -4.70 -24.28 -2.04
CA ILE A 533 -5.56 -23.69 -3.07
C ILE A 533 -5.60 -24.62 -4.29
N LYS A 534 -6.61 -25.50 -4.35
CA LYS A 534 -6.75 -26.54 -5.41
C LYS A 534 -7.57 -26.15 -6.64
N ASN A 535 -8.32 -25.05 -6.58
CA ASN A 535 -9.17 -24.52 -7.65
C ASN A 535 -9.18 -22.98 -7.54
N PRO A 536 -9.16 -22.24 -8.68
CA PRO A 536 -9.32 -20.79 -8.71
C PRO A 536 -10.45 -20.24 -7.82
N CYS A 537 -11.59 -20.93 -7.75
CA CYS A 537 -12.72 -20.46 -6.96
C CYS A 537 -12.41 -20.39 -5.45
N PHE A 538 -11.62 -21.33 -4.92
CA PHE A 538 -11.18 -21.26 -3.53
C PHE A 538 -10.25 -20.07 -3.27
N GLN A 539 -9.44 -19.67 -4.27
CA GLN A 539 -8.61 -18.47 -4.17
C GLN A 539 -9.46 -17.19 -4.18
N TYR A 540 -10.48 -17.13 -5.03
CA TYR A 540 -11.31 -15.94 -5.21
C TYR A 540 -12.27 -15.74 -4.06
N LEU A 541 -13.02 -16.79 -3.70
CA LEU A 541 -13.75 -16.80 -2.44
C LEU A 541 -12.80 -16.45 -1.31
N GLY A 542 -11.56 -17.00 -1.42
CA GLY A 542 -10.31 -16.87 -0.65
C GLY A 542 -9.85 -15.49 -0.24
N LEU A 543 -10.34 -14.46 -0.90
CA LEU A 543 -9.97 -13.08 -0.62
C LEU A 543 -11.18 -12.23 -0.20
N GLY A 544 -12.35 -12.85 -0.01
CA GLY A 544 -13.59 -12.17 0.35
C GLY A 544 -14.14 -11.31 -0.79
N SER A 545 -15.12 -10.45 -0.47
CA SER A 545 -15.81 -9.63 -1.49
C SER A 545 -14.99 -8.47 -2.03
N GLN A 546 -13.94 -8.07 -1.31
CA GLN A 546 -13.05 -6.98 -1.66
C GLN A 546 -11.64 -7.37 -1.27
N ILE A 547 -10.77 -7.58 -2.26
CA ILE A 547 -9.34 -7.63 -2.02
C ILE A 547 -8.93 -6.20 -1.64
N PRO A 548 -8.17 -5.96 -0.55
CA PRO A 548 -7.70 -4.62 -0.25
C PRO A 548 -7.06 -4.00 -1.51
N TYR A 549 -7.50 -2.80 -1.90
CA TYR A 549 -6.99 -2.14 -3.11
C TYR A 549 -5.46 -2.05 -3.09
N THR A 550 -4.90 -1.83 -1.91
CA THR A 550 -3.46 -1.85 -1.63
C THR A 550 -2.75 -3.15 -2.03
N SER A 551 -3.42 -4.30 -1.93
CA SER A 551 -2.87 -5.59 -2.35
C SER A 551 -2.94 -5.77 -3.87
N ILE A 552 -4.04 -5.35 -4.50
CA ILE A 552 -4.18 -5.38 -5.97
C ILE A 552 -3.18 -4.44 -6.64
N ASP A 553 -2.88 -3.30 -6.03
CA ASP A 553 -1.93 -2.33 -6.55
C ASP A 553 -0.51 -2.86 -6.68
N MET A 554 -0.16 -3.90 -5.92
CA MET A 554 1.13 -4.58 -5.99
C MET A 554 1.21 -5.66 -7.07
N PHE A 555 0.07 -6.08 -7.64
CA PHE A 555 0.04 -7.10 -8.68
C PHE A 555 0.16 -6.50 -10.07
N ALA A 556 0.73 -7.28 -10.98
CA ALA A 556 0.76 -6.91 -12.38
C ALA A 556 -0.66 -6.90 -12.96
N LYS A 557 -1.01 -5.85 -13.70
CA LYS A 557 -2.35 -5.66 -14.28
C LYS A 557 -2.23 -5.56 -15.79
N VAL A 558 -3.13 -6.25 -16.50
CA VAL A 558 -3.18 -6.25 -17.97
C VAL A 558 -4.59 -5.91 -18.39
N ILE A 559 -4.76 -4.92 -19.26
CA ILE A 559 -6.07 -4.44 -19.72
C ILE A 559 -6.25 -4.75 -21.20
N PHE A 560 -7.37 -5.39 -21.52
CA PHE A 560 -7.78 -5.76 -22.87
C PHE A 560 -8.99 -4.96 -23.32
N GLU A 561 -9.05 -4.66 -24.62
CA GLU A 561 -10.20 -4.07 -25.31
C GLU A 561 -10.90 -5.15 -26.15
N VAL A 562 -12.22 -5.26 -26.00
CA VAL A 562 -13.10 -6.22 -26.67
C VAL A 562 -14.21 -5.47 -27.43
N PRO A 563 -14.60 -5.88 -28.66
CA PRO A 563 -15.55 -5.14 -29.51
C PRO A 563 -16.92 -4.86 -28.89
N SER A 564 -17.48 -5.80 -28.14
CA SER A 564 -18.79 -5.67 -27.50
C SER A 564 -18.93 -6.58 -26.27
N TYR A 565 -19.93 -6.30 -25.44
CA TYR A 565 -20.28 -7.16 -24.31
C TYR A 565 -20.67 -8.58 -24.73
N ASN A 566 -21.40 -8.72 -25.84
CA ASN A 566 -21.82 -10.03 -26.34
C ASN A 566 -20.64 -10.86 -26.87
N THR A 567 -19.69 -10.22 -27.54
CA THR A 567 -18.48 -10.90 -28.03
C THR A 567 -17.58 -11.37 -26.90
N LEU A 568 -17.57 -10.68 -25.76
CA LEU A 568 -16.77 -11.09 -24.60
C LEU A 568 -17.12 -12.52 -24.16
N PHE A 569 -18.41 -12.82 -23.99
CA PHE A 569 -18.90 -14.12 -23.54
C PHE A 569 -19.02 -15.13 -24.67
N THR A 570 -17.99 -15.20 -25.52
CA THR A 570 -17.84 -16.25 -26.54
C THR A 570 -16.66 -17.15 -26.16
N LYS A 571 -16.73 -18.42 -26.57
CA LYS A 571 -15.68 -19.39 -26.28
C LYS A 571 -14.32 -19.00 -26.88
N GLU A 572 -14.32 -18.33 -28.03
CA GLU A 572 -13.12 -17.84 -28.70
C GLU A 572 -12.37 -16.83 -27.82
N ILE A 573 -13.07 -15.80 -27.32
CA ILE A 573 -12.47 -14.77 -26.45
C ILE A 573 -12.04 -15.36 -25.10
N PHE A 574 -12.80 -16.29 -24.54
CA PHE A 574 -12.43 -16.96 -23.28
C PHE A 574 -11.16 -17.80 -23.43
N ASN A 575 -10.99 -18.50 -24.55
CA ASN A 575 -9.77 -19.26 -24.85
C ASN A 575 -8.55 -18.33 -25.00
N GLU A 576 -8.72 -17.21 -25.69
CA GLU A 576 -7.65 -16.20 -25.82
C GLU A 576 -7.29 -15.60 -24.46
N LEU A 577 -8.26 -15.21 -23.63
CA LEU A 577 -7.99 -14.71 -22.27
C LEU A 577 -7.28 -15.76 -21.41
N CYS A 578 -7.66 -17.03 -21.52
CA CYS A 578 -7.00 -18.15 -20.84
C CYS A 578 -5.53 -18.33 -21.22
N ASN A 579 -5.15 -17.92 -22.44
CA ASN A 579 -3.78 -18.06 -22.95
C ASN A 579 -2.77 -17.19 -22.17
N ILE A 580 -3.21 -16.14 -21.46
CA ILE A 580 -2.35 -15.29 -20.63
C ILE A 580 -1.58 -16.11 -19.59
N ASP A 581 -2.26 -17.00 -18.86
CA ASP A 581 -1.64 -17.81 -17.82
C ASP A 581 -0.61 -18.78 -18.39
N LYS A 582 -0.86 -19.27 -19.61
CA LYS A 582 0.09 -20.10 -20.36
C LYS A 582 1.34 -19.30 -20.73
N ILE A 583 1.19 -18.08 -21.23
CA ILE A 583 2.32 -17.18 -21.58
C ILE A 583 3.13 -16.89 -20.32
N VAL A 584 2.47 -16.47 -19.24
CA VAL A 584 3.11 -16.18 -17.94
C VAL A 584 3.87 -17.41 -17.42
N GLY A 585 3.23 -18.58 -17.44
CA GLY A 585 3.84 -19.84 -17.03
C GLY A 585 5.05 -20.24 -17.88
N GLN A 586 5.00 -20.04 -19.19
CA GLN A 586 6.12 -20.31 -20.10
C GLN A 586 7.33 -19.41 -19.81
N VAL A 587 7.12 -18.11 -19.63
CA VAL A 587 8.21 -17.17 -19.32
C VAL A 587 8.82 -17.51 -17.95
N ILE A 588 8.00 -17.77 -16.93
CA ILE A 588 8.48 -18.20 -15.61
C ILE A 588 9.30 -19.50 -15.71
N ARG A 589 8.80 -20.52 -16.43
CA ARG A 589 9.53 -21.79 -16.61
C ARG A 589 10.87 -21.58 -17.33
N LYS A 590 10.91 -20.74 -18.36
CA LYS A 590 12.13 -20.42 -19.11
C LYS A 590 13.21 -19.82 -18.19
N TYR A 591 12.85 -18.80 -17.39
CA TYR A 591 13.79 -18.17 -16.47
C TYR A 591 14.15 -19.07 -15.28
N LYS A 592 13.23 -19.94 -14.83
CA LYS A 592 13.54 -20.97 -13.81
C LYS A 592 14.58 -21.99 -14.30
N LEU A 593 14.55 -22.36 -15.59
CA LEU A 593 15.53 -23.27 -16.21
C LEU A 593 16.90 -22.63 -16.45
N LEU A 594 16.97 -21.30 -16.58
CA LEU A 594 18.22 -20.53 -16.73
C LEU A 594 18.95 -20.29 -15.38
N GLY A 595 18.37 -20.77 -14.27
CA GLY A 595 18.63 -20.39 -12.86
C GLY A 595 20.00 -20.71 -12.25
N ASP A 596 21.00 -21.15 -13.03
CA ASP A 596 22.39 -21.31 -12.55
C ASP A 596 23.28 -20.09 -12.85
N LYS A 597 22.78 -19.06 -13.54
CA LYS A 597 23.56 -17.85 -13.87
C LYS A 597 22.74 -16.55 -13.73
N LYS A 598 22.92 -15.84 -12.62
CA LYS A 598 22.70 -14.38 -12.43
C LYS A 598 21.31 -13.77 -12.70
N VAL A 599 20.26 -14.53 -13.03
CA VAL A 599 18.94 -13.94 -13.35
C VAL A 599 17.85 -14.41 -12.39
N ASN A 600 17.27 -13.47 -11.65
CA ASN A 600 16.16 -13.71 -10.73
C ASN A 600 14.84 -13.84 -11.50
N HIS A 601 13.98 -14.76 -11.09
CA HIS A 601 12.62 -14.90 -11.62
C HIS A 601 11.60 -14.62 -10.51
N PRO A 602 10.49 -13.93 -10.81
CA PRO A 602 9.48 -13.68 -9.79
C PRO A 602 8.72 -14.98 -9.51
N GLN A 603 8.37 -15.19 -8.25
CA GLN A 603 7.46 -16.26 -7.86
C GLN A 603 6.03 -15.74 -7.86
N LEU A 604 5.12 -16.57 -8.38
CA LEU A 604 3.69 -16.33 -8.27
C LEU A 604 3.31 -16.35 -6.78
N THR A 605 2.75 -15.23 -6.30
CA THR A 605 2.28 -15.11 -4.91
C THR A 605 1.00 -15.89 -4.66
N LEU A 606 0.22 -16.12 -5.72
CA LEU A 606 -0.98 -16.93 -5.76
C LEU A 606 -0.96 -17.83 -7.00
N PRO A 607 -1.51 -19.05 -6.93
CA PRO A 607 -1.38 -20.05 -8.00
C PRO A 607 -2.20 -19.72 -9.26
N TYR A 608 -3.28 -18.96 -9.14
CA TYR A 608 -4.17 -18.61 -10.25
C TYR A 608 -4.23 -17.09 -10.46
N SER A 609 -4.25 -16.62 -11.71
CA SER A 609 -4.51 -15.21 -11.99
C SER A 609 -5.97 -14.84 -11.75
N PHE A 610 -6.30 -13.57 -11.60
CA PHE A 610 -7.69 -13.12 -11.59
C PHE A 610 -8.06 -12.77 -13.02
N ASN A 611 -8.67 -13.73 -13.69
CA ASN A 611 -9.00 -13.65 -15.11
C ASN A 611 -10.43 -14.15 -15.32
N LEU A 612 -11.20 -13.47 -16.18
CA LEU A 612 -12.63 -13.75 -16.39
C LEU A 612 -12.94 -15.23 -16.67
N PRO A 613 -12.17 -15.98 -17.50
CA PRO A 613 -12.44 -17.39 -17.74
C PRO A 613 -12.32 -18.26 -16.49
N LEU A 614 -11.38 -17.97 -15.59
CA LEU A 614 -11.17 -18.75 -14.37
C LEU A 614 -12.32 -18.59 -13.36
N TYR A 615 -13.07 -17.50 -13.44
CA TYR A 615 -14.27 -17.27 -12.63
C TYR A 615 -15.42 -18.22 -13.00
N THR A 616 -15.47 -18.79 -14.23
CA THR A 616 -16.49 -19.79 -14.60
C THR A 616 -16.42 -21.06 -13.74
N PHE A 617 -15.25 -21.36 -13.16
CA PHE A 617 -15.09 -22.51 -12.28
C PHE A 617 -15.66 -22.32 -10.89
N CYS A 618 -16.12 -21.11 -10.54
CA CYS A 618 -16.99 -20.93 -9.39
C CYS A 618 -18.42 -21.45 -9.64
N ILE A 619 -18.86 -21.49 -10.90
CA ILE A 619 -20.13 -22.12 -11.29
C ILE A 619 -19.95 -23.65 -11.31
N ASN A 620 -18.80 -24.12 -11.81
CA ASN A 620 -18.46 -25.54 -11.88
C ASN A 620 -17.31 -25.93 -10.92
N ILE A 621 -17.65 -26.13 -9.65
CA ILE A 621 -16.70 -26.39 -8.54
C ILE A 621 -15.85 -27.66 -8.76
N ASN A 622 -16.30 -28.60 -9.61
CA ASN A 622 -15.68 -29.92 -9.79
C ASN A 622 -14.37 -29.88 -10.61
N ALA A 623 -14.00 -28.75 -11.21
CA ALA A 623 -12.75 -28.64 -11.94
C ALA A 623 -11.57 -28.36 -11.01
N THR A 624 -10.70 -29.34 -10.86
CA THR A 624 -9.38 -29.19 -10.23
C THR A 624 -8.29 -29.42 -11.28
N GLY A 625 -7.19 -28.69 -11.22
CA GLY A 625 -6.06 -28.83 -12.13
C GLY A 625 -5.12 -27.63 -12.15
N ASN A 626 -4.10 -27.68 -13.01
CA ASN A 626 -3.27 -26.52 -13.33
C ASN A 626 -4.05 -25.57 -14.25
N SER A 627 -3.71 -24.27 -14.28
CA SER A 627 -4.40 -23.26 -15.12
C SER A 627 -4.56 -23.70 -16.59
N GLU A 628 -3.54 -24.36 -17.15
CA GLU A 628 -3.54 -24.92 -18.50
C GLU A 628 -4.63 -25.99 -18.71
N GLU A 629 -4.82 -26.89 -17.74
CA GLU A 629 -5.84 -27.95 -17.80
C GLU A 629 -7.24 -27.43 -17.49
N ILE A 630 -7.31 -26.40 -16.64
CA ILE A 630 -8.54 -25.73 -16.24
C ILE A 630 -9.18 -25.08 -17.47
N CYS A 631 -8.44 -24.27 -18.22
CA CYS A 631 -8.97 -23.55 -19.37
C CYS A 631 -9.54 -24.44 -20.48
N GLN A 632 -9.02 -25.67 -20.67
CA GLN A 632 -9.56 -26.62 -21.65
C GLN A 632 -10.93 -27.20 -21.29
N LYS A 633 -11.33 -27.11 -20.01
CA LYS A 633 -12.57 -27.70 -19.48
C LYS A 633 -13.76 -26.73 -19.47
N ILE A 634 -13.59 -25.49 -19.93
CA ILE A 634 -14.66 -24.48 -19.95
C ILE A 634 -15.76 -24.89 -20.95
N ARG A 635 -16.99 -25.03 -20.48
CA ARG A 635 -18.17 -25.33 -21.32
C ARG A 635 -18.85 -24.04 -21.77
N GLU A 636 -19.49 -24.06 -22.93
CA GLU A 636 -20.25 -22.90 -23.43
C GLU A 636 -21.44 -22.53 -22.53
N GLU A 637 -22.05 -23.53 -21.90
CA GLU A 637 -23.12 -23.35 -20.90
C GLU A 637 -22.64 -22.53 -19.70
N ASP A 638 -21.42 -22.79 -19.20
CA ASP A 638 -20.85 -22.07 -18.04
C ASP A 638 -20.57 -20.59 -18.37
N ILE A 639 -20.17 -20.31 -19.63
CA ILE A 639 -19.96 -18.96 -20.13
C ILE A 639 -21.30 -18.20 -20.22
N LEU A 640 -22.34 -18.84 -20.74
CA LEU A 640 -23.66 -18.24 -20.88
C LEU A 640 -24.28 -17.93 -19.52
N GLN A 641 -24.14 -18.85 -18.55
CA GLN A 641 -24.61 -18.61 -17.18
C GLN A 641 -23.87 -17.43 -16.53
N LEU A 642 -22.54 -17.35 -16.66
CA LEU A 642 -21.77 -16.21 -16.13
C LEU A 642 -22.21 -14.89 -16.77
N LYS A 643 -22.56 -14.89 -18.06
CA LYS A 643 -23.08 -13.72 -18.78
C LYS A 643 -24.42 -13.25 -18.20
N GLU A 644 -25.33 -14.17 -17.91
CA GLU A 644 -26.64 -13.86 -17.32
C GLU A 644 -26.47 -13.27 -15.92
N GLU A 645 -25.72 -13.94 -15.05
CA GLU A 645 -25.46 -13.48 -13.66
C GLU A 645 -24.79 -12.10 -13.61
N THR A 646 -23.82 -11.84 -14.49
CA THR A 646 -23.17 -10.52 -14.58
C THR A 646 -24.10 -9.45 -15.13
N SER A 647 -24.95 -9.79 -16.11
CA SER A 647 -25.90 -8.84 -16.69
C SER A 647 -26.98 -8.39 -15.71
N GLU A 648 -27.50 -9.31 -14.88
CA GLU A 648 -28.47 -8.99 -13.84
C GLU A 648 -27.89 -8.02 -12.81
N CYS A 649 -26.61 -8.17 -12.47
CA CYS A 649 -25.92 -7.28 -11.54
C CYS A 649 -25.66 -5.88 -12.08
N PHE A 650 -25.67 -5.70 -13.40
CA PHE A 650 -25.58 -4.39 -14.02
C PHE A 650 -26.92 -3.64 -14.02
N VAL A 651 -28.04 -4.37 -14.08
CA VAL A 651 -29.39 -3.78 -14.03
C VAL A 651 -29.79 -3.46 -12.60
N ASP A 652 -29.62 -4.41 -11.68
CA ASP A 652 -30.01 -4.25 -10.28
C ASP A 652 -28.93 -4.81 -9.33
N LYS A 653 -28.13 -3.89 -8.76
CA LYS A 653 -27.11 -4.23 -7.75
C LYS A 653 -27.70 -4.81 -6.46
N SER A 654 -29.01 -4.72 -6.24
CA SER A 654 -29.67 -5.22 -5.04
C SER A 654 -29.94 -6.73 -5.06
N ASN A 655 -29.87 -7.35 -6.25
CA ASN A 655 -30.07 -8.77 -6.49
C ASN A 655 -29.12 -9.63 -5.63
N SER A 656 -29.60 -10.79 -5.17
CA SER A 656 -28.88 -11.66 -4.24
C SER A 656 -27.54 -12.14 -4.79
N TYR A 657 -27.46 -12.40 -6.11
CA TYR A 657 -26.23 -12.81 -6.78
C TYR A 657 -25.13 -11.74 -6.69
N CYS A 658 -25.49 -10.47 -6.72
CA CYS A 658 -24.56 -9.34 -6.70
C CYS A 658 -23.91 -9.10 -5.34
N ARG A 659 -24.44 -9.75 -4.30
CA ARG A 659 -23.85 -9.75 -2.96
C ARG A 659 -22.82 -10.85 -2.76
N THR A 660 -22.63 -11.73 -3.74
CA THR A 660 -21.58 -12.75 -3.67
C THR A 660 -20.19 -12.11 -3.79
N PRO A 661 -19.17 -12.64 -3.10
CA PRO A 661 -17.79 -12.16 -3.22
C PRO A 661 -17.29 -12.13 -4.66
N MET A 662 -17.67 -13.14 -5.45
CA MET A 662 -17.35 -13.28 -6.87
C MET A 662 -17.91 -12.14 -7.72
N ALA A 663 -19.20 -11.83 -7.57
CA ALA A 663 -19.82 -10.72 -8.30
C ALA A 663 -19.19 -9.37 -7.87
N GLY A 664 -18.90 -9.21 -6.57
CA GLY A 664 -18.16 -8.05 -6.06
C GLY A 664 -16.78 -7.90 -6.68
N GLN A 665 -16.02 -8.99 -6.81
CA GLN A 665 -14.70 -8.97 -7.44
C GLN A 665 -14.78 -8.70 -8.95
N LEU A 666 -15.70 -9.35 -9.67
CA LEU A 666 -15.88 -9.15 -11.11
C LEU A 666 -16.28 -7.71 -11.44
N THR A 667 -17.22 -7.15 -10.68
CA THR A 667 -17.72 -5.78 -10.89
C THR A 667 -16.71 -4.71 -10.48
N ASN A 668 -15.90 -4.95 -9.45
CA ASN A 668 -14.92 -3.96 -8.96
C ASN A 668 -13.56 -4.05 -9.65
N TYR A 669 -13.14 -5.24 -10.09
CA TYR A 669 -11.76 -5.48 -10.53
C TYR A 669 -11.62 -5.86 -11.99
N ILE A 670 -12.52 -6.68 -12.53
CA ILE A 670 -12.31 -7.32 -13.84
C ILE A 670 -13.06 -6.58 -14.96
N ILE A 671 -14.33 -6.24 -14.73
CA ILE A 671 -15.18 -5.59 -15.73
C ILE A 671 -15.23 -4.09 -15.45
N GLU A 672 -15.15 -3.27 -16.49
CA GLU A 672 -15.26 -1.81 -16.35
C GLU A 672 -16.62 -1.36 -15.75
N ASN A 673 -16.63 -0.21 -15.08
CA ASN A 673 -17.76 0.31 -14.31
C ASN A 673 -18.87 0.98 -15.13
N ASN A 674 -18.67 1.24 -16.42
CA ASN A 674 -19.59 2.05 -17.24
C ASN A 674 -20.81 1.25 -17.74
N TYR A 675 -21.51 0.60 -16.80
CA TYR A 675 -22.59 -0.35 -17.06
C TYR A 675 -23.71 0.23 -17.94
N GLN A 676 -24.03 1.52 -17.81
CA GLN A 676 -25.05 2.17 -18.64
C GLN A 676 -24.70 2.17 -20.13
N LYS A 677 -23.43 2.39 -20.48
CA LYS A 677 -22.99 2.38 -21.89
C LYS A 677 -22.94 0.96 -22.43
N ILE A 678 -22.57 0.01 -21.58
CA ILE A 678 -22.51 -1.42 -21.90
C ILE A 678 -23.92 -1.96 -22.22
N LEU A 679 -24.91 -1.67 -21.36
CA LEU A 679 -26.28 -2.17 -21.51
C LEU A 679 -27.02 -1.53 -22.68
N ASN A 680 -26.84 -0.23 -22.91
CA ASN A 680 -27.52 0.49 -23.99
C ASN A 680 -26.95 0.18 -25.38
N ASN A 681 -25.87 -0.60 -25.46
CA ASN A 681 -25.21 -1.04 -26.69
C ASN A 681 -25.08 0.10 -27.71
N GLN A 682 -24.72 1.31 -27.24
CA GLN A 682 -24.59 2.50 -28.09
C GLN A 682 -23.46 2.26 -29.09
N ASP A 683 -23.88 1.95 -30.33
CA ASP A 683 -23.10 1.79 -31.56
C ASP A 683 -21.58 1.75 -31.39
N GLY A 684 -21.03 0.53 -31.22
CA GLY A 684 -19.59 0.29 -31.28
C GLY A 684 -18.81 0.60 -29.99
N TYR A 685 -19.46 0.68 -28.84
CA TYR A 685 -18.76 0.82 -27.57
C TYR A 685 -17.91 -0.42 -27.25
N LYS A 686 -16.60 -0.25 -27.33
CA LYS A 686 -15.62 -1.30 -27.00
C LYS A 686 -15.44 -1.41 -25.50
N LEU A 687 -15.60 -2.61 -24.96
CA LEU A 687 -15.52 -2.96 -23.55
C LEU A 687 -14.06 -3.16 -23.12
N LYS A 688 -13.69 -2.72 -21.91
CA LYS A 688 -12.36 -2.94 -21.35
C LYS A 688 -12.42 -3.91 -20.18
N ILE A 689 -11.43 -4.79 -20.10
CA ILE A 689 -11.38 -5.90 -19.14
C ILE A 689 -9.99 -5.99 -18.56
N ALA A 690 -9.91 -6.12 -17.24
CA ALA A 690 -8.65 -6.31 -16.54
C ALA A 690 -8.39 -7.78 -16.22
N THR A 691 -7.15 -8.20 -16.39
CA THR A 691 -6.60 -9.44 -15.85
C THR A 691 -5.52 -9.08 -14.84
N ILE A 692 -5.66 -9.56 -13.60
CA ILE A 692 -4.69 -9.31 -12.54
C ILE A 692 -3.83 -10.55 -12.38
N ILE A 693 -2.52 -10.39 -12.59
CA ILE A 693 -1.53 -11.45 -12.52
C ILE A 693 -0.81 -11.32 -11.17
N PRO A 694 -0.86 -12.32 -10.27
CA PRO A 694 -0.34 -12.25 -8.90
C PRO A 694 1.19 -12.37 -8.84
N ILE A 695 1.87 -11.56 -9.65
CA ILE A 695 3.33 -11.40 -9.70
C ILE A 695 3.68 -10.07 -9.05
N PHE A 696 4.56 -10.12 -8.06
CA PHE A 696 5.12 -8.94 -7.40
C PHE A 696 6.56 -8.72 -7.85
N PHE A 697 6.84 -7.55 -8.42
CA PHE A 697 8.18 -7.13 -8.83
C PHE A 697 8.83 -6.32 -7.70
N GLY A 698 9.47 -6.99 -6.74
CA GLY A 698 10.08 -6.32 -5.59
C GLY A 698 11.20 -5.34 -5.96
N ASN A 699 12.01 -5.67 -6.98
CA ASN A 699 13.05 -4.79 -7.51
C ASN A 699 12.92 -4.70 -9.05
N PRO A 700 12.52 -3.54 -9.61
CA PRO A 700 12.33 -3.38 -11.05
C PRO A 700 13.56 -3.74 -11.90
N LYS A 701 14.77 -3.49 -11.36
CA LYS A 701 16.03 -3.74 -12.06
C LYS A 701 16.32 -5.23 -12.25
N GLU A 702 16.02 -6.04 -11.22
CA GLU A 702 16.30 -7.48 -11.25
C GLU A 702 15.36 -8.23 -12.20
N TYR A 703 14.13 -7.77 -12.31
CA TYR A 703 13.09 -8.43 -13.12
C TYR A 703 12.87 -7.78 -14.48
N TYR A 704 13.70 -6.81 -14.90
CA TYR A 704 13.55 -6.10 -16.17
C TYR A 704 13.45 -7.07 -17.36
N TYR A 705 14.44 -7.95 -17.54
CA TYR A 705 14.48 -8.89 -18.67
C TYR A 705 13.26 -9.82 -18.69
N PHE A 706 12.84 -10.30 -17.52
CA PHE A 706 11.63 -11.10 -17.39
C PHE A 706 10.39 -10.30 -17.80
N SER A 707 10.25 -9.07 -17.30
CA SER A 707 9.10 -8.22 -17.61
C SER A 707 9.06 -7.81 -19.07
N GLU A 708 10.22 -7.60 -19.70
CA GLU A 708 10.35 -7.21 -21.12
C GLU A 708 9.96 -8.37 -22.02
N GLU A 709 10.44 -9.58 -21.70
CA GLU A 709 10.03 -10.78 -22.42
C GLU A 709 8.53 -11.04 -22.24
N LEU A 710 7.98 -10.84 -21.03
CA LEU A 710 6.56 -10.97 -20.77
C LEU A 710 5.74 -9.96 -21.60
N LEU A 711 6.11 -8.68 -21.57
CA LEU A 711 5.41 -7.63 -22.33
C LEU A 711 5.48 -7.89 -23.83
N SER A 712 6.65 -8.25 -24.35
CA SER A 712 6.85 -8.58 -25.77
C SER A 712 5.99 -9.77 -26.20
N ASN A 713 5.92 -10.82 -25.39
CA ASN A 713 5.06 -11.99 -25.68
C ASN A 713 3.57 -11.64 -25.63
N LEU A 714 3.15 -10.78 -24.70
CA LEU A 714 1.76 -10.30 -24.61
C LEU A 714 1.40 -9.45 -25.84
N GLU A 715 2.25 -8.48 -26.21
CA GLU A 715 2.02 -7.61 -27.37
C GLU A 715 2.02 -8.40 -28.68
N ALA A 716 2.94 -9.36 -28.86
CA ALA A 716 2.99 -10.20 -30.04
C ALA A 716 1.75 -11.10 -30.20
N THR A 717 1.15 -11.53 -29.09
CA THR A 717 -0.03 -12.41 -29.10
C THR A 717 -1.32 -11.62 -29.32
N TYR A 718 -1.53 -10.52 -28.59
CA TYR A 718 -2.83 -9.83 -28.52
C TYR A 718 -2.97 -8.63 -29.46
N ASN A 719 -1.90 -8.12 -30.09
CA ASN A 719 -2.06 -7.06 -31.10
C ASN A 719 -2.41 -7.60 -32.50
N GLY A 720 -2.70 -8.90 -32.63
CA GLY A 720 -3.20 -9.54 -33.85
C GLY A 720 -4.71 -9.36 -34.08
N ASN A 721 -5.22 -9.94 -35.17
CA ASN A 721 -6.63 -9.83 -35.60
C ASN A 721 -7.60 -10.77 -34.84
N ASN A 722 -7.34 -11.11 -33.58
CA ASN A 722 -8.09 -12.14 -32.83
C ASN A 722 -9.33 -11.60 -32.08
N GLY A 723 -9.75 -10.37 -32.35
CA GLY A 723 -10.91 -9.76 -31.68
C GLY A 723 -10.67 -9.28 -30.24
N ILE A 724 -9.46 -9.46 -29.68
CA ILE A 724 -9.01 -8.84 -28.42
C ILE A 724 -7.79 -8.00 -28.74
N LYS A 725 -7.68 -6.82 -28.11
CA LYS A 725 -6.49 -5.98 -28.22
C LYS A 725 -5.92 -5.64 -26.84
N LEU A 726 -4.61 -5.73 -26.68
CA LEU A 726 -3.93 -5.22 -25.47
C LEU A 726 -3.89 -3.68 -25.51
N VAL A 727 -4.37 -3.03 -24.45
CA VAL A 727 -4.41 -1.56 -24.36
C VAL A 727 -3.62 -1.00 -23.18
N GLY A 728 -3.58 -1.70 -22.05
CA GLY A 728 -2.95 -1.21 -20.82
C GLY A 728 -2.14 -2.30 -20.13
N VAL A 729 -0.98 -1.96 -19.59
CA VAL A 729 -0.19 -2.87 -18.75
C VAL A 729 0.38 -2.09 -17.58
N ASN A 730 0.39 -2.68 -16.39
CA ASN A 730 1.14 -2.18 -15.25
C ASN A 730 1.91 -3.34 -14.62
N VAL A 731 3.23 -3.35 -14.78
CA VAL A 731 4.16 -4.33 -14.19
C VAL A 731 5.08 -3.68 -13.15
N LEU A 732 4.72 -2.49 -12.64
CA LEU A 732 5.45 -1.75 -11.60
C LEU A 732 6.94 -1.47 -11.91
N SER A 733 7.35 -1.53 -13.17
CA SER A 733 8.73 -1.32 -13.62
C SER A 733 8.88 -0.16 -14.62
N LYS A 734 7.82 0.63 -14.83
CA LYS A 734 7.76 1.77 -15.77
C LYS A 734 8.99 2.68 -15.69
N ASP A 735 9.45 3.00 -14.48
CA ASP A 735 10.56 3.95 -14.27
C ASP A 735 11.89 3.39 -14.78
N TYR A 736 12.12 2.07 -14.66
CA TYR A 736 13.32 1.42 -15.20
C TYR A 736 13.24 1.25 -16.73
N TYR A 737 12.06 0.95 -17.27
CA TYR A 737 11.84 0.97 -18.73
C TYR A 737 12.16 2.33 -19.32
N PHE A 738 11.73 3.40 -18.65
CA PHE A 738 12.05 4.75 -19.05
C PHE A 738 13.57 4.99 -19.11
N GLN A 739 14.35 4.55 -18.12
CA GLN A 739 15.81 4.68 -18.14
C GLN A 739 16.46 3.92 -19.30
N VAL A 740 16.02 2.68 -19.57
CA VAL A 740 16.55 1.88 -20.69
C VAL A 740 16.16 2.50 -22.04
N TYR A 741 14.92 2.94 -22.19
CA TYR A 741 14.46 3.60 -23.42
C TYR A 741 15.13 4.96 -23.62
N LEU A 742 15.40 5.72 -22.56
CA LEU A 742 16.17 6.96 -22.64
C LEU A 742 17.59 6.69 -23.17
N LEU A 743 18.28 5.66 -22.68
CA LEU A 743 19.60 5.27 -23.20
C LEU A 743 19.53 4.81 -24.66
N ASN A 744 18.47 4.09 -25.04
CA ASN A 744 18.27 3.68 -26.44
C ASN A 744 17.97 4.89 -27.35
N ASP A 745 17.15 5.83 -26.88
CA ASP A 745 16.81 7.07 -27.60
C ASP A 745 18.03 8.00 -27.72
N MET A 746 19.01 7.92 -26.82
CA MET A 746 20.29 8.63 -26.98
C MET A 746 21.06 8.20 -28.24
N TYR A 747 20.93 6.95 -28.68
CA TYR A 747 21.51 6.53 -29.97
C TYR A 747 20.85 7.23 -31.16
N LEU A 748 19.55 7.56 -31.08
CA LEU A 748 18.88 8.39 -32.09
C LEU A 748 19.44 9.82 -32.07
N GLY A 749 19.75 10.35 -30.89
CA GLY A 749 20.47 11.62 -30.72
C GLY A 749 21.83 11.60 -31.43
N LEU A 750 22.63 10.56 -31.22
CA LEU A 750 23.93 10.38 -31.91
C LEU A 750 23.77 10.25 -33.43
N LEU A 751 22.73 9.56 -33.90
CA LEU A 751 22.40 9.48 -35.33
C LEU A 751 22.07 10.87 -35.90
N SER A 752 21.27 11.67 -35.19
CA SER A 752 20.94 13.03 -35.61
C SER A 752 22.19 13.91 -35.72
N PHE A 753 23.11 13.77 -34.77
CA PHE A 753 24.39 14.44 -34.75
C PHE A 753 25.25 14.07 -35.97
N PHE A 754 25.36 12.77 -36.29
CA PHE A 754 26.06 12.31 -37.49
C PHE A 754 25.46 12.88 -38.78
N LEU A 755 24.13 12.93 -38.89
CA LEU A 755 23.44 13.46 -40.07
C LEU A 755 23.64 14.97 -40.23
N VAL A 756 23.65 15.74 -39.13
CA VAL A 756 23.97 17.18 -39.18
C VAL A 756 25.42 17.40 -39.59
N VAL A 757 26.36 16.65 -39.03
CA VAL A 757 27.78 16.70 -39.41
C VAL A 757 27.97 16.36 -40.90
N LEU A 758 27.28 15.33 -41.40
CA LEU A 758 27.25 14.98 -42.82
C LEU A 758 26.69 16.13 -43.67
N MET A 759 25.63 16.80 -43.20
CA MET A 759 25.05 17.95 -43.90
C MET A 759 26.04 19.13 -43.95
N VAL A 760 26.71 19.45 -42.84
CA VAL A 760 27.77 20.48 -42.76
C VAL A 760 28.90 20.15 -43.73
N TRP A 761 29.31 18.88 -43.81
CA TRP A 761 30.33 18.42 -44.75
C TRP A 761 29.89 18.59 -46.21
N LEU A 762 28.67 18.17 -46.55
CA LEU A 762 28.12 18.32 -47.90
C LEU A 762 27.97 19.80 -48.31
N TYR A 763 27.56 20.66 -47.37
CA TYR A 763 27.39 22.09 -47.60
C TYR A 763 28.74 22.82 -47.77
N THR A 764 29.71 22.55 -46.90
CA THR A 764 31.01 23.24 -46.92
C THR A 764 32.00 22.64 -47.91
N GLY A 765 31.86 21.35 -48.24
CA GLY A 765 32.82 20.59 -49.04
C GLY A 765 34.18 20.40 -48.36
N SER A 766 34.29 20.68 -47.06
CA SER A 766 35.55 20.66 -46.30
C SER A 766 35.43 19.76 -45.07
N ILE A 767 36.28 18.73 -45.03
CA ILE A 767 36.38 17.83 -43.88
C ILE A 767 36.91 18.63 -42.67
N LEU A 768 37.91 19.50 -42.88
CA LEU A 768 38.50 20.32 -41.81
C LEU A 768 37.45 21.23 -41.16
N PHE A 769 36.60 21.89 -41.95
CA PHE A 769 35.51 22.73 -41.42
C PHE A 769 34.59 21.91 -40.53
N THR A 770 34.21 20.74 -41.03
CA THR A 770 33.29 19.83 -40.36
C THR A 770 33.87 19.31 -39.05
N CYS A 771 35.16 18.94 -39.02
CA CYS A 771 35.84 18.50 -37.80
C CYS A 771 35.92 19.60 -36.73
N ILE A 772 36.06 20.86 -37.13
CA ILE A 772 36.09 21.99 -36.18
C ILE A 772 34.69 22.26 -35.63
N VAL A 773 33.65 22.26 -36.46
CA VAL A 773 32.26 22.37 -35.98
C VAL A 773 31.93 21.22 -35.02
N LEU A 774 32.34 19.99 -35.37
CA LEU A 774 32.20 18.83 -34.51
C LEU A 774 32.91 19.01 -33.15
N PHE A 775 34.12 19.56 -33.18
CA PHE A 775 34.88 19.89 -31.98
C PHE A 775 34.15 20.91 -31.12
N ASP A 776 33.67 22.01 -31.71
CA ASP A 776 32.95 23.07 -30.99
C ASP A 776 31.68 22.54 -30.29
N LEU A 777 30.92 21.69 -30.97
CA LEU A 777 29.69 21.09 -30.43
C LEU A 777 29.97 20.13 -29.25
N ILE A 778 30.99 19.27 -29.34
CA ILE A 778 31.30 18.30 -28.28
C ILE A 778 31.94 19.00 -27.07
N PHE A 779 32.90 19.89 -27.31
CA PHE A 779 33.61 20.58 -26.24
C PHE A 779 32.74 21.59 -25.52
N SER A 780 31.76 22.21 -26.19
CA SER A 780 30.79 23.08 -25.53
C SER A 780 29.94 22.33 -24.49
N LEU A 781 29.49 21.10 -24.79
CA LEU A 781 28.82 20.23 -23.83
C LEU A 781 29.74 19.84 -22.67
N GLY A 782 30.98 19.42 -22.96
CA GLY A 782 31.94 18.99 -21.94
C GLY A 782 32.33 20.10 -20.96
N ILE A 783 32.60 21.31 -21.47
CA ILE A 783 32.94 22.47 -20.62
C ILE A 783 31.72 22.96 -19.86
N ALA A 784 30.52 22.99 -20.47
CA ALA A 784 29.30 23.33 -19.74
C ALA A 784 29.04 22.34 -18.60
N PHE A 785 29.27 21.04 -18.83
CA PHE A 785 29.15 20.00 -17.81
C PHE A 785 30.19 20.16 -16.69
N PHE A 786 31.43 20.51 -17.02
CA PHE A 786 32.47 20.83 -16.04
C PHE A 786 32.09 22.05 -15.19
N ILE A 787 31.58 23.12 -15.80
CA ILE A 787 31.09 24.30 -15.07
C ILE A 787 29.92 23.90 -14.15
N TYR A 788 28.97 23.12 -14.64
CA TYR A 788 27.81 22.65 -13.89
C TYR A 788 28.19 21.82 -12.65
N THR A 789 29.04 20.81 -12.83
CA THR A 789 29.37 19.83 -11.78
C THR A 789 30.51 20.27 -10.87
N VAL A 790 31.57 20.87 -11.41
CA VAL A 790 32.79 21.19 -10.64
C VAL A 790 32.77 22.62 -10.12
N ILE A 791 32.36 23.59 -10.94
CA ILE A 791 32.38 25.01 -10.55
C ILE A 791 31.14 25.35 -9.73
N LEU A 792 29.94 25.02 -10.22
CA LEU A 792 28.68 25.28 -9.53
C LEU A 792 28.33 24.23 -8.46
N LYS A 793 29.02 23.08 -8.46
CA LYS A 793 28.82 21.98 -7.50
C LYS A 793 27.37 21.47 -7.45
N ILE A 794 26.68 21.46 -8.60
CA ILE A 794 25.34 20.89 -8.70
C ILE A 794 25.47 19.38 -8.94
N THR A 795 25.10 18.59 -7.93
CA THR A 795 25.20 17.12 -7.97
C THR A 795 24.04 16.48 -8.74
N PHE A 796 22.85 17.07 -8.64
CA PHE A 796 21.67 16.54 -9.31
C PHE A 796 21.71 16.83 -10.82
N PHE A 797 21.66 15.79 -11.66
CA PHE A 797 21.62 15.91 -13.11
C PHE A 797 20.33 15.29 -13.67
N PRO A 798 19.27 16.08 -13.91
CA PRO A 798 18.00 15.54 -14.39
C PRO A 798 18.08 15.00 -15.82
N PHE A 799 17.24 14.02 -16.16
CA PHE A 799 17.21 13.43 -17.51
C PHE A 799 16.89 14.46 -18.62
N ILE A 800 16.14 15.52 -18.30
CA ILE A 800 15.81 16.61 -19.24
C ILE A 800 17.08 17.28 -19.78
N ASN A 801 18.19 17.25 -19.04
CA ASN A 801 19.48 17.77 -19.53
C ASN A 801 20.00 17.01 -20.75
N PHE A 802 19.60 15.75 -20.98
CA PHE A 802 19.95 15.03 -22.20
C PHE A 802 19.33 15.66 -23.46
N LEU A 803 18.23 16.40 -23.34
CA LEU A 803 17.66 17.16 -24.45
C LEU A 803 18.59 18.27 -24.92
N VAL A 804 19.49 18.78 -24.07
CA VAL A 804 20.49 19.79 -24.46
C VAL A 804 21.45 19.23 -25.52
N VAL A 805 21.77 17.93 -25.47
CA VAL A 805 22.62 17.26 -26.48
C VAL A 805 21.96 17.29 -27.86
N ILE A 806 20.64 17.12 -27.91
CA ILE A 806 19.85 17.23 -29.14
C ILE A 806 19.77 18.70 -29.59
N LEU A 807 19.45 19.58 -28.64
CA LEU A 807 19.19 20.98 -28.91
C LEU A 807 20.43 21.68 -29.48
N ILE A 808 21.61 21.40 -28.91
CA ILE A 808 22.88 21.99 -29.38
C ILE A 808 23.23 21.52 -30.78
N THR A 809 22.87 20.29 -31.16
CA THR A 809 23.08 19.76 -32.50
C THR A 809 22.30 20.55 -33.55
N ALA A 810 21.11 21.01 -33.20
CA ALA A 810 20.27 21.85 -34.04
C ALA A 810 20.78 23.30 -34.06
N ILE A 811 20.74 23.98 -32.91
CA ILE A 811 21.04 25.42 -32.78
C ILE A 811 22.51 25.72 -33.08
N GLY A 812 23.43 24.91 -32.55
CA GLY A 812 24.86 25.21 -32.57
C GLY A 812 25.46 25.25 -33.98
N SER A 813 24.79 24.64 -34.95
CA SER A 813 25.20 24.65 -36.35
C SER A 813 24.79 25.92 -37.11
N ASP A 814 23.76 26.64 -36.65
CA ASP A 814 23.13 27.75 -37.39
C ASP A 814 24.10 28.92 -37.59
N ASP A 815 24.81 29.31 -36.52
CA ASP A 815 25.82 30.37 -36.55
C ASP A 815 26.99 30.02 -37.51
N THR A 816 27.30 28.73 -37.67
CA THR A 816 28.38 28.28 -38.58
C THR A 816 28.02 28.53 -40.04
N PHE A 817 26.74 28.38 -40.42
CA PHE A 817 26.27 28.65 -41.77
C PHE A 817 26.30 30.14 -42.08
N ILE A 818 25.95 30.98 -41.11
CA ILE A 818 25.93 32.44 -41.24
C ILE A 818 27.33 32.98 -41.47
N LEU A 819 28.31 32.61 -40.64
CA LEU A 819 29.69 33.09 -40.80
C LEU A 819 30.30 32.61 -42.13
N ASN A 820 30.11 31.34 -42.48
CA ASN A 820 30.62 30.79 -43.75
C ASN A 820 30.00 31.51 -44.97
N TYR A 821 28.69 31.77 -44.93
CA TYR A 821 28.00 32.48 -46.00
C TYR A 821 28.44 33.95 -46.11
N ALA A 822 28.56 34.65 -44.98
CA ALA A 822 29.08 36.02 -44.93
C ALA A 822 30.49 36.10 -45.53
N ASN A 823 31.36 35.13 -45.23
CA ASN A 823 32.68 35.03 -45.83
C ASN A 823 32.63 34.80 -47.35
N LYS A 824 31.79 33.87 -47.84
CA LYS A 824 31.59 33.64 -49.29
C LYS A 824 31.14 34.91 -50.01
N ILE A 825 30.21 35.68 -49.44
CA ILE A 825 29.76 36.95 -50.02
C ILE A 825 30.89 37.98 -49.99
N ALA A 826 31.60 38.13 -48.87
CA ALA A 826 32.68 39.09 -48.73
C ALA A 826 33.79 38.84 -49.77
N ILE A 827 34.20 37.57 -49.96
CA ILE A 827 35.13 37.17 -51.02
C ILE A 827 34.57 37.56 -52.39
N LYS A 828 33.30 37.24 -52.69
CA LYS A 828 32.67 37.58 -53.99
C LYS A 828 32.61 39.09 -54.23
N LYS A 829 32.33 39.90 -53.20
CA LYS A 829 32.29 41.38 -53.28
C LYS A 829 33.69 41.96 -53.49
N LEU A 830 34.71 41.47 -52.78
CA LEU A 830 36.09 41.92 -52.92
C LEU A 830 36.71 41.51 -54.27
N LEU A 831 36.43 40.30 -54.75
CA LEU A 831 36.83 39.86 -56.10
C LEU A 831 36.22 40.74 -57.19
N LYS A 832 34.93 41.10 -57.07
CA LYS A 832 34.27 42.03 -58.01
C LYS A 832 34.82 43.45 -57.91
N ARG A 833 35.15 43.93 -56.71
CA ARG A 833 35.71 45.28 -56.53
C ARG A 833 37.07 45.39 -57.20
N ASN A 834 37.97 44.42 -56.96
CA ASN A 834 39.29 44.39 -57.58
C ASN A 834 39.25 44.17 -59.11
N SER A 835 38.18 43.56 -59.65
CA SER A 835 37.98 43.48 -61.10
C SER A 835 37.43 44.77 -61.72
N VAL A 836 36.78 45.62 -60.92
CA VAL A 836 36.22 46.92 -61.36
C VAL A 836 37.25 48.05 -61.23
N ASP A 837 38.28 47.91 -60.40
CA ASP A 837 39.31 48.94 -60.21
C ASP A 837 40.34 49.05 -61.39
N VAL A 838 40.11 48.38 -62.52
CA VAL A 838 40.89 48.51 -63.77
C VAL A 838 40.02 49.08 -64.91
N PHE A 839 39.39 50.23 -64.68
CA PHE A 839 38.91 51.08 -65.77
C PHE A 839 39.92 52.20 -66.01
N ARG A 840 40.93 51.96 -66.86
CA ARG A 840 41.71 53.07 -67.46
C ARG A 840 40.90 53.66 -68.62
N PRO A 841 40.66 54.98 -68.66
CA PRO A 841 40.05 55.61 -69.82
C PRO A 841 41.02 55.51 -71.00
N ILE A 842 40.56 54.93 -72.11
CA ILE A 842 41.26 54.99 -73.40
C ILE A 842 40.98 56.39 -73.99
N PRO A 843 41.98 57.10 -74.55
CA PRO A 843 41.76 58.42 -75.14
C PRO A 843 40.76 58.34 -76.29
N GLN A 844 39.74 59.19 -76.25
CA GLN A 844 38.76 59.35 -77.31
C GLN A 844 39.38 60.14 -78.46
N ASP A 845 39.71 59.47 -79.56
CA ASP A 845 39.76 60.08 -80.88
C ASP A 845 39.29 59.03 -81.90
N ASN A 846 38.47 59.48 -82.86
CA ASN A 846 38.00 58.80 -84.08
C ASN A 846 36.67 58.00 -84.10
N PHE A 847 35.61 58.74 -84.49
CA PHE A 847 34.50 58.36 -85.42
C PHE A 847 33.30 57.52 -84.92
N PRO A 848 32.10 57.62 -85.56
CA PRO A 848 31.23 58.79 -85.70
C PRO A 848 29.74 58.49 -85.36
N LYS A 849 28.95 59.56 -85.24
CA LYS A 849 27.50 59.59 -84.96
C LYS A 849 26.67 58.79 -85.97
N ILE A 850 25.73 57.96 -85.50
CA ILE A 850 24.33 57.80 -85.99
C ILE A 850 23.57 56.80 -85.08
N GLY A 851 22.41 57.20 -84.57
CA GLY A 851 21.25 56.31 -84.37
C GLY A 851 21.14 55.48 -83.08
N PHE A 852 20.71 56.11 -81.99
CA PHE A 852 19.80 55.61 -80.94
C PHE A 852 19.44 54.09 -80.88
N ILE A 853 20.41 53.21 -80.61
CA ILE A 853 20.17 51.86 -80.06
C ILE A 853 21.34 51.54 -79.12
N VAL A 854 21.12 51.50 -77.80
CA VAL A 854 22.12 51.03 -76.83
C VAL A 854 22.25 49.52 -76.99
N ARG A 855 23.04 49.12 -77.99
CA ARG A 855 23.51 47.76 -78.21
C ARG A 855 24.70 47.54 -77.30
N SER A 856 24.61 46.48 -76.50
CA SER A 856 25.62 45.96 -75.59
C SER A 856 27.04 46.09 -76.17
N VAL A 857 27.84 46.97 -75.56
CA VAL A 857 29.29 46.96 -75.71
C VAL A 857 29.77 45.63 -75.11
N ASN A 858 30.27 44.74 -75.98
CA ASN A 858 31.02 43.56 -75.57
C ASN A 858 32.33 44.03 -74.92
N LEU A 859 32.29 44.29 -73.62
CA LEU A 859 33.48 44.39 -72.80
C LEU A 859 34.12 43.01 -72.72
N SER A 860 35.23 42.80 -73.43
CA SER A 860 36.14 41.70 -73.17
C SER A 860 36.70 41.89 -71.76
N ILE A 861 36.17 41.13 -70.81
CA ILE A 861 36.69 41.03 -69.45
C ILE A 861 38.05 40.33 -69.56
N CYS A 862 39.15 41.09 -69.46
CA CYS A 862 40.44 40.49 -69.13
C CYS A 862 40.33 39.98 -67.69
N GLU A 863 40.13 38.66 -67.52
CA GLU A 863 40.29 38.01 -66.22
C GLU A 863 41.74 38.23 -65.75
N ARG A 864 41.95 39.18 -64.83
CA ARG A 864 43.24 39.33 -64.15
C ARG A 864 43.48 38.03 -63.36
N ASN A 865 44.54 37.30 -63.69
CA ASN A 865 45.03 36.20 -62.85
C ASN A 865 45.47 36.80 -61.51
N ILE A 866 44.66 36.56 -60.47
CA ILE A 866 44.92 36.99 -59.10
C ILE A 866 46.12 36.19 -58.60
N THR A 867 47.17 36.87 -58.14
CA THR A 867 48.33 36.20 -57.55
C THR A 867 47.96 35.53 -56.23
N GLU A 868 48.68 34.49 -55.83
CA GLU A 868 48.40 33.76 -54.57
C GLU A 868 48.42 34.69 -53.34
N HIS A 869 49.33 35.67 -53.33
CA HIS A 869 49.41 36.68 -52.28
C HIS A 869 48.20 37.64 -52.31
N GLU A 870 47.78 38.12 -53.49
CA GLU A 870 46.57 38.96 -53.62
C GLU A 870 45.31 38.19 -53.16
N TYR A 871 45.20 36.91 -53.49
CA TYR A 871 44.07 36.08 -53.05
C TYR A 871 44.06 35.90 -51.52
N GLN A 872 45.22 35.66 -50.90
CA GLN A 872 45.35 35.57 -49.45
C GLN A 872 44.96 36.89 -48.74
N GLU A 873 45.38 38.04 -49.26
CA GLU A 873 44.98 39.34 -48.72
C GLU A 873 43.48 39.60 -48.88
N ILE A 874 42.89 39.20 -50.03
CA ILE A 874 41.43 39.23 -50.23
C ILE A 874 40.73 38.36 -49.19
N CYS A 875 41.24 37.16 -48.91
CA CYS A 875 40.66 36.26 -47.90
C CYS A 875 40.76 36.83 -46.48
N LYS A 876 41.88 37.48 -46.12
CA LYS A 876 42.04 38.16 -44.82
C LYS A 876 41.08 39.33 -44.65
N GLU A 877 40.91 40.16 -45.68
CA GLU A 877 39.97 41.27 -45.62
C GLU A 877 38.51 40.77 -45.67
N ALA A 878 38.24 39.69 -46.42
CA ALA A 878 36.93 39.07 -46.47
C ALA A 878 36.48 38.55 -45.10
N ILE A 879 37.35 37.83 -44.38
CA ILE A 879 36.99 37.30 -43.06
C ILE A 879 36.79 38.42 -42.05
N LYS A 880 37.56 39.51 -42.13
CA LYS A 880 37.39 40.70 -41.28
C LYS A 880 36.03 41.37 -41.50
N ILE A 881 35.60 41.52 -42.75
CA ILE A 881 34.27 42.05 -43.09
C ILE A 881 33.17 41.08 -42.65
N ALA A 882 33.32 39.79 -42.95
CA ALA A 882 32.35 38.77 -42.60
C ALA A 882 32.14 38.66 -41.08
N PHE A 883 33.23 38.64 -40.31
CA PHE A 883 33.21 38.61 -38.86
C PHE A 883 32.54 39.85 -38.28
N LYS A 884 32.89 41.06 -38.76
CA LYS A 884 32.26 42.30 -38.30
C LYS A 884 30.73 42.29 -38.44
N ASN A 885 30.21 41.78 -39.56
CA ASN A 885 28.78 41.80 -39.85
C ASN A 885 28.02 40.65 -39.17
N SER A 886 28.62 39.46 -39.13
CA SER A 886 27.96 38.26 -38.58
C SER A 886 28.03 38.18 -37.05
N THR A 887 29.10 38.63 -36.41
CA THR A 887 29.30 38.50 -34.96
C THR A 887 28.18 39.14 -34.14
N ILE A 888 27.67 40.31 -34.55
CA ILE A 888 26.54 40.95 -33.87
C ILE A 888 25.29 40.08 -33.99
N SER A 889 25.05 39.50 -35.16
CA SER A 889 23.89 38.65 -35.37
C SER A 889 23.96 37.36 -34.55
N MET A 890 25.11 36.68 -34.57
CA MET A 890 25.35 35.43 -33.85
C MET A 890 25.33 35.65 -32.33
N PHE A 891 25.89 36.77 -31.86
CA PHE A 891 25.85 37.10 -30.43
C PHE A 891 24.43 37.25 -29.93
N VAL A 892 23.58 37.93 -30.69
CA VAL A 892 22.24 38.24 -30.22
C VAL A 892 21.38 36.98 -30.20
N THR A 893 21.43 36.14 -31.24
CA THR A 893 20.70 34.86 -31.27
C THR A 893 21.12 33.95 -30.13
N SER A 894 22.43 33.77 -29.94
CA SER A 894 22.99 33.00 -28.82
C SER A 894 22.64 33.62 -27.45
N ALA A 895 22.64 34.95 -27.32
CA ALA A 895 22.30 35.61 -26.08
C ALA A 895 20.81 35.54 -25.76
N THR A 896 19.90 35.74 -26.72
CA THR A 896 18.45 35.65 -26.50
C THR A 896 18.01 34.24 -26.16
N THR A 897 18.61 33.24 -26.81
CA THR A 897 18.38 31.82 -26.49
C THR A 897 18.92 31.49 -25.09
N ALA A 898 20.17 31.85 -24.78
CA ALA A 898 20.75 31.61 -23.45
C ALA A 898 19.99 32.33 -22.32
N ILE A 899 19.58 33.58 -22.52
CA ILE A 899 18.77 34.33 -21.56
C ILE A 899 17.42 33.64 -21.32
N ALA A 900 16.76 33.14 -22.37
CA ALA A 900 15.52 32.39 -22.21
C ALA A 900 15.72 31.14 -21.34
N PHE A 901 16.83 30.41 -21.51
CA PHE A 901 17.18 29.29 -20.64
C PHE A 901 17.49 29.73 -19.21
N PHE A 902 18.26 30.80 -19.00
CA PHE A 902 18.54 31.29 -17.65
C PHE A 902 17.32 31.85 -16.92
N CYS A 903 16.29 32.31 -17.63
CA CYS A 903 15.03 32.72 -17.00
C CYS A 903 14.38 31.57 -16.20
N ASN A 904 14.63 30.31 -16.58
CA ASN A 904 14.15 29.12 -15.86
C ASN A 904 14.76 28.97 -14.45
N ILE A 905 15.82 29.71 -14.10
CA ILE A 905 16.35 29.76 -12.73
C ILE A 905 15.32 30.32 -11.75
N SER A 906 14.40 31.17 -12.24
CA SER A 906 13.33 31.75 -11.42
C SER A 906 12.24 30.74 -11.04
N SER A 907 12.11 29.63 -11.78
CA SER A 907 11.15 28.58 -11.44
C SER A 907 11.56 27.93 -10.13
N SER A 908 10.61 27.64 -9.25
CA SER A 908 10.80 26.84 -8.03
C SER A 908 11.26 25.40 -8.29
N ILE A 909 11.00 24.86 -9.49
CA ILE A 909 11.15 23.45 -9.82
C ILE A 909 12.62 23.15 -10.12
N VAL A 910 13.24 22.32 -9.29
CA VAL A 910 14.67 21.97 -9.37
C VAL A 910 15.07 21.48 -10.77
N VAL A 911 14.26 20.60 -11.38
CA VAL A 911 14.51 20.05 -12.71
C VAL A 911 14.57 21.14 -13.79
N VAL A 912 13.67 22.13 -13.72
CA VAL A 912 13.58 23.25 -14.68
C VAL A 912 14.76 24.21 -14.47
N LYS A 913 15.14 24.50 -13.22
CA LYS A 913 16.34 25.28 -12.89
C LYS A 913 17.61 24.64 -13.46
N CYS A 914 17.83 23.37 -13.17
CA CYS A 914 19.00 22.61 -13.60
C CYS A 914 19.11 22.57 -15.13
N PHE A 915 18.00 22.33 -15.82
CA PHE A 915 17.93 22.40 -17.29
C PHE A 915 18.26 23.79 -17.82
N GLY A 916 17.68 24.83 -17.25
CA GLY A 916 17.96 26.22 -17.64
C GLY A 916 19.43 26.60 -17.50
N ILE A 917 20.06 26.22 -16.39
CA ILE A 917 21.49 26.47 -16.14
C ILE A 917 22.34 25.72 -17.17
N PHE A 918 22.12 24.42 -17.33
CA PHE A 918 22.93 23.60 -18.23
C PHE A 918 22.78 24.04 -19.70
N ALA A 919 21.55 24.22 -20.18
CA ALA A 919 21.28 24.67 -21.55
C ALA A 919 21.84 26.07 -21.82
N GLY A 920 21.63 27.03 -20.91
CA GLY A 920 22.15 28.39 -21.04
C GLY A 920 23.68 28.43 -21.09
N LEU A 921 24.36 27.64 -20.23
CA LEU A 921 25.82 27.50 -20.25
C LEU A 921 26.30 26.87 -21.57
N THR A 922 25.66 25.79 -22.03
CA THR A 922 26.05 25.13 -23.30
C THR A 922 25.99 26.09 -24.48
N ILE A 923 24.92 26.89 -24.61
CA ILE A 923 24.77 27.85 -25.70
C ILE A 923 25.82 28.95 -25.62
N MET A 924 26.05 29.53 -24.44
CA MET A 924 27.09 30.56 -24.26
C MET A 924 28.48 30.02 -24.59
N VAL A 925 28.83 28.83 -24.11
CA VAL A 925 30.13 28.22 -24.38
C VAL A 925 30.27 27.90 -25.88
N ASN A 926 29.22 27.39 -26.52
CA ASN A 926 29.22 27.16 -27.96
C ASN A 926 29.46 28.44 -28.76
N PHE A 927 28.80 29.54 -28.40
CA PHE A 927 29.04 30.84 -29.01
C PHE A 927 30.51 31.29 -28.93
N PHE A 928 31.15 31.13 -27.75
CA PHE A 928 32.57 31.46 -27.59
C PHE A 928 33.48 30.58 -28.44
N PHE A 929 33.15 29.29 -28.60
CA PHE A 929 33.87 28.41 -29.52
C PHE A 929 33.70 28.87 -30.96
N VAL A 930 32.46 29.04 -31.43
CA VAL A 930 32.16 29.47 -32.81
C VAL A 930 32.90 30.77 -33.17
N ILE A 931 33.00 31.73 -32.25
CA ILE A 931 33.72 32.98 -32.51
C ILE A 931 35.25 32.82 -32.51
N SER A 932 35.80 31.87 -31.77
CA SER A 932 37.25 31.72 -31.61
C SER A 932 37.86 30.74 -32.63
N THR A 933 37.24 29.58 -32.83
CA THR A 933 37.78 28.48 -33.64
C THR A 933 37.37 28.59 -35.12
N LEU A 934 36.13 29.03 -35.41
CA LEU A 934 35.59 29.03 -36.76
C LEU A 934 36.29 30.02 -37.71
N PRO A 935 36.64 31.26 -37.31
CA PRO A 935 37.42 32.15 -38.17
C PRO A 935 38.78 31.57 -38.53
N ALA A 936 39.44 30.89 -37.59
CA ALA A 936 40.71 30.20 -37.83
C ALA A 936 40.53 29.05 -38.83
N ALA A 937 39.46 28.26 -38.70
CA ALA A 937 39.09 27.21 -39.66
C ALA A 937 38.95 27.76 -41.09
N ILE A 938 38.20 28.85 -41.24
CA ILE A 938 37.94 29.49 -42.54
C ILE A 938 39.24 29.99 -43.18
N VAL A 939 40.13 30.60 -42.40
CA VAL A 939 41.45 31.05 -42.88
C VAL A 939 42.28 29.86 -43.38
N LEU A 940 42.33 28.76 -42.62
CA LEU A 940 43.06 27.54 -43.01
C LEU A 940 42.51 26.92 -44.29
N ILE A 941 41.18 26.86 -44.44
CA ILE A 941 40.52 26.30 -45.63
C ILE A 941 40.75 27.17 -46.86
N ASN A 942 40.66 28.49 -46.70
CA ASN A 942 40.92 29.43 -47.79
C ASN A 942 42.37 29.32 -48.29
N ASN A 943 43.31 29.01 -47.40
CA ASN A 943 44.71 28.78 -47.76
C ASN A 943 44.91 27.43 -48.48
N ALA A 944 44.15 26.39 -48.12
CA ALA A 944 44.29 25.04 -48.67
C ALA A 944 43.58 24.84 -50.03
N ASN A 945 42.44 25.49 -50.26
CA ASN A 945 41.59 25.26 -51.43
C ASN A 945 41.99 26.12 -52.64
N LYS A 946 43.07 25.74 -53.33
CA LYS A 946 43.43 26.25 -54.68
C LYS A 946 42.53 25.69 -55.80
N ASN A 947 41.87 24.55 -55.62
CA ASN A 947 41.23 23.81 -56.71
C ASN A 947 39.75 23.46 -56.46
N LYS A 948 38.93 23.83 -57.45
CA LYS A 948 37.47 23.65 -57.55
C LYS A 948 37.01 22.24 -57.14
N ARG A 949 36.20 22.16 -56.08
CA ARG A 949 35.10 21.18 -55.99
C ARG A 949 33.78 21.93 -55.86
N LYS A 950 32.90 21.76 -56.85
CA LYS A 950 31.51 22.24 -56.77
C LYS A 950 30.79 21.37 -55.73
N SER A 951 30.35 21.95 -54.62
CA SER A 951 29.44 21.27 -53.68
C SER A 951 28.15 20.88 -54.40
N ILE A 952 27.62 19.70 -54.08
CA ILE A 952 26.32 19.20 -54.57
C ILE A 952 25.19 20.18 -54.20
N LEU A 953 25.31 20.90 -53.08
CA LEU A 953 24.34 21.93 -52.70
C LEU A 953 24.40 23.17 -53.59
N LYS A 954 25.54 23.45 -54.23
CA LYS A 954 25.66 24.55 -55.21
C LYS A 954 24.69 24.37 -56.37
N PHE A 955 24.38 23.13 -56.76
CA PHE A 955 23.37 22.84 -57.78
C PHE A 955 21.95 23.19 -57.32
N VAL A 956 21.62 22.96 -56.05
CA VAL A 956 20.31 23.29 -55.46
C VAL A 956 20.18 24.79 -55.21
N THR A 957 21.22 25.43 -54.66
CA THR A 957 21.25 26.88 -54.48
C THR A 957 21.33 27.62 -55.81
N ASP A 958 22.02 27.12 -56.83
CA ASP A 958 22.03 27.75 -58.17
C ASP A 958 20.66 27.60 -58.86
N LYS A 959 19.92 26.52 -58.60
CA LYS A 959 18.51 26.38 -59.02
C LYS A 959 17.59 27.36 -58.30
N LEU A 960 17.73 27.50 -56.98
CA LEU A 960 16.94 28.44 -56.17
C LEU A 960 17.31 29.91 -56.44
N ASN A 961 18.58 30.18 -56.77
CA ASN A 961 19.11 31.50 -57.12
C ASN A 961 18.86 31.90 -58.58
N GLN A 962 18.07 31.13 -59.35
CA GLN A 962 17.57 31.65 -60.62
C GLN A 962 16.74 32.91 -60.35
N LEU A 963 17.37 34.06 -60.56
CA LEU A 963 16.84 35.40 -60.28
C LEU A 963 15.40 35.57 -60.76
N LYS A 964 15.06 34.98 -61.92
CA LYS A 964 13.71 35.00 -62.49
C LYS A 964 12.64 34.33 -61.60
N ALA A 965 12.94 33.18 -60.99
CA ALA A 965 11.98 32.49 -60.13
C ALA A 965 11.76 33.24 -58.81
N LYS A 966 12.84 33.79 -58.23
CA LYS A 966 12.80 34.61 -57.01
C LYS A 966 12.01 35.90 -57.21
N GLU A 967 12.23 36.59 -58.32
CA GLU A 967 11.51 37.81 -58.69
C GLU A 967 10.02 37.53 -58.94
N GLN A 968 9.70 36.44 -59.64
CA GLN A 968 8.31 36.00 -59.83
C GLN A 968 7.61 35.70 -58.50
N PHE A 969 8.28 35.01 -57.57
CA PHE A 969 7.75 34.68 -56.26
C PHE A 969 7.40 35.94 -55.44
N TYR A 970 8.33 36.90 -55.32
CA TYR A 970 8.04 38.15 -54.59
C TYR A 970 7.06 39.05 -55.31
N ASN A 971 7.05 39.08 -56.64
CA ASN A 971 6.02 39.79 -57.39
C ASN A 971 4.62 39.22 -57.14
N LEU A 972 4.49 37.89 -56.98
CA LEU A 972 3.25 37.25 -56.58
C LEU A 972 2.84 37.64 -55.15
N LEU A 973 3.78 37.60 -54.20
CA LEU A 973 3.52 38.03 -52.81
C LEU A 973 3.12 39.51 -52.71
N ILE A 974 3.73 40.38 -53.52
CA ILE A 974 3.38 41.82 -53.57
C ILE A 974 1.98 42.02 -54.13
N LYS A 975 1.60 41.32 -55.21
CA LYS A 975 0.24 41.36 -55.77
C LYS A 975 -0.79 40.87 -54.75
N GLY A 976 -0.46 39.84 -54.00
CA GLY A 976 -1.31 39.26 -52.95
C GLY A 976 -1.19 39.90 -51.56
N ARG A 977 -0.45 41.00 -51.39
CA ARG A 977 -0.04 41.49 -50.06
C ARG A 977 -1.19 41.73 -49.06
N PHE A 978 -2.32 42.26 -49.54
CA PHE A 978 -3.48 42.52 -48.67
C PHE A 978 -4.20 41.24 -48.27
N LEU A 979 -4.25 40.25 -49.17
CA LEU A 979 -4.80 38.93 -48.87
C LEU A 979 -3.92 38.22 -47.83
N ILE A 980 -2.60 38.31 -47.97
CA ILE A 980 -1.65 37.70 -47.04
C ILE A 980 -1.68 38.41 -45.68
N LEU A 981 -1.75 39.75 -45.66
CA LEU A 981 -1.88 40.51 -44.42
C LEU A 981 -3.21 40.22 -43.70
N LEU A 982 -4.31 40.12 -44.45
CA LEU A 982 -5.62 39.75 -43.91
C LEU A 982 -5.58 38.32 -43.35
N SER A 983 -5.02 37.37 -44.09
CA SER A 983 -4.82 35.98 -43.64
C SER A 983 -3.98 35.94 -42.36
N PHE A 984 -2.89 36.70 -42.30
CA PHE A 984 -2.04 36.83 -41.12
C PHE A 984 -2.83 37.33 -39.89
N ILE A 985 -3.62 38.40 -40.04
CA ILE A 985 -4.44 38.94 -38.95
C ILE A 985 -5.50 37.92 -38.49
N ILE A 986 -6.17 37.25 -39.43
CA ILE A 986 -7.19 36.23 -39.12
C ILE A 986 -6.55 35.06 -38.37
N ILE A 987 -5.42 34.55 -38.86
CA ILE A 987 -4.69 33.45 -38.21
C ILE A 987 -4.23 33.88 -36.82
N PHE A 988 -3.68 35.08 -36.67
CA PHE A 988 -3.21 35.60 -35.38
C PHE A 988 -4.35 35.77 -34.36
N ILE A 989 -5.53 36.24 -34.80
CA ILE A 989 -6.71 36.30 -33.92
C ILE A 989 -7.18 34.89 -33.56
N PHE A 990 -7.21 33.97 -34.52
CA PHE A 990 -7.61 32.58 -34.31
C PHE A 990 -6.68 31.84 -33.33
N THR A 991 -5.37 32.06 -33.39
CA THR A 991 -4.41 31.45 -32.46
C THR A 991 -4.61 31.97 -31.04
N ILE A 992 -4.84 33.28 -30.87
CA ILE A 992 -5.16 33.87 -29.56
C ILE A 992 -6.47 33.28 -29.00
N ILE A 993 -7.52 33.17 -29.83
CA ILE A 993 -8.80 32.57 -29.42
C ILE A 993 -8.60 31.10 -29.04
N SER A 994 -7.79 30.34 -29.79
CA SER A 994 -7.52 28.92 -29.52
C SER A 994 -6.80 28.71 -28.19
N ILE A 995 -5.89 29.61 -27.82
CA ILE A 995 -5.16 29.58 -26.54
C ILE A 995 -6.08 29.93 -25.35
N ILE A 996 -6.98 30.90 -25.52
CA ILE A 996 -7.83 31.40 -24.42
C ILE A 996 -9.07 30.52 -24.19
N PHE A 997 -9.73 30.06 -25.26
CA PHE A 997 -11.05 29.42 -25.18
C PHE A 997 -11.02 27.92 -25.41
N TYR A 998 -10.84 27.48 -26.66
CA TYR A 998 -10.91 26.07 -27.03
C TYR A 998 -9.87 25.77 -28.13
N PRO A 999 -8.99 24.75 -27.97
CA PRO A 999 -8.96 23.76 -26.87
C PRO A 999 -8.59 24.35 -25.50
N GLY A 1000 -7.95 25.53 -25.49
CA GLY A 1000 -7.50 26.18 -24.26
C GLY A 1000 -6.31 25.46 -23.61
N ILE A 1001 -5.73 26.10 -22.60
CA ILE A 1001 -4.69 25.49 -21.77
C ILE A 1001 -5.34 24.43 -20.86
N THR A 1002 -5.07 23.16 -21.14
CA THR A 1002 -5.56 22.05 -20.32
C THR A 1002 -4.45 21.46 -19.45
N LEU A 1003 -4.74 21.24 -18.17
CA LEU A 1003 -3.88 20.50 -17.25
C LEU A 1003 -4.10 18.98 -17.40
N PRO A 1004 -3.10 18.15 -17.08
CA PRO A 1004 -3.27 16.69 -16.99
C PRO A 1004 -4.37 16.31 -15.98
N ARG A 1005 -5.09 15.22 -16.25
CA ARG A 1005 -6.24 14.78 -15.44
C ARG A 1005 -5.81 13.79 -14.35
N ASN A 1006 -5.30 12.63 -14.77
CA ASN A 1006 -5.04 11.48 -13.90
C ASN A 1006 -3.54 11.15 -13.82
N ASN A 1007 -2.81 11.33 -14.93
CA ASN A 1007 -1.37 11.14 -15.00
C ASN A 1007 -0.63 12.49 -14.91
N PRO A 1008 -0.15 12.90 -13.72
CA PRO A 1008 0.55 14.17 -13.56
C PRO A 1008 1.93 14.19 -14.21
N LEU A 1009 2.50 13.03 -14.59
CA LEU A 1009 3.83 12.95 -15.21
C LEU A 1009 3.89 11.84 -16.28
N GLN A 1010 3.58 12.21 -17.52
CA GLN A 1010 3.76 11.35 -18.68
C GLN A 1010 5.23 11.32 -19.10
N ILE A 1011 5.85 10.14 -19.17
CA ILE A 1011 7.30 9.99 -19.47
C ILE A 1011 7.56 9.18 -20.75
N LEU A 1012 6.66 8.27 -21.09
CA LEU A 1012 6.66 7.51 -22.34
C LEU A 1012 5.58 8.05 -23.30
N ARG A 1013 5.64 7.62 -24.56
CA ARG A 1013 4.60 7.96 -25.53
C ARG A 1013 3.21 7.53 -25.08
N SER A 1014 2.19 8.35 -25.37
CA SER A 1014 0.78 8.06 -25.04
C SER A 1014 0.23 6.77 -25.66
N SER A 1015 0.87 6.26 -26.72
CA SER A 1015 0.56 4.97 -27.34
C SER A 1015 1.10 3.76 -26.57
N HIS A 1016 2.01 3.96 -25.62
CA HIS A 1016 2.60 2.90 -24.83
C HIS A 1016 1.60 2.38 -23.80
N SER A 1017 1.49 1.06 -23.65
CA SER A 1017 0.53 0.38 -22.77
C SER A 1017 0.60 0.86 -21.31
N PHE A 1018 1.79 1.24 -20.84
CA PHE A 1018 1.98 1.81 -19.49
C PHE A 1018 1.33 3.19 -19.32
N GLU A 1019 1.40 4.06 -20.33
CA GLU A 1019 0.83 5.42 -20.24
C GLU A 1019 -0.67 5.41 -20.42
N TRP A 1020 -1.17 4.52 -21.29
CA TRP A 1020 -2.61 4.29 -21.40
C TRP A 1020 -3.19 3.82 -20.06
N PHE A 1021 -2.49 2.92 -19.36
CA PHE A 1021 -2.88 2.47 -18.03
C PHE A 1021 -2.95 3.64 -17.04
N ASP A 1022 -1.90 4.44 -16.92
CA ASP A 1022 -1.85 5.54 -15.93
C ASP A 1022 -2.90 6.65 -16.18
N GLU A 1023 -3.21 6.97 -17.44
CA GLU A 1023 -4.17 8.02 -17.78
C GLU A 1023 -5.64 7.55 -17.69
N TYR A 1024 -5.95 6.34 -18.16
CA TYR A 1024 -7.33 5.92 -18.40
C TYR A 1024 -7.88 4.86 -17.44
N SER A 1025 -7.04 4.04 -16.82
CA SER A 1025 -7.51 2.91 -15.98
C SER A 1025 -8.46 3.34 -14.85
N LYS A 1026 -8.21 4.51 -14.24
CA LYS A 1026 -9.05 5.15 -13.20
C LYS A 1026 -10.49 5.41 -13.63
N ASP A 1027 -10.71 5.73 -14.90
CA ASP A 1027 -12.03 6.04 -15.43
C ASP A 1027 -12.87 4.76 -15.66
N TYR A 1028 -12.21 3.62 -15.81
CA TYR A 1028 -12.86 2.34 -16.15
C TYR A 1028 -12.98 1.40 -14.95
N PHE A 1029 -12.02 1.31 -14.04
CA PHE A 1029 -11.98 0.27 -13.01
C PHE A 1029 -11.99 0.81 -11.57
N ASN A 1030 -12.69 0.13 -10.64
CA ASN A 1030 -12.78 0.59 -9.26
C ASN A 1030 -11.49 0.42 -8.45
N PHE A 1031 -10.57 -0.47 -8.86
CA PHE A 1031 -9.29 -0.61 -8.14
C PHE A 1031 -8.38 0.59 -8.23
N GLU A 1032 -8.44 1.32 -9.34
CA GLU A 1032 -7.73 2.58 -9.49
C GLU A 1032 -8.60 3.75 -9.04
N ASN A 1033 -9.92 3.54 -9.00
CA ASN A 1033 -10.88 4.55 -8.60
C ASN A 1033 -10.88 4.74 -7.09
N SER A 1034 -9.99 5.61 -6.64
CA SER A 1034 -9.96 6.10 -5.28
C SER A 1034 -11.20 6.90 -4.86
N SER A 1035 -12.23 7.02 -5.72
CA SER A 1035 -13.46 7.75 -5.41
C SER A 1035 -14.27 7.19 -4.23
N THR A 1036 -14.01 5.96 -3.79
CA THR A 1036 -14.56 5.41 -2.53
C THR A 1036 -13.75 5.83 -1.31
N LEU A 1037 -12.48 6.18 -1.50
CA LEU A 1037 -11.60 6.69 -0.46
C LEU A 1037 -11.82 8.19 -0.29
N MET A 1038 -12.04 8.60 0.94
CA MET A 1038 -12.12 10.01 1.30
C MET A 1038 -10.71 10.59 1.41
N GLN A 1039 -10.50 11.82 0.94
CA GLN A 1039 -9.23 12.53 1.14
C GLN A 1039 -8.98 12.68 2.63
N GLN A 1040 -7.74 12.45 3.06
CA GLN A 1040 -7.33 12.71 4.43
C GLN A 1040 -6.89 14.16 4.56
N PHE A 1041 -7.09 14.73 5.75
CA PHE A 1041 -6.49 15.97 6.16
C PHE A 1041 -5.62 15.70 7.40
N ASN A 1042 -4.46 16.34 7.42
CA ASN A 1042 -3.44 16.21 8.44
C ASN A 1042 -3.09 17.62 8.92
N VAL A 1043 -3.32 17.89 10.20
CA VAL A 1043 -2.99 19.17 10.83
C VAL A 1043 -1.91 18.94 11.88
N LEU A 1044 -0.78 19.62 11.72
CA LEU A 1044 0.41 19.46 12.54
C LEU A 1044 0.77 20.78 13.22
N PHE A 1045 0.81 20.77 14.55
CA PHE A 1045 1.25 21.89 15.38
C PHE A 1045 2.64 21.61 15.96
N GLY A 1046 3.44 22.64 16.24
CA GLY A 1046 4.73 22.53 16.92
C GLY A 1046 5.95 22.38 16.01
N LEU A 1047 5.76 22.36 14.70
CA LEU A 1047 6.85 22.38 13.71
C LEU A 1047 6.76 23.65 12.87
N LYS A 1048 7.92 24.25 12.60
CA LYS A 1048 8.02 25.43 11.74
C LYS A 1048 8.32 24.98 10.31
N PRO A 1049 7.61 25.49 9.29
CA PRO A 1049 8.00 25.25 7.90
C PRO A 1049 9.36 25.89 7.64
N THR A 1050 10.34 25.08 7.21
CA THR A 1050 11.71 25.49 6.91
C THR A 1050 11.99 25.42 5.42
N ASN A 1051 12.74 26.41 4.91
CA ASN A 1051 13.19 26.49 3.51
C ASN A 1051 14.73 26.42 3.44
N ASP A 1052 15.35 25.66 4.34
CA ASP A 1052 16.81 25.53 4.44
C ASP A 1052 17.39 24.43 3.54
N ALA A 1053 16.53 23.62 2.93
CA ALA A 1053 16.88 22.69 1.88
C ALA A 1053 17.56 23.40 0.69
N SER A 1054 18.61 22.80 0.15
CA SER A 1054 19.23 23.26 -1.09
C SER A 1054 18.25 23.20 -2.26
N GLY A 1055 18.00 24.34 -2.90
CA GLY A 1055 17.18 24.42 -4.12
C GLY A 1055 17.76 23.73 -5.36
N TYR A 1056 18.90 23.05 -5.24
CA TYR A 1056 19.61 22.34 -6.33
C TYR A 1056 19.90 20.87 -6.02
N ASN A 1057 19.79 20.43 -4.77
CA ASN A 1057 20.05 19.05 -4.37
C ASN A 1057 18.76 18.41 -3.84
N ILE A 1058 18.23 17.42 -4.56
CA ILE A 1058 16.98 16.74 -4.21
C ILE A 1058 17.12 15.89 -2.94
N ASN A 1059 18.33 15.42 -2.63
CA ASN A 1059 18.59 14.59 -1.46
C ASN A 1059 18.69 15.41 -0.17
N ASP A 1060 18.81 16.74 -0.28
CA ASP A 1060 18.80 17.65 0.86
C ASP A 1060 17.37 18.08 1.17
N LEU A 1061 16.75 17.41 2.14
CA LEU A 1061 15.38 17.71 2.58
C LEU A 1061 15.30 18.89 3.55
N GLY A 1062 16.44 19.52 3.90
CA GLY A 1062 16.51 20.56 4.93
C GLY A 1062 16.51 20.01 6.36
N SER A 1063 16.38 20.90 7.34
CA SER A 1063 16.32 20.55 8.76
C SER A 1063 14.92 20.73 9.33
N LEU A 1064 14.50 19.78 10.16
CA LEU A 1064 13.27 19.87 10.92
C LEU A 1064 13.49 20.80 12.12
N GLN A 1065 12.82 21.96 12.16
CA GLN A 1065 12.88 22.89 13.28
C GLN A 1065 11.58 22.85 14.09
N SER A 1066 11.69 22.58 15.39
CA SER A 1066 10.57 22.73 16.31
C SER A 1066 10.23 24.19 16.53
N ASP A 1067 8.93 24.49 16.61
CA ASP A 1067 8.47 25.82 16.95
C ASP A 1067 8.58 26.02 18.47
N LYS A 1068 9.54 26.85 18.88
CA LYS A 1068 9.76 27.18 20.30
C LYS A 1068 8.55 27.84 20.95
N ASN A 1069 7.65 28.45 20.18
CA ASN A 1069 6.44 29.08 20.70
C ASN A 1069 5.34 28.05 21.03
N PHE A 1070 5.49 26.80 20.55
CA PHE A 1070 4.58 25.70 20.89
C PHE A 1070 4.94 25.10 22.26
N ASN A 1071 4.39 25.70 23.31
CA ASN A 1071 4.56 25.23 24.68
C ASN A 1071 3.19 24.95 25.31
N ILE A 1072 2.90 23.68 25.63
CA ILE A 1072 1.61 23.20 26.20
C ILE A 1072 1.77 22.78 27.68
N ASN A 1073 2.70 23.36 28.42
CA ASN A 1073 2.98 22.96 29.81
C ASN A 1073 2.00 23.53 30.86
N THR A 1074 0.91 24.14 30.42
CA THR A 1074 -0.11 24.70 31.32
C THR A 1074 -1.44 24.05 31.04
N PHE A 1075 -2.22 23.78 32.10
CA PHE A 1075 -3.55 23.21 31.96
C PHE A 1075 -4.44 24.03 31.01
N GLU A 1076 -4.38 25.37 31.08
CA GLU A 1076 -5.11 26.26 30.18
C GLU A 1076 -4.84 25.95 28.71
N LYS A 1077 -3.57 25.85 28.31
CA LYS A 1077 -3.20 25.50 26.93
C LYS A 1077 -3.60 24.09 26.53
N ILE A 1078 -3.65 23.13 27.46
CA ILE A 1078 -4.18 21.79 27.18
C ILE A 1078 -5.67 21.88 26.83
N TYR A 1079 -6.45 22.67 27.57
CA TYR A 1079 -7.88 22.89 27.27
C TYR A 1079 -8.09 23.69 25.98
N GLN A 1080 -7.27 24.71 25.69
CA GLN A 1080 -7.34 25.44 24.43
C GLN A 1080 -7.02 24.52 23.23
N LEU A 1081 -6.00 23.65 23.35
CA LEU A 1081 -5.70 22.66 22.32
C LEU A 1081 -6.87 21.69 22.14
N ARG A 1082 -7.52 21.26 23.23
CA ARG A 1082 -8.73 20.44 23.18
C ARG A 1082 -9.84 21.12 22.37
N ASP A 1083 -10.05 22.42 22.57
CA ASP A 1083 -11.07 23.19 21.85
C ASP A 1083 -10.76 23.31 20.35
N ILE A 1084 -9.48 23.46 19.98
CA ILE A 1084 -9.02 23.40 18.57
C ILE A 1084 -9.29 22.02 17.96
N VAL A 1085 -8.91 20.94 18.67
CA VAL A 1085 -9.11 19.57 18.19
C VAL A 1085 -10.61 19.27 18.01
N HIS A 1086 -11.46 19.69 18.94
CA HIS A 1086 -12.92 19.54 18.81
C HIS A 1086 -13.48 20.35 17.64
N TYR A 1087 -13.06 21.60 17.45
CA TYR A 1087 -13.51 22.40 16.31
C TYR A 1087 -13.17 21.72 14.98
N ILE A 1088 -11.94 21.24 14.82
CA ILE A 1088 -11.52 20.52 13.61
C ILE A 1088 -12.31 19.22 13.46
N ASN A 1089 -12.56 18.51 14.56
CA ASN A 1089 -13.33 17.27 14.56
C ASN A 1089 -14.81 17.45 14.21
N GLN A 1090 -15.39 18.62 14.55
CA GLN A 1090 -16.78 18.98 14.28
C GLN A 1090 -16.98 19.77 12.99
N SER A 1091 -15.88 20.18 12.34
CA SER A 1091 -15.93 20.96 11.11
C SER A 1091 -16.68 20.25 9.98
N GLU A 1092 -17.36 21.02 9.13
CA GLU A 1092 -18.10 20.51 7.96
C GLU A 1092 -17.19 19.77 6.96
N ILE A 1093 -15.87 19.99 7.05
CA ILE A 1093 -14.88 19.33 6.20
C ILE A 1093 -14.78 17.85 6.55
N ARG A 1094 -14.94 17.46 7.83
CA ARG A 1094 -14.70 16.08 8.28
C ARG A 1094 -15.85 15.14 7.91
N TYR A 1095 -15.49 13.94 7.47
CA TYR A 1095 -16.45 12.87 7.22
C TYR A 1095 -16.97 12.29 8.52
N GLN A 1096 -18.22 12.60 8.86
CA GLN A 1096 -18.83 12.28 10.16
C GLN A 1096 -18.79 10.78 10.52
N LYS A 1097 -18.79 9.89 9.53
CA LYS A 1097 -18.72 8.43 9.76
C LYS A 1097 -17.30 7.92 10.07
N SER A 1098 -16.25 8.75 9.92
CA SER A 1098 -14.86 8.29 9.99
C SER A 1098 -14.37 7.92 11.40
N LEU A 1099 -15.01 8.43 12.46
CA LEU A 1099 -14.53 8.22 13.83
C LEU A 1099 -14.97 6.88 14.44
N GLY A 1100 -15.91 6.15 13.83
CA GLY A 1100 -16.38 4.86 14.35
C GLY A 1100 -16.83 4.89 15.83
N GLY A 1101 -17.17 6.07 16.36
CA GLY A 1101 -17.49 6.28 17.78
C GLY A 1101 -16.27 6.33 18.73
N LYS A 1102 -15.04 6.37 18.24
CA LYS A 1102 -13.83 6.53 19.07
C LYS A 1102 -13.74 7.96 19.62
N LYS A 1103 -13.41 8.11 20.91
CA LYS A 1103 -13.06 9.43 21.51
C LYS A 1103 -11.68 9.88 21.01
N LEU A 1104 -11.45 11.19 21.00
CA LEU A 1104 -10.17 11.80 20.60
C LEU A 1104 -9.08 11.48 21.64
N TRP A 1105 -7.81 11.48 21.22
CA TRP A 1105 -6.69 11.20 22.13
C TRP A 1105 -6.65 12.18 23.31
N ILE A 1106 -6.88 13.47 23.03
CA ILE A 1106 -6.84 14.53 24.05
C ILE A 1106 -7.91 14.36 25.12
N ASP A 1107 -9.09 13.83 24.77
CA ASP A 1107 -10.16 13.56 25.74
C ASP A 1107 -9.75 12.42 26.68
N TYR A 1108 -9.14 11.35 26.14
CA TYR A 1108 -8.62 10.26 26.97
C TYR A 1108 -7.48 10.71 27.88
N TYR A 1109 -6.62 11.60 27.41
CA TYR A 1109 -5.54 12.15 28.22
C TYR A 1109 -6.07 13.02 29.37
N ILE A 1110 -7.09 13.85 29.11
CA ILE A 1110 -7.74 14.66 30.14
C ILE A 1110 -8.47 13.77 31.17
N GLU A 1111 -9.17 12.72 30.72
CA GLU A 1111 -9.77 11.70 31.61
C GLU A 1111 -8.70 11.06 32.50
N TYR A 1112 -7.55 10.67 31.93
CA TYR A 1112 -6.44 10.08 32.66
C TYR A 1112 -5.83 11.01 33.73
N ILE A 1113 -5.64 12.30 33.42
CA ILE A 1113 -5.11 13.26 34.41
C ILE A 1113 -6.11 13.51 35.54
N ASN A 1114 -7.41 13.59 35.22
CA ASN A 1114 -8.46 13.84 36.22
C ASN A 1114 -8.66 12.63 37.16
N ASP A 1115 -8.50 11.40 36.67
CA ASP A 1115 -8.68 10.18 37.47
C ASP A 1115 -7.46 9.81 38.34
N LYS A 1116 -6.26 10.32 38.03
CA LYS A 1116 -5.01 9.99 38.75
C LYS A 1116 -4.97 10.68 40.12
N LYS A 1117 -5.07 9.90 41.22
CA LYS A 1117 -4.93 10.40 42.60
C LYS A 1117 -3.53 10.96 42.85
N CYS A 1118 -3.42 12.23 43.27
CA CYS A 1118 -2.16 12.85 43.67
C CYS A 1118 -1.62 12.20 44.96
N LEU A 1119 -0.56 11.39 44.86
CA LEU A 1119 0.22 10.92 46.01
C LEU A 1119 1.38 11.91 46.22
N PHE A 1120 1.58 12.35 47.48
CA PHE A 1120 2.47 13.44 47.95
C PHE A 1120 3.93 13.43 47.43
N ILE A 1121 4.38 12.40 46.72
CA ILE A 1121 5.78 12.17 46.34
C ILE A 1121 5.99 12.24 44.81
N GLU A 1122 4.94 12.26 43.98
CA GLU A 1122 5.05 12.32 42.49
C GLU A 1122 4.04 13.29 41.83
N ASN A 1123 4.05 14.57 42.26
CA ASN A 1123 3.05 15.58 41.91
C ASN A 1123 3.05 16.11 40.45
N SER A 1124 3.77 15.52 39.48
CA SER A 1124 3.92 16.18 38.16
C SER A 1124 2.75 15.98 37.19
N CYS A 1125 1.89 14.98 37.39
CA CYS A 1125 0.93 14.52 36.36
C CYS A 1125 -0.52 14.36 36.84
N CYS A 1126 -0.88 14.94 37.97
CA CYS A 1126 -2.24 14.89 38.51
C CYS A 1126 -2.75 16.32 38.77
N LYS A 1127 -4.05 16.54 38.69
CA LYS A 1127 -4.67 17.84 38.98
C LYS A 1127 -5.04 17.91 40.46
N ASP A 1128 -4.28 18.67 41.26
CA ASP A 1128 -4.65 18.95 42.65
C ASP A 1128 -5.63 20.13 42.71
N ASN A 1129 -6.75 19.95 43.40
CA ASN A 1129 -7.76 21.01 43.57
C ASN A 1129 -7.35 22.06 44.61
N THR A 1130 -6.25 21.85 45.36
CA THR A 1130 -5.94 22.63 46.57
C THR A 1130 -4.83 23.67 46.44
N THR A 1131 -4.14 23.78 45.31
CA THR A 1131 -3.03 24.75 45.14
C THR A 1131 -3.30 25.76 44.02
N SER A 1132 -3.49 27.03 44.40
CA SER A 1132 -3.80 28.16 43.52
C SER A 1132 -2.56 28.84 42.91
N ILE A 1133 -1.36 28.25 43.04
CA ILE A 1133 -0.11 28.89 42.64
C ILE A 1133 0.62 27.98 41.63
N LEU A 1134 0.45 28.34 40.35
CA LEU A 1134 1.16 27.87 39.16
C LEU A 1134 0.81 26.45 38.66
N ASN A 1135 -0.25 26.42 37.84
CA ASN A 1135 -0.74 25.36 36.94
C ASN A 1135 0.32 24.81 35.95
N PHE A 1136 1.49 24.38 36.41
CA PHE A 1136 2.50 23.73 35.56
C PHE A 1136 2.30 22.22 35.56
N THR A 1137 1.94 21.68 34.40
CA THR A 1137 2.05 20.26 34.09
C THR A 1137 3.24 20.07 33.18
N ASP A 1138 4.13 19.13 33.49
CA ASP A 1138 5.11 18.69 32.51
C ASP A 1138 4.38 17.82 31.47
N PHE A 1139 3.70 18.47 30.52
CA PHE A 1139 2.88 17.79 29.51
C PHE A 1139 3.71 16.75 28.77
N SER A 1140 4.97 17.05 28.42
CA SER A 1140 5.88 16.08 27.80
C SER A 1140 5.99 14.79 28.61
N LYS A 1141 6.31 14.89 29.90
CA LYS A 1141 6.47 13.71 30.75
C LYS A 1141 5.15 12.95 30.93
N CYS A 1142 4.07 13.66 31.19
CA CYS A 1142 2.78 13.05 31.53
C CYS A 1142 2.08 12.44 30.31
N SER A 1143 2.17 13.08 29.15
CA SER A 1143 1.63 12.55 27.89
C SER A 1143 2.43 11.35 27.38
N LEU A 1144 3.74 11.32 27.63
CA LEU A 1144 4.58 10.15 27.33
C LEU A 1144 4.21 8.95 28.22
N GLU A 1145 4.06 9.16 29.53
CA GLU A 1145 3.60 8.12 30.46
C GLU A 1145 2.24 7.55 30.03
N PHE A 1146 1.31 8.41 29.62
CA PHE A 1146 0.01 8.01 29.11
C PHE A 1146 0.11 7.22 27.78
N SER A 1147 0.91 7.70 26.84
CA SER A 1147 1.07 7.07 25.51
C SER A 1147 1.73 5.69 25.60
N GLN A 1148 2.70 5.52 26.51
CA GLN A 1148 3.31 4.22 26.79
C GLN A 1148 2.31 3.22 27.38
N LYS A 1149 1.45 3.65 28.32
CA LYS A 1149 0.38 2.81 28.89
C LYS A 1149 -0.65 2.38 27.85
N ARG A 1150 -0.88 3.20 26.82
CA ARG A 1150 -1.81 2.89 25.72
C ARG A 1150 -1.18 2.00 24.62
N LEU A 1151 0.06 1.52 24.79
CA LEU A 1151 0.76 0.66 23.83
C LEU A 1151 0.93 1.32 22.44
N GLY A 1152 1.09 2.64 22.37
CA GLY A 1152 1.25 3.36 21.11
C GLY A 1152 1.88 4.74 21.28
N VAL A 1153 3.20 4.79 21.49
CA VAL A 1153 3.98 6.02 21.39
C VAL A 1153 4.25 6.27 19.90
N LYS A 1154 3.89 7.44 19.39
CA LYS A 1154 4.18 7.82 18.00
C LYS A 1154 5.49 8.58 17.92
N PHE A 1155 6.44 8.09 17.13
CA PHE A 1155 7.62 8.84 16.74
C PHE A 1155 7.36 9.58 15.42
N PRO A 1156 8.19 10.58 15.03
CA PRO A 1156 8.07 11.22 13.72
C PRO A 1156 8.08 10.22 12.56
N GLN A 1157 8.76 9.09 12.77
CA GLN A 1157 8.81 7.94 11.87
C GLN A 1157 7.56 7.06 11.93
N ASP A 1158 6.45 7.44 12.58
CA ASP A 1158 5.20 6.64 12.63
C ASP A 1158 3.95 7.39 12.18
N ILE A 1159 4.13 8.66 11.78
CA ILE A 1159 3.05 9.62 11.48
C ILE A 1159 2.09 9.11 10.39
N PHE A 1160 2.57 8.30 9.45
CA PHE A 1160 1.81 7.92 8.26
C PHE A 1160 1.18 6.53 8.32
N ALA A 1161 1.58 5.67 9.24
CA ALA A 1161 1.07 4.29 9.22
C ALA A 1161 -0.01 3.99 10.28
N THR A 1162 -0.29 4.94 11.18
CA THR A 1162 -1.49 4.88 12.03
C THR A 1162 -2.56 5.78 11.44
N ILE A 1163 -3.28 5.24 10.45
CA ILE A 1163 -4.12 5.97 9.48
C ILE A 1163 -5.21 6.86 10.12
N PHE A 1164 -5.55 6.70 11.41
CA PHE A 1164 -6.70 7.43 12.03
C PHE A 1164 -6.56 7.83 13.50
N ASP A 1165 -5.36 7.83 14.10
CA ASP A 1165 -5.21 8.21 15.51
C ASP A 1165 -4.54 9.60 15.63
N ASP A 1166 -5.16 10.51 16.39
CA ASP A 1166 -4.56 11.80 16.76
C ASP A 1166 -3.61 11.63 17.98
N GLY A 1167 -2.69 12.58 18.19
CA GLY A 1167 -1.85 12.57 19.40
C GLY A 1167 -0.52 13.32 19.32
N PRO A 1168 0.24 13.36 20.43
CA PRO A 1168 1.54 14.01 20.51
C PRO A 1168 2.65 13.20 19.82
N ILE A 1169 3.65 13.91 19.30
CA ILE A 1169 4.87 13.36 18.71
C ILE A 1169 6.05 13.73 19.61
N PHE A 1170 6.87 12.72 19.96
CA PHE A 1170 8.01 12.88 20.86
C PHE A 1170 9.35 12.72 20.15
N GLU A 1171 10.37 13.45 20.61
CA GLU A 1171 11.74 13.24 20.17
C GLU A 1171 12.32 11.96 20.79
N LYS A 1172 12.79 11.02 19.97
CA LYS A 1172 13.34 9.75 20.45
C LYS A 1172 14.50 9.91 21.45
N LYS A 1173 15.34 10.95 21.28
CA LYS A 1173 16.53 11.19 22.12
C LYS A 1173 16.22 11.89 23.44
N THR A 1174 15.41 12.95 23.41
CA THR A 1174 15.16 13.78 24.61
C THR A 1174 13.84 13.45 25.29
N MET A 1175 12.97 12.65 24.66
CA MET A 1175 11.60 12.36 25.08
C MET A 1175 10.73 13.61 25.28
N LYS A 1176 11.14 14.75 24.69
CA LYS A 1176 10.37 15.99 24.71
C LYS A 1176 9.29 15.97 23.64
N LEU A 1177 8.20 16.68 23.92
CA LEU A 1177 7.17 16.95 22.92
C LEU A 1177 7.76 17.82 21.81
N ILE A 1178 7.64 17.37 20.57
CA ILE A 1178 7.99 18.15 19.38
C ILE A 1178 6.73 18.77 18.78
N ALA A 1179 5.68 17.97 18.59
CA ALA A 1179 4.52 18.34 17.81
C ALA A 1179 3.24 17.67 18.30
N TYR A 1180 2.09 18.17 17.86
CA TYR A 1180 0.79 17.52 18.01
C TYR A 1180 0.15 17.32 16.64
N TYR A 1181 -0.34 16.11 16.39
CA TYR A 1181 -0.80 15.66 15.08
C TYR A 1181 -2.28 15.28 15.11
N ILE A 1182 -3.05 15.82 14.17
CA ILE A 1182 -4.49 15.58 14.01
C ILE A 1182 -4.73 15.01 12.62
N VAL A 1183 -5.39 13.86 12.55
CA VAL A 1183 -5.80 13.20 11.29
C VAL A 1183 -7.31 13.08 11.23
N GLY A 1184 -7.86 13.25 10.04
CA GLY A 1184 -9.24 12.87 9.75
C GLY A 1184 -9.48 12.63 8.26
N ALA A 1185 -10.55 11.91 7.95
CA ALA A 1185 -11.07 11.84 6.60
C ALA A 1185 -11.96 13.05 6.33
N THR A 1186 -11.90 13.61 5.13
CA THR A 1186 -12.73 14.73 4.66
C THR A 1186 -13.98 14.23 3.94
N ASN A 1187 -14.94 15.11 3.69
CA ASN A 1187 -16.10 14.82 2.81
C ASN A 1187 -15.75 14.83 1.31
N TYR A 1188 -14.51 15.17 0.95
CA TYR A 1188 -14.04 15.19 -0.43
C TYR A 1188 -13.47 13.83 -0.82
N LYS A 1189 -13.79 13.36 -2.02
CA LYS A 1189 -13.28 12.10 -2.58
C LYS A 1189 -11.82 12.26 -3.00
N LEU A 1190 -11.03 11.20 -2.87
CA LEU A 1190 -9.65 11.21 -3.36
C LEU A 1190 -9.64 11.47 -4.87
N SER A 1191 -8.96 12.54 -5.26
CA SER A 1191 -8.81 12.95 -6.65
C SER A 1191 -7.43 13.57 -6.86
N ILE A 1192 -6.83 13.30 -8.02
CA ILE A 1192 -5.57 13.90 -8.47
C ILE A 1192 -5.86 15.13 -9.37
N GLN A 1193 -7.13 15.39 -9.69
CA GLN A 1193 -7.52 16.49 -10.56
C GLN A 1193 -7.39 17.83 -9.83
N TYR A 1194 -6.60 18.75 -10.41
CA TYR A 1194 -6.27 20.04 -9.81
C TYR A 1194 -7.50 20.82 -9.31
N LYS A 1195 -8.58 20.87 -10.10
CA LYS A 1195 -9.81 21.63 -9.75
C LYS A 1195 -10.50 21.10 -8.48
N GLU A 1196 -10.50 19.79 -8.26
CA GLU A 1196 -11.11 19.19 -7.06
C GLU A 1196 -10.19 19.35 -5.84
N ILE A 1197 -8.88 19.17 -6.03
CA ILE A 1197 -7.89 19.37 -4.96
C ILE A 1197 -7.86 20.84 -4.50
N GLN A 1198 -7.91 21.79 -5.43
CA GLN A 1198 -7.91 23.22 -5.12
C GLN A 1198 -9.11 23.62 -4.25
N LYS A 1199 -10.30 23.05 -4.49
CA LYS A 1199 -11.48 23.28 -3.63
C LYS A 1199 -11.21 22.79 -2.20
N LEU A 1200 -10.60 21.61 -2.04
CA LEU A 1200 -10.24 21.09 -0.72
C LEU A 1200 -9.27 22.04 -0.01
N PHE A 1201 -8.16 22.42 -0.64
CA PHE A 1201 -7.14 23.28 -0.01
C PHE A 1201 -7.68 24.67 0.32
N ASN A 1202 -8.49 25.28 -0.56
CA ASN A 1202 -9.15 26.56 -0.28
C ASN A 1202 -10.04 26.46 0.96
N HIS A 1203 -10.78 25.35 1.11
CA HIS A 1203 -11.63 25.13 2.30
C HIS A 1203 -10.79 24.91 3.56
N LEU A 1204 -9.75 24.07 3.50
CA LEU A 1204 -8.85 23.80 4.61
C LEU A 1204 -8.12 25.06 5.10
N LEU A 1205 -7.63 25.90 4.19
CA LEU A 1205 -6.96 27.17 4.51
C LEU A 1205 -7.92 28.24 5.06
N SER A 1206 -9.21 28.15 4.73
CA SER A 1206 -10.25 29.06 5.22
C SER A 1206 -10.75 28.76 6.64
N LEU A 1207 -10.31 27.66 7.27
CA LEU A 1207 -10.73 27.30 8.62
C LEU A 1207 -10.34 28.36 9.67
N ASN A 1208 -11.35 28.83 10.41
CA ASN A 1208 -11.18 29.78 11.52
C ASN A 1208 -11.42 29.09 12.87
N TYR A 1209 -10.41 28.35 13.35
CA TYR A 1209 -10.48 27.62 14.62
C TYR A 1209 -10.30 28.55 15.84
N PRO A 1210 -10.81 28.18 17.03
CA PRO A 1210 -10.66 28.99 18.24
C PRO A 1210 -9.19 29.13 18.67
N HIS A 1211 -8.84 30.19 19.39
CA HIS A 1211 -7.47 30.47 19.88
C HIS A 1211 -6.39 30.55 18.79
N LYS A 1212 -6.77 30.86 17.54
CA LYS A 1212 -5.86 30.97 16.39
C LYS A 1212 -4.69 31.94 16.59
N ASP A 1213 -4.90 33.02 17.34
CA ASP A 1213 -3.85 34.01 17.64
C ASP A 1213 -2.90 33.58 18.78
N GLU A 1214 -3.29 32.58 19.58
CA GLU A 1214 -2.53 32.11 20.76
C GLU A 1214 -1.63 30.91 20.45
N PHE A 1215 -1.91 30.19 19.36
CA PHE A 1215 -1.12 29.06 18.88
C PHE A 1215 -0.38 29.42 17.58
N PRO A 1216 0.83 28.87 17.36
CA PRO A 1216 1.49 29.01 16.08
C PRO A 1216 0.64 28.41 14.95
N SER A 1217 0.76 28.99 13.76
CA SER A 1217 0.03 28.52 12.57
C SER A 1217 0.36 27.05 12.29
N PRO A 1218 -0.63 26.15 12.22
CA PRO A 1218 -0.38 24.74 11.93
C PRO A 1218 0.05 24.55 10.48
N ILE A 1219 0.76 23.44 10.25
CA ILE A 1219 1.01 22.91 8.92
C ILE A 1219 -0.20 22.05 8.56
N ILE A 1220 -0.95 22.45 7.53
CA ILE A 1220 -2.13 21.72 7.04
C ILE A 1220 -1.77 21.07 5.71
N ILE A 1221 -1.82 19.75 5.64
CA ILE A 1221 -1.59 18.97 4.42
C ILE A 1221 -2.73 17.96 4.23
N SER A 1222 -2.92 17.49 2.99
CA SER A 1222 -3.80 16.34 2.72
C SER A 1222 -2.96 15.06 2.79
N SER A 1223 -3.14 14.11 1.87
CA SER A 1223 -2.16 13.05 1.67
C SER A 1223 -0.88 13.64 1.02
N PRO A 1224 0.32 13.09 1.33
CA PRO A 1224 1.57 13.57 0.75
C PRO A 1224 1.57 13.59 -0.78
N GLU A 1225 1.01 12.57 -1.42
CA GLU A 1225 0.96 12.46 -2.89
C GLU A 1225 0.11 13.55 -3.53
N VAL A 1226 -1.12 13.75 -3.02
CA VAL A 1226 -2.06 14.77 -3.52
C VAL A 1226 -1.51 16.17 -3.26
N THR A 1227 -0.88 16.38 -2.10
CA THR A 1227 -0.25 17.65 -1.74
C THR A 1227 0.91 17.97 -2.68
N LYS A 1228 1.80 16.99 -2.98
CA LYS A 1228 2.88 17.13 -3.96
C LYS A 1228 2.36 17.51 -5.35
N VAL A 1229 1.30 16.86 -5.82
CA VAL A 1229 0.69 17.17 -7.13
C VAL A 1229 0.03 18.55 -7.16
N TYR A 1230 -0.70 18.91 -6.11
CA TYR A 1230 -1.31 20.24 -6.00
C TYR A 1230 -0.27 21.35 -6.01
N ASP A 1231 0.78 21.20 -5.21
CA ASP A 1231 1.85 22.18 -5.10
C ASP A 1231 2.62 22.31 -6.42
N LEU A 1232 2.89 21.18 -7.09
CA LEU A 1232 3.48 21.17 -8.43
C LEU A 1232 2.67 22.01 -9.42
N PHE A 1233 1.35 21.77 -9.55
CA PHE A 1233 0.52 22.50 -10.51
C PHE A 1233 0.29 23.96 -10.13
N ASN A 1234 0.09 24.23 -8.84
CA ASN A 1234 -0.07 25.60 -8.35
C ASN A 1234 1.18 26.42 -8.69
N THR A 1235 2.34 25.84 -8.45
CA THR A 1235 3.62 26.50 -8.67
C THR A 1235 4.00 26.58 -10.14
N LEU A 1236 3.75 25.53 -10.94
CA LEU A 1236 3.91 25.56 -12.40
C LEU A 1236 3.16 26.74 -13.04
N SER A 1237 1.90 26.96 -12.63
CA SER A 1237 1.07 28.03 -13.20
C SER A 1237 1.65 29.43 -12.95
N GLY A 1238 2.24 29.67 -11.77
CA GLY A 1238 2.91 30.91 -11.42
C GLY A 1238 4.26 31.07 -12.12
N ASP A 1239 5.08 30.03 -12.09
CA ASP A 1239 6.44 30.03 -12.64
C ASP A 1239 6.47 30.25 -14.16
N ILE A 1240 5.51 29.66 -14.89
CA ILE A 1240 5.37 29.85 -16.35
C ILE A 1240 5.15 31.33 -16.66
N LEU A 1241 4.21 31.98 -15.98
CA LEU A 1241 3.87 33.37 -16.24
C LEU A 1241 5.06 34.29 -15.98
N ILE A 1242 5.79 34.05 -14.90
CA ILE A 1242 7.01 34.76 -14.54
C ILE A 1242 8.07 34.59 -15.64
N SER A 1243 8.36 33.35 -16.02
CA SER A 1243 9.41 33.03 -17.00
C SER A 1243 9.12 33.65 -18.38
N ILE A 1244 7.87 33.55 -18.85
CA ILE A 1244 7.43 34.17 -20.11
C ILE A 1244 7.58 35.69 -20.06
N THR A 1245 7.12 36.30 -18.96
CA THR A 1245 7.16 37.77 -18.80
C THR A 1245 8.60 38.28 -18.79
N PHE A 1246 9.49 37.64 -18.02
CA PHE A 1246 10.90 38.01 -17.98
C PHE A 1246 11.59 37.82 -19.34
N SER A 1247 11.40 36.66 -19.97
CA SER A 1247 12.04 36.35 -21.25
C SER A 1247 11.60 37.32 -22.36
N LEU A 1248 10.29 37.57 -22.51
CA LEU A 1248 9.79 38.53 -23.50
C LEU A 1248 10.28 39.95 -23.21
N THR A 1249 10.27 40.39 -21.95
CA THR A 1249 10.72 41.74 -21.58
C THR A 1249 12.19 41.97 -21.93
N ILE A 1250 13.05 41.02 -21.58
CA ILE A 1250 14.49 41.13 -21.89
C ILE A 1250 14.71 41.09 -23.40
N SER A 1251 14.03 40.20 -24.12
CA SER A 1251 14.16 40.13 -25.58
C SER A 1251 13.68 41.40 -26.28
N ILE A 1252 12.59 42.04 -25.81
CA ILE A 1252 12.14 43.34 -26.33
C ILE A 1252 13.22 44.40 -26.17
N ILE A 1253 13.87 44.44 -25.00
CA ILE A 1253 14.96 45.39 -24.71
C ILE A 1253 16.15 45.15 -25.64
N VAL A 1254 16.56 43.88 -25.80
CA VAL A 1254 17.69 43.50 -26.66
C VAL A 1254 17.41 43.88 -28.12
N ILE A 1255 16.24 43.52 -28.66
CA ILE A 1255 15.85 43.84 -30.05
C ILE A 1255 15.80 45.36 -30.25
N GLY A 1256 15.19 46.10 -29.31
CA GLY A 1256 15.12 47.56 -29.35
C GLY A 1256 16.51 48.20 -29.43
N PHE A 1257 17.46 47.71 -28.62
CA PHE A 1257 18.84 48.20 -28.60
C PHE A 1257 19.59 47.95 -29.93
N ILE A 1258 19.40 46.79 -30.53
CA ILE A 1258 20.11 46.38 -31.75
C ILE A 1258 19.53 47.05 -32.98
N THR A 1259 18.21 47.00 -33.14
CA THR A 1259 17.53 47.54 -34.32
C THR A 1259 17.59 49.08 -34.34
N ARG A 1260 17.59 49.72 -33.15
CA ARG A 1260 17.55 51.18 -32.92
C ARG A 1260 16.35 51.92 -33.51
N GLN A 1261 15.52 51.24 -34.28
CA GLN A 1261 14.41 51.82 -35.03
C GLN A 1261 13.10 51.24 -34.53
N LEU A 1262 12.21 52.10 -34.03
CA LEU A 1262 10.98 51.66 -33.38
C LEU A 1262 10.10 50.79 -34.29
N ILE A 1263 9.92 51.17 -35.56
CA ILE A 1263 9.12 50.36 -36.50
C ILE A 1263 9.74 48.99 -36.72
N LEU A 1264 11.06 48.93 -36.93
CA LEU A 1264 11.72 47.64 -37.16
C LEU A 1264 11.58 46.75 -35.93
N THR A 1265 11.72 47.32 -34.73
CA THR A 1265 11.45 46.61 -33.47
C THR A 1265 10.01 46.09 -33.41
N ILE A 1266 9.01 46.94 -33.69
CA ILE A 1266 7.59 46.56 -33.63
C ILE A 1266 7.25 45.45 -34.64
N ILE A 1267 7.71 45.59 -35.89
CA ILE A 1267 7.48 44.57 -36.94
C ILE A 1267 8.13 43.25 -36.54
N THR A 1268 9.37 43.31 -36.05
CA THR A 1268 10.11 42.11 -35.60
C THR A 1268 9.35 41.43 -34.44
N LEU A 1269 8.92 42.20 -33.44
CA LEU A 1269 8.15 41.68 -32.31
C LEU A 1269 6.82 41.06 -32.76
N LEU A 1270 6.09 41.70 -33.67
CA LEU A 1270 4.83 41.17 -34.18
C LEU A 1270 5.02 39.85 -34.94
N CYS A 1271 6.11 39.71 -35.72
CA CYS A 1271 6.47 38.44 -36.35
C CYS A 1271 6.79 37.35 -35.31
N ILE A 1272 7.55 37.68 -34.26
CA ILE A 1272 7.94 36.74 -33.21
C ILE A 1272 6.73 36.31 -32.38
N THR A 1273 5.87 37.25 -31.96
CA THR A 1273 4.63 36.94 -31.24
C THR A 1273 3.71 36.07 -32.09
N ASN A 1274 3.64 36.28 -33.40
CA ASN A 1274 2.90 35.40 -34.28
C ASN A 1274 3.49 33.97 -34.32
N VAL A 1275 4.81 33.83 -34.40
CA VAL A 1275 5.46 32.51 -34.32
C VAL A 1275 5.10 31.83 -33.00
N ILE A 1276 5.29 32.51 -31.86
CA ILE A 1276 5.00 31.96 -30.52
C ILE A 1276 3.52 31.55 -30.37
N THR A 1277 2.58 32.41 -30.79
CA THR A 1277 1.15 32.09 -30.65
C THR A 1277 0.71 30.97 -31.58
N LEU A 1278 1.25 30.90 -32.80
CA LEU A 1278 0.96 29.84 -33.75
C LEU A 1278 1.48 28.49 -33.24
N THR A 1279 2.70 28.46 -32.70
CA THR A 1279 3.34 27.24 -32.22
C THR A 1279 2.60 26.71 -30.99
N VAL A 1280 2.35 27.56 -30.00
CA VAL A 1280 1.56 27.20 -28.80
C VAL A 1280 0.16 26.75 -29.19
N SER A 1281 -0.53 27.47 -30.08
CA SER A 1281 -1.86 27.05 -30.55
C SER A 1281 -1.83 25.68 -31.22
N THR A 1282 -0.86 25.41 -32.10
CA THR A 1282 -0.78 24.12 -32.80
C THR A 1282 -0.48 22.97 -31.85
N VAL A 1283 0.38 23.19 -30.86
CA VAL A 1283 0.69 22.25 -29.79
C VAL A 1283 -0.57 21.92 -28.97
N LEU A 1284 -1.36 22.93 -28.60
CA LEU A 1284 -2.63 22.71 -27.90
C LEU A 1284 -3.65 21.95 -28.76
N TRP A 1285 -3.71 22.23 -30.06
CA TRP A 1285 -4.57 21.49 -31.01
C TRP A 1285 -4.12 20.03 -31.24
N MET A 1286 -2.84 19.72 -31.02
CA MET A 1286 -2.33 18.34 -30.97
C MET A 1286 -2.73 17.62 -29.68
N GLY A 1287 -3.39 18.30 -28.73
CA GLY A 1287 -3.86 17.73 -27.47
C GLY A 1287 -2.81 17.68 -26.38
N TRP A 1288 -1.74 18.46 -26.49
CA TRP A 1288 -0.72 18.54 -25.43
C TRP A 1288 -1.30 19.22 -24.19
N LYS A 1289 -0.98 18.67 -23.02
CA LYS A 1289 -1.44 19.18 -21.73
C LYS A 1289 -0.25 19.85 -21.04
N ILE A 1290 -0.46 20.94 -20.32
CA ILE A 1290 0.68 21.64 -19.70
C ILE A 1290 1.22 20.84 -18.53
N ASN A 1291 2.46 20.37 -18.66
CA ASN A 1291 3.25 19.76 -17.60
C ASN A 1291 4.64 20.42 -17.50
N VAL A 1292 5.52 19.85 -16.68
CA VAL A 1292 6.90 20.34 -16.46
C VAL A 1292 7.66 20.46 -17.79
N LEU A 1293 7.51 19.50 -18.70
CA LEU A 1293 8.22 19.50 -19.96
C LEU A 1293 7.66 20.55 -20.94
N GLU A 1294 6.36 20.59 -21.15
CA GLU A 1294 5.70 21.56 -22.04
C GLU A 1294 5.96 22.99 -21.56
N THR A 1295 6.07 23.20 -20.24
CA THR A 1295 6.55 24.47 -19.66
C THR A 1295 7.94 24.85 -20.17
N THR A 1296 8.90 23.92 -20.12
CA THR A 1296 10.24 24.18 -20.66
C THR A 1296 10.23 24.40 -22.17
N ILE A 1297 9.38 23.69 -22.91
CA ILE A 1297 9.20 23.86 -24.36
C ILE A 1297 8.59 25.22 -24.68
N ILE A 1298 7.60 25.69 -23.92
CA ILE A 1298 7.00 27.02 -24.08
C ILE A 1298 8.05 28.12 -23.83
N VAL A 1299 8.91 27.98 -22.82
CA VAL A 1299 10.01 28.94 -22.60
C VAL A 1299 11.04 28.88 -23.73
N LEU A 1300 11.37 27.67 -24.19
CA LEU A 1300 12.28 27.43 -25.31
C LEU A 1300 11.72 27.99 -26.64
N THR A 1301 10.39 27.98 -26.80
CA THR A 1301 9.67 28.66 -27.90
C THR A 1301 10.05 30.12 -27.95
N ILE A 1302 10.06 30.80 -26.81
CA ILE A 1302 10.40 32.21 -26.74
C ILE A 1302 11.84 32.39 -27.20
N GLY A 1303 12.80 31.67 -26.61
CA GLY A 1303 14.22 31.75 -26.97
C GLY A 1303 14.51 31.50 -28.46
N LEU A 1304 13.93 30.44 -29.04
CA LEU A 1304 14.19 30.03 -30.43
C LEU A 1304 13.41 30.82 -31.49
N SER A 1305 12.27 31.43 -31.13
CA SER A 1305 11.47 32.20 -32.10
C SER A 1305 12.20 33.43 -32.64
N PHE A 1306 13.21 33.91 -31.92
CA PHE A 1306 13.95 35.11 -32.29
C PHE A 1306 14.84 34.89 -33.52
N ASP A 1307 15.42 33.70 -33.72
CA ASP A 1307 16.58 33.53 -34.58
C ASP A 1307 16.36 33.99 -36.03
N TYR A 1308 15.43 33.37 -36.76
CA TYR A 1308 15.29 33.61 -38.21
C TYR A 1308 14.75 35.02 -38.52
N THR A 1309 13.82 35.52 -37.70
CA THR A 1309 13.25 36.86 -37.85
C THR A 1309 14.26 37.95 -37.49
N LEU A 1310 15.09 37.71 -36.48
CA LEU A 1310 16.15 38.63 -36.09
C LEU A 1310 17.26 38.72 -37.14
N HIS A 1311 17.69 37.60 -37.73
CA HIS A 1311 18.63 37.62 -38.87
C HIS A 1311 18.09 38.48 -40.02
N SER A 1312 16.79 38.39 -40.29
CA SER A 1312 16.11 39.20 -41.30
C SER A 1312 16.12 40.70 -40.94
N ALA A 1313 15.87 41.04 -39.66
CA ALA A 1313 15.87 42.41 -39.18
C ALA A 1313 17.26 43.06 -39.21
N VAL A 1314 18.30 42.31 -38.80
CA VAL A 1314 19.70 42.78 -38.83
C VAL A 1314 20.17 42.96 -40.28
N ALA A 1315 19.90 42.00 -41.16
CA ALA A 1315 20.25 42.11 -42.58
C ALA A 1315 19.54 43.30 -43.26
N TYR A 1316 18.26 43.56 -42.92
CA TYR A 1316 17.54 44.72 -43.43
C TYR A 1316 18.18 46.05 -42.99
N LYS A 1317 18.64 46.12 -41.74
CA LYS A 1317 19.35 47.29 -41.21
C LYS A 1317 20.65 47.56 -41.98
N GLU A 1318 21.39 46.53 -42.39
CA GLU A 1318 22.61 46.68 -43.18
C GLU A 1318 22.33 47.14 -44.63
N ILE A 1319 21.27 46.62 -45.24
CA ILE A 1319 20.90 46.92 -46.64
C ILE A 1319 20.34 48.34 -46.78
N ARG A 1320 19.80 48.92 -45.70
CA ARG A 1320 19.21 50.27 -45.71
C ARG A 1320 20.14 51.37 -46.25
N ASN A 1321 21.46 51.20 -46.15
CA ASN A 1321 22.44 52.18 -46.64
C ASN A 1321 22.82 51.97 -48.12
N ILE A 1322 22.33 50.91 -48.76
CA ILE A 1322 22.54 50.62 -50.18
C ILE A 1322 21.46 51.37 -50.99
N ILE A 1323 21.85 52.00 -52.09
CA ILE A 1323 20.94 52.71 -53.00
C ILE A 1323 20.06 51.69 -53.72
N CYS A 1324 18.88 51.41 -53.16
CA CYS A 1324 17.82 50.63 -53.80
C CYS A 1324 16.67 51.57 -54.19
N PHE A 1325 16.24 51.52 -55.45
CA PHE A 1325 15.21 52.43 -55.98
C PHE A 1325 13.78 52.02 -55.60
N THR A 1326 13.53 50.72 -55.46
CA THR A 1326 12.19 50.21 -55.11
C THR A 1326 12.21 49.37 -53.82
N ALA A 1327 11.04 49.28 -53.15
CA ALA A 1327 10.87 48.39 -52.00
C ALA A 1327 11.08 46.91 -52.37
N LEU A 1328 10.75 46.53 -53.61
CA LEU A 1328 11.01 45.20 -54.16
C LEU A 1328 12.51 44.93 -54.24
N ASP A 1329 13.32 45.87 -54.73
CA ASP A 1329 14.78 45.72 -54.81
C ASP A 1329 15.39 45.48 -53.43
N LYS A 1330 14.93 46.22 -52.41
CA LYS A 1330 15.37 46.03 -51.02
C LYS A 1330 15.04 44.63 -50.50
N ILE A 1331 13.84 44.12 -50.78
CA ILE A 1331 13.41 42.79 -50.33
C ILE A 1331 14.11 41.67 -51.11
N LEU A 1332 14.32 41.85 -52.41
CA LEU A 1332 15.08 40.90 -53.21
C LEU A 1332 16.51 40.81 -52.69
N GLU A 1333 17.15 41.95 -52.42
CA GLU A 1333 18.50 42.00 -51.86
C GLU A 1333 18.54 41.36 -50.46
N LEU A 1334 17.58 41.71 -49.59
CA LEU A 1334 17.41 41.10 -48.26
C LEU A 1334 17.34 39.59 -48.35
N THR A 1335 16.44 39.09 -49.19
CA THR A 1335 16.23 37.64 -49.32
C THR A 1335 17.48 36.94 -49.83
N SER A 1336 18.25 37.56 -50.74
CA SER A 1336 19.51 36.94 -51.18
C SER A 1336 20.49 36.79 -50.04
N HIS A 1337 20.50 37.74 -49.11
CA HIS A 1337 21.43 37.73 -47.98
C HIS A 1337 21.08 36.71 -46.89
N ILE A 1338 19.81 36.32 -46.75
CA ILE A 1338 19.35 35.50 -45.62
C ILE A 1338 18.87 34.10 -46.01
N ILE A 1339 18.46 33.87 -47.26
CA ILE A 1339 17.76 32.64 -47.64
C ILE A 1339 18.61 31.38 -47.49
N GLU A 1340 19.89 31.42 -47.86
CA GLU A 1340 20.77 30.24 -47.81
C GLU A 1340 21.07 29.81 -46.36
N PRO A 1341 21.52 30.69 -45.44
CA PRO A 1341 21.69 30.33 -44.03
C PRO A 1341 20.41 29.86 -43.35
N ILE A 1342 19.28 30.56 -43.55
CA ILE A 1342 18.02 30.23 -42.89
C ILE A 1342 17.47 28.89 -43.39
N LEU A 1343 17.59 28.58 -44.68
CA LEU A 1343 17.18 27.28 -45.20
C LEU A 1343 18.06 26.15 -44.67
N CYS A 1344 19.39 26.35 -44.59
CA CYS A 1344 20.29 25.35 -44.00
C CYS A 1344 19.94 25.09 -42.52
N ALA A 1345 19.74 26.14 -41.73
CA ALA A 1345 19.30 26.06 -40.33
C ALA A 1345 17.92 25.39 -40.18
N THR A 1346 17.01 25.65 -41.11
CA THR A 1346 15.69 25.00 -41.10
C THR A 1346 15.83 23.51 -41.41
N ILE A 1347 16.68 23.14 -42.36
CA ILE A 1347 16.91 21.74 -42.74
C ILE A 1347 17.60 20.98 -41.61
N THR A 1348 18.59 21.55 -40.91
CA THR A 1348 19.22 20.91 -39.74
C THR A 1348 18.18 20.62 -38.66
N ASN A 1349 17.37 21.61 -38.29
CA ASN A 1349 16.34 21.45 -37.28
C ASN A 1349 15.28 20.41 -37.68
N ILE A 1350 14.88 20.37 -38.96
CA ILE A 1350 13.95 19.36 -39.47
C ILE A 1350 14.57 17.97 -39.46
N ILE A 1351 15.83 17.81 -39.86
CA ILE A 1351 16.53 16.51 -39.83
C ILE A 1351 16.63 16.00 -38.39
N VAL A 1352 17.06 16.85 -37.46
CA VAL A 1352 17.17 16.50 -36.04
C VAL A 1352 15.80 16.12 -35.49
N GLY A 1353 14.79 16.96 -35.71
CA GLY A 1353 13.43 16.67 -35.28
C GLY A 1353 12.87 15.38 -35.88
N PHE A 1354 13.10 15.11 -37.16
CA PHE A 1354 12.60 13.93 -37.86
C PHE A 1354 13.17 12.63 -37.31
N VAL A 1355 14.47 12.59 -37.03
CA VAL A 1355 15.14 11.42 -36.44
C VAL A 1355 14.59 11.13 -35.03
N ILE A 1356 14.33 12.19 -34.26
CA ILE A 1356 13.97 12.09 -32.85
C ILE A 1356 12.48 11.77 -32.65
N ILE A 1357 11.61 12.08 -33.61
CA ILE A 1357 10.18 11.71 -33.58
C ILE A 1357 9.98 10.19 -33.38
N TRP A 1358 10.97 9.35 -33.73
CA TRP A 1358 10.89 7.89 -33.57
C TRP A 1358 11.28 7.40 -32.16
N SER A 1359 11.56 8.32 -31.24
CA SER A 1359 11.83 8.00 -29.83
C SER A 1359 10.61 7.39 -29.13
N LYS A 1360 10.89 6.58 -28.10
CA LYS A 1360 9.86 6.00 -27.22
C LYS A 1360 9.54 6.89 -26.01
N THR A 1361 10.50 7.73 -25.61
CA THR A 1361 10.32 8.70 -24.54
C THR A 1361 9.51 9.90 -25.03
N GLN A 1362 8.56 10.36 -24.21
CA GLN A 1362 7.68 11.49 -24.56
C GLN A 1362 8.49 12.77 -24.80
N ALA A 1363 9.51 12.99 -23.96
CA ALA A 1363 10.28 14.22 -24.00
C ALA A 1363 11.03 14.45 -25.31
N PHE A 1364 11.57 13.38 -25.86
CA PHE A 1364 12.30 13.42 -27.12
C PHE A 1364 11.33 13.65 -28.27
N PHE A 1365 10.22 12.90 -28.28
CA PHE A 1365 9.17 13.04 -29.27
C PHE A 1365 8.63 14.48 -29.33
N GLU A 1366 8.27 15.06 -28.18
CA GLU A 1366 7.74 16.42 -28.11
C GLU A 1366 8.75 17.46 -28.60
N VAL A 1367 10.00 17.42 -28.13
CA VAL A 1367 11.05 18.34 -28.60
C VAL A 1367 11.28 18.19 -30.11
N GLY A 1368 11.27 16.97 -30.65
CA GLY A 1368 11.42 16.73 -32.08
C GLY A 1368 10.29 17.32 -32.92
N VAL A 1369 9.03 17.08 -32.53
CA VAL A 1369 7.83 17.67 -33.18
C VAL A 1369 7.88 19.19 -33.08
N PHE A 1370 8.16 19.70 -31.89
CA PHE A 1370 8.25 21.11 -31.61
C PHE A 1370 9.29 21.81 -32.51
N MET A 1371 10.50 21.26 -32.62
CA MET A 1371 11.56 21.85 -33.45
C MET A 1371 11.17 21.96 -34.92
N ILE A 1372 10.47 20.96 -35.46
CA ILE A 1372 9.96 20.99 -36.84
C ILE A 1372 8.92 22.11 -37.00
N ILE A 1373 7.91 22.15 -36.12
CA ILE A 1373 6.83 23.13 -36.16
C ILE A 1373 7.38 24.55 -36.04
N MET A 1374 8.23 24.79 -35.05
CA MET A 1374 8.92 26.06 -34.85
C MET A 1374 9.68 26.50 -36.08
N SER A 1375 10.53 25.63 -36.63
CA SER A 1375 11.41 25.97 -37.74
C SER A 1375 10.60 26.30 -39.00
N LEU A 1376 9.51 25.56 -39.26
CA LEU A 1376 8.61 25.84 -40.37
C LEU A 1376 7.90 27.21 -40.21
N TYR A 1377 7.37 27.51 -39.03
CA TYR A 1377 6.69 28.78 -38.78
C TYR A 1377 7.65 29.96 -38.75
N SER A 1378 8.83 29.81 -38.18
CA SER A 1378 9.91 30.81 -38.22
C SER A 1378 10.37 31.06 -39.66
N LEU A 1379 10.48 30.02 -40.50
CA LEU A 1379 10.82 30.14 -41.92
C LEU A 1379 9.76 30.95 -42.68
N ILE A 1380 8.48 30.59 -42.51
CA ILE A 1380 7.34 31.30 -43.13
C ILE A 1380 7.30 32.76 -42.65
N SER A 1381 7.52 32.99 -41.36
CA SER A 1381 7.54 34.33 -40.78
C SER A 1381 8.68 35.19 -41.34
N SER A 1382 9.88 34.63 -41.49
CA SER A 1382 11.06 35.32 -42.03
C SER A 1382 10.99 35.58 -43.54
N ILE A 1383 10.51 34.63 -44.35
CA ILE A 1383 10.55 34.74 -45.83
C ILE A 1383 9.29 35.43 -46.40
N ILE A 1384 8.12 35.23 -45.78
CA ILE A 1384 6.85 35.72 -46.32
C ILE A 1384 6.35 36.92 -45.52
N ILE A 1385 6.11 36.74 -44.21
CA ILE A 1385 5.39 37.72 -43.39
C ILE A 1385 6.26 38.98 -43.17
N PHE A 1386 7.51 38.81 -42.78
CA PHE A 1386 8.42 39.91 -42.49
C PHE A 1386 8.64 40.83 -43.71
N PRO A 1387 8.97 40.32 -44.92
CA PRO A 1387 9.04 41.16 -46.12
C PRO A 1387 7.75 41.91 -46.46
N ILE A 1388 6.58 41.27 -46.31
CA ILE A 1388 5.29 41.91 -46.60
C ILE A 1388 5.01 43.06 -45.64
N LEU A 1389 5.28 42.89 -44.35
CA LEU A 1389 5.16 43.94 -43.34
C LEU A 1389 6.14 45.09 -43.62
N MET A 1390 7.37 44.78 -44.02
CA MET A 1390 8.36 45.79 -44.40
C MET A 1390 7.95 46.56 -45.68
N ILE A 1391 7.33 45.90 -46.67
CA ILE A 1391 6.79 46.56 -47.86
C ILE A 1391 5.63 47.51 -47.49
N CYS A 1392 4.78 47.10 -46.54
CA CYS A 1392 3.63 47.90 -46.14
C CYS A 1392 4.01 49.09 -45.24
N PHE A 1393 4.93 48.89 -44.28
CA PHE A 1393 5.19 49.82 -43.17
C PHE A 1393 6.66 50.27 -43.01
N GLY A 1394 7.63 49.51 -43.53
CA GLY A 1394 9.05 49.57 -43.15
C GLY A 1394 9.81 50.88 -43.41
N ASP A 1395 9.34 51.71 -44.34
CA ASP A 1395 10.01 52.97 -44.72
C ASP A 1395 9.19 54.24 -44.38
N ARG A 1396 8.02 54.11 -43.72
CA ARG A 1396 7.08 55.25 -43.58
C ARG A 1396 7.36 56.19 -42.41
N ILE A 1397 8.13 55.80 -41.38
CA ILE A 1397 8.35 56.65 -40.20
C ILE A 1397 9.82 56.56 -39.71
N LYS A 1398 10.50 57.70 -39.59
CA LYS A 1398 11.88 57.81 -39.08
C LYS A 1398 11.88 58.23 -37.61
N PHE A 1399 11.44 57.38 -36.69
CA PHE A 1399 11.62 57.62 -35.24
C PHE A 1399 12.77 56.76 -34.69
N ASN A 1400 13.71 57.42 -34.01
CA ASN A 1400 14.80 56.77 -33.28
C ASN A 1400 14.34 56.54 -31.83
N ILE A 1401 14.56 55.34 -31.28
CA ILE A 1401 14.11 55.01 -29.91
C ILE A 1401 14.71 55.98 -28.86
N PHE A 1402 15.94 56.43 -29.08
CA PHE A 1402 16.61 57.39 -28.22
C PHE A 1402 15.95 58.78 -28.18
N ASP A 1403 15.22 59.17 -29.22
CA ASP A 1403 14.52 60.47 -29.21
C ASP A 1403 13.35 60.45 -28.23
N ILE A 1404 12.67 59.30 -28.06
CA ILE A 1404 11.55 59.13 -27.11
C ILE A 1404 12.05 59.14 -25.66
N VAL A 1405 13.14 58.41 -25.36
CA VAL A 1405 13.74 58.41 -24.02
C VAL A 1405 14.24 59.80 -23.65
N LYS A 1406 14.80 60.54 -24.60
CA LYS A 1406 15.26 61.93 -24.39
C LYS A 1406 14.12 62.92 -24.20
N ILE A 1407 12.94 62.68 -24.78
CA ILE A 1407 11.71 63.43 -24.54
C ILE A 1407 11.11 63.07 -23.16
N GLY A 1408 11.16 61.79 -22.76
CA GLY A 1408 10.68 61.31 -21.47
C GLY A 1408 11.53 61.73 -20.28
N LEU A 1409 12.86 61.82 -20.44
CA LEU A 1409 13.78 62.35 -19.41
C LEU A 1409 13.85 63.89 -19.37
N LYS A 1410 13.29 64.59 -20.37
CA LYS A 1410 13.16 66.06 -20.39
C LYS A 1410 11.80 66.56 -19.89
N LYS A 1411 10.80 65.68 -19.79
CA LYS A 1411 9.56 65.92 -19.05
C LYS A 1411 9.76 65.48 -17.60
#